data_AF-A0A2N2WK45-F1
#
_entry.id   AF-A0A2N2WK45-F1
#
_cell.length_a   1.000
_cell.length_b   1.000
_cell.length_c   1.000
_cell.angle_alpha   90.00
_cell.angle_beta   90.00
_cell.angle_gamma   90.00
#
_symmetry.space_group_name_H-M   'P 1'
#
loop_
_entity.id
_entity.type
_entity.pdbx_description
1 polymer ?
#
loop_
_entity_poly.entity_id
_entity_poly.type
_entity_poly.pdbx_seq_one_letter_code
_entity_poly.pdbx_strand_id
1 'polypeptide(L)'
;MFKYLQISKILIRLFSSLAILVICFFVTNNIQAQVSSKYTYSYIGTNANVYNATPTILQASGSVGNDAVFASQAIGFTFNFNCIDYTTVGISANGFIWFGTGTCSASQYTPLSSTTGETGTVDGIISAFGTNVVPGTSGTRTLSTKLTGVSPNRVFTIEWRKCCMTGATTNPVDVQIKLFETSNNVEIRLFDNSYFISGATATGQVGMRANLTDYVNRTTSGVNLCTTTAGGANTATCSIVPTSACNYAYSGSGAITFLYSFTGPCCTTPTTQANSASATGVSFTTADLNWTTGSGTGGDIVFLKQGSAITTDPTNTTTYTANSAFGSGSQIGTTGAFAVYSGSSGSVSISNLMPGTTYYYSIYTFDAAGPCYKAPTVTTGSFTTTSCSFPVTQASLLSTVCIGYNTMNLQFTRGSGSRAIVVARAGSMVNSDPVYNTSYTANAAFGSGSQIGVGNFVVYDGNDAGVVTIPITGLSPGVTYYFNVYEYDGPPNCYNNAPPATTSGTTRAPGVYSLCTTTQNTANVAPGTLAADVVKLTIVVSGGEDMAATLNSITFTTTGSTNTTTDITNAKIYYTGNSNSFSNATQFGQTFTTFGTNTATGNFALKAGNNYFWIAYDVQATATLGDLLDATVTSINVTDDIGTANQTPIVSAPVGSRLIAAPVGLVYCSGVIPEACCSGTGCNFSCSQGETLLGITLTGSVIQSFGGWPCNSTCGDDKNSYTDMFYSNAYALNQGSTSTMSINFDTWFSMDMWWVLWVDWDQNGVFTNAAPERFPATGSIDQWTSQTITVPASVSSGRHRARLWVQEFSYKPTDPCRTTHGPLTTSIGYIVDFDIEVPDGSLVNLDPIAPVGATSCATLAPIVTTPINYTLGDVASQLTATGSSLLWYSLPTGGVGSSTAPTPTTNTTGTQTYYVSQNNGSCEGPRTQIAVNVYPPALPLAPTATVTQPTCDVAYGIVDFGDLPAPGAWIINPNGIAGTGATYTLSPVAPGTYDYNIVDVNGCISAASVNVVVNPQPVTPSIPVVVTVTQPTGGVPTGSVELSGLPANGWIVNPGGFVGSVGTTTLTISGLAPGTYTFTVTNTDGCTSDATVTVTINLPLPIELLSFSLECESDFPFLEWSTASEVNNDYFTIEHSSDAVEWTIVGIVDGSGNSYSLNRYSFIDKQFYSGPSYYRLKQTDFDGRYEYVAFGSVEKCSFECSELSIIPNPSNGVLYVGFVGDEAMVELIEVFDVLGNKVFSSDGYQTRFDFSNLPDGIYTLHYKLDSKTIIQKFVIAK
;
A
#
# COMPACT_ATOMS: atom_id res chain seq x y z
N MET A 1 56.48 23.25 -46.71
CA MET A 1 56.55 22.54 -48.02
C MET A 1 55.42 23.11 -48.89
N PHE A 2 55.72 23.57 -50.12
CA PHE A 2 54.84 23.79 -51.31
C PHE A 2 53.30 23.92 -51.14
N LYS A 3 52.56 24.81 -51.80
CA LYS A 3 52.83 25.93 -52.74
C LYS A 3 51.51 26.73 -52.98
N TYR A 4 51.62 28.05 -53.22
CA TYR A 4 50.98 28.88 -54.30
C TYR A 4 49.60 28.49 -54.90
N LEU A 5 48.71 29.42 -55.31
CA LEU A 5 48.89 30.57 -56.24
C LEU A 5 47.67 31.56 -56.06
N GLN A 6 47.84 32.87 -55.78
CA GLN A 6 47.77 34.05 -56.69
C GLN A 6 46.40 34.49 -57.26
N ILE A 7 46.10 35.77 -57.60
CA ILE A 7 46.53 37.15 -57.19
C ILE A 7 45.60 38.18 -57.89
N SER A 8 45.26 39.32 -57.25
CA SER A 8 45.13 40.67 -57.88
C SER A 8 44.85 41.73 -56.77
N LYS A 9 45.80 42.52 -56.27
CA LYS A 9 46.43 43.77 -56.80
C LYS A 9 45.52 45.02 -56.86
N ILE A 10 45.69 45.92 -55.87
CA ILE A 10 45.84 47.41 -55.89
C ILE A 10 45.62 47.91 -54.44
N LEU A 11 46.67 48.29 -53.68
CA LEU A 11 47.15 49.67 -53.42
C LEU A 11 46.05 50.60 -52.87
N ILE A 12 46.15 51.22 -51.68
CA ILE A 12 47.22 52.15 -51.21
C ILE A 12 47.49 52.04 -49.68
N ARG A 13 48.76 51.76 -49.35
CA ARG A 13 49.68 52.35 -48.32
C ARG A 13 49.11 53.00 -47.03
N LEU A 14 49.49 52.52 -45.84
CA LEU A 14 50.75 52.78 -45.07
C LEU A 14 50.88 54.21 -44.51
N PHE A 15 50.79 54.39 -43.18
CA PHE A 15 51.96 54.49 -42.27
C PHE A 15 51.53 54.52 -40.79
N SER A 16 52.50 54.36 -39.88
CA SER A 16 52.31 54.16 -38.44
C SER A 16 53.08 55.18 -37.59
N SER A 17 52.65 55.30 -36.31
CA SER A 17 53.41 55.78 -35.13
C SER A 17 53.25 57.25 -34.64
N LEU A 18 53.13 57.37 -33.31
CA LEU A 18 53.83 58.31 -32.39
C LEU A 18 53.04 59.46 -31.69
N ALA A 19 53.52 59.81 -30.47
CA ALA A 19 53.15 60.87 -29.50
C ALA A 19 51.91 60.59 -28.60
N ILE A 20 51.92 60.55 -27.25
CA ILE A 20 52.80 61.03 -26.13
C ILE A 20 52.56 62.48 -25.64
N LEU A 21 51.70 62.61 -24.60
CA LEU A 21 51.90 63.27 -23.28
C LEU A 21 51.89 64.82 -23.10
N VAL A 22 51.26 65.26 -21.97
CA VAL A 22 51.23 66.61 -21.30
C VAL A 22 50.64 67.76 -22.16
N ILE A 23 49.92 68.81 -21.70
CA ILE A 23 49.79 69.62 -20.45
C ILE A 23 48.30 70.08 -20.39
N CYS A 24 47.57 70.05 -19.26
CA CYS A 24 47.57 71.15 -18.28
C CYS A 24 46.87 70.77 -16.96
N PHE A 25 47.51 71.09 -15.83
CA PHE A 25 46.95 71.01 -14.48
C PHE A 25 46.89 72.44 -13.94
N PHE A 26 45.71 72.93 -13.56
CA PHE A 26 45.56 74.00 -12.56
C PHE A 26 44.24 73.81 -11.81
N VAL A 27 44.23 74.21 -10.54
CA VAL A 27 43.33 73.69 -9.50
C VAL A 27 42.43 74.80 -8.96
N THR A 28 41.33 74.38 -8.32
CA THR A 28 40.47 75.09 -7.32
C THR A 28 39.19 75.78 -7.79
N ASN A 29 38.21 75.76 -6.87
CA ASN A 29 36.87 76.39 -6.88
C ASN A 29 35.82 75.67 -7.76
N ASN A 30 34.84 74.93 -7.23
CA ASN A 30 34.47 74.65 -5.83
C ASN A 30 33.99 73.19 -5.68
N ILE A 31 34.22 72.60 -4.50
CA ILE A 31 33.37 71.49 -4.03
C ILE A 31 32.09 72.14 -3.49
N GLN A 32 30.95 71.90 -4.12
CA GLN A 32 29.65 72.00 -3.45
C GLN A 32 28.80 70.78 -3.82
N ALA A 33 28.58 69.94 -2.81
CA ALA A 33 27.72 68.77 -2.91
C ALA A 33 26.24 69.16 -2.79
N GLN A 34 25.39 68.15 -3.01
CA GLN A 34 23.94 68.14 -2.75
C GLN A 34 23.05 68.84 -3.79
N VAL A 35 23.08 68.31 -5.01
CA VAL A 35 21.87 68.08 -5.81
C VAL A 35 21.91 66.60 -6.20
N SER A 36 20.78 65.88 -6.13
CA SER A 36 20.72 64.46 -6.48
C SER A 36 21.19 64.20 -7.91
N SER A 37 22.03 63.17 -8.12
CA SER A 37 22.72 62.92 -9.39
C SER A 37 21.80 62.60 -10.57
N LYS A 38 20.50 62.41 -10.32
CA LYS A 38 19.48 62.09 -11.32
C LYS A 38 18.66 63.30 -11.81
N TYR A 39 18.67 64.44 -11.10
CA TYR A 39 17.80 65.58 -11.39
C TYR A 39 18.59 66.86 -11.60
N THR A 40 18.31 67.55 -12.71
CA THR A 40 18.79 68.91 -12.96
C THR A 40 17.63 69.90 -12.96
N TYR A 41 17.87 71.08 -12.42
CA TYR A 41 16.87 72.13 -12.27
C TYR A 41 17.23 73.33 -13.14
N SER A 42 16.27 73.83 -13.90
CA SER A 42 16.44 75.00 -14.76
C SER A 42 15.21 75.91 -14.74
N TYR A 43 15.44 77.21 -14.92
CA TYR A 43 14.39 78.20 -15.13
C TYR A 43 14.25 78.49 -16.62
N ILE A 44 13.01 78.53 -17.12
CA ILE A 44 12.71 78.89 -18.50
C ILE A 44 11.75 80.07 -18.50
N GLY A 45 12.07 81.07 -19.33
CA GLY A 45 11.34 82.34 -19.40
C GLY A 45 9.89 82.22 -19.90
N THR A 46 9.19 83.35 -19.82
CA THR A 46 7.74 83.51 -20.05
C THR A 46 7.20 82.78 -21.28
N ASN A 47 6.28 81.85 -21.03
CA ASN A 47 5.35 81.32 -22.03
C ASN A 47 3.93 81.81 -21.72
N ALA A 48 3.08 81.94 -22.74
CA ALA A 48 1.71 82.45 -22.59
C ALA A 48 0.81 81.52 -21.73
N ASN A 49 -0.29 82.09 -21.23
CA ASN A 49 -1.37 81.39 -20.52
C ASN A 49 -2.12 80.43 -21.46
N VAL A 50 -1.57 79.23 -21.72
CA VAL A 50 -2.20 78.22 -22.59
C VAL A 50 -3.20 77.36 -21.79
N TYR A 51 -4.37 77.93 -21.51
CA TYR A 51 -5.53 77.21 -20.96
C TYR A 51 -6.38 76.62 -22.10
N ASN A 52 -5.98 75.47 -22.64
CA ASN A 52 -6.69 74.84 -23.77
C ASN A 52 -7.58 73.68 -23.33
N ALA A 53 -8.87 73.73 -23.69
CA ALA A 53 -9.89 72.67 -23.76
C ALA A 53 -10.19 71.78 -22.53
N THR A 54 -11.46 71.37 -22.42
CA THR A 54 -12.17 70.68 -21.32
C THR A 54 -11.29 69.78 -20.41
N PRO A 55 -11.06 70.17 -19.14
CA PRO A 55 -10.33 69.36 -18.16
C PRO A 55 -11.27 68.45 -17.35
N THR A 56 -10.73 67.38 -16.76
CA THR A 56 -11.45 66.57 -15.76
C THR A 56 -11.44 67.31 -14.42
N ILE A 57 -12.59 67.83 -14.02
CA ILE A 57 -12.74 68.54 -12.75
C ILE A 57 -12.71 67.51 -11.61
N LEU A 58 -11.66 67.55 -10.77
CA LEU A 58 -11.62 66.78 -9.52
C LEU A 58 -12.45 67.46 -8.43
N GLN A 59 -12.54 68.80 -8.46
CA GLN A 59 -13.48 69.55 -7.61
C GLN A 59 -13.76 70.97 -8.13
N ALA A 60 -15.02 71.42 -7.98
CA ALA A 60 -15.45 72.81 -8.08
C ALA A 60 -16.33 73.17 -6.86
N SER A 61 -16.23 74.39 -6.34
CA SER A 61 -16.56 74.65 -4.93
C SER A 61 -18.04 74.77 -4.57
N GLY A 62 -18.42 74.09 -3.48
CA GLY A 62 -19.56 74.41 -2.61
C GLY A 62 -19.24 74.07 -1.15
N SER A 63 -18.72 72.85 -0.95
CA SER A 63 -18.16 72.38 0.32
C SER A 63 -16.71 71.91 0.12
N VAL A 64 -15.81 72.85 -0.17
CA VAL A 64 -14.38 72.53 -0.25
C VAL A 64 -13.87 72.37 1.17
N GLY A 65 -13.56 71.14 1.56
CA GLY A 65 -12.58 70.94 2.60
C GLY A 65 -11.31 71.67 2.18
N ASN A 66 -10.90 72.66 2.97
CA ASN A 66 -9.48 72.87 3.16
C ASN A 66 -8.87 71.48 3.40
N ASP A 67 -7.68 71.20 2.86
CA ASP A 67 -6.99 69.93 3.15
C ASP A 67 -7.50 68.67 2.44
N ALA A 68 -8.30 68.77 1.37
CA ALA A 68 -8.72 67.60 0.58
C ALA A 68 -7.55 66.87 -0.12
N VAL A 69 -7.60 65.52 -0.17
CA VAL A 69 -6.55 64.63 -0.68
C VAL A 69 -7.16 63.59 -1.62
N PHE A 70 -6.56 63.39 -2.80
CA PHE A 70 -7.00 62.45 -3.84
C PHE A 70 -5.91 61.39 -4.03
N ALA A 71 -6.08 60.20 -3.45
CA ALA A 71 -4.95 59.30 -3.20
C ALA A 71 -4.38 58.56 -4.42
N SER A 72 -5.14 58.40 -5.51
CA SER A 72 -4.70 57.61 -6.68
C SER A 72 -5.41 58.07 -7.96
N GLN A 73 -4.81 59.04 -8.65
CA GLN A 73 -5.28 59.53 -9.95
C GLN A 73 -4.45 58.91 -11.07
N ALA A 74 -5.10 58.36 -12.10
CA ALA A 74 -4.39 57.77 -13.23
C ALA A 74 -3.63 58.83 -14.05
N ILE A 75 -2.33 58.61 -14.28
CA ILE A 75 -1.46 59.45 -15.12
C ILE A 75 -1.77 59.21 -16.61
N GLY A 76 -2.20 58.00 -16.96
CA GLY A 76 -2.52 57.57 -18.33
C GLY A 76 -1.32 57.10 -19.15
N PHE A 77 -0.11 57.16 -18.59
CA PHE A 77 1.12 56.54 -19.09
C PHE A 77 2.03 56.19 -17.91
N THR A 78 3.03 55.34 -18.15
CA THR A 78 4.07 55.04 -17.15
C THR A 78 5.03 56.21 -17.07
N PHE A 79 5.09 56.87 -15.91
CA PHE A 79 6.02 57.94 -15.60
C PHE A 79 7.11 57.40 -14.67
N ASN A 80 8.37 57.37 -15.13
CA ASN A 80 9.48 56.96 -14.30
C ASN A 80 9.91 58.11 -13.40
N PHE A 81 9.85 57.90 -12.08
CA PHE A 81 10.35 58.85 -11.12
C PHE A 81 11.32 58.16 -10.15
N ASN A 82 12.56 58.66 -10.12
CA ASN A 82 13.66 58.14 -9.31
C ASN A 82 13.97 56.63 -9.53
N CYS A 83 13.78 56.13 -10.74
CA CYS A 83 13.90 54.69 -11.08
C CYS A 83 12.76 53.79 -10.60
N ILE A 84 11.63 54.37 -10.22
CA ILE A 84 10.39 53.64 -9.96
C ILE A 84 9.35 54.08 -10.98
N ASP A 85 8.66 53.13 -11.59
CA ASP A 85 7.63 53.37 -12.59
C ASP A 85 6.26 53.56 -11.92
N TYR A 86 5.64 54.70 -12.19
CA TYR A 86 4.32 55.05 -11.64
C TYR A 86 3.30 55.24 -12.76
N THR A 87 2.12 54.61 -12.60
CA THR A 87 0.95 54.80 -13.49
C THR A 87 -0.15 55.62 -12.82
N THR A 88 -0.04 55.84 -11.51
CA THR A 88 -0.95 56.66 -10.69
C THR A 88 -0.17 57.69 -9.86
N VAL A 89 -0.85 58.74 -9.45
CA VAL A 89 -0.28 59.83 -8.65
C VAL A 89 -1.30 60.33 -7.63
N GLY A 90 -0.86 60.60 -6.40
CA GLY A 90 -1.67 61.24 -5.38
C GLY A 90 -1.65 62.77 -5.52
N ILE A 91 -2.76 63.45 -5.29
CA ILE A 91 -2.92 64.90 -5.47
C ILE A 91 -3.49 65.55 -4.21
N SER A 92 -2.86 66.63 -3.74
CA SER A 92 -3.32 67.40 -2.58
C SER A 92 -3.94 68.74 -2.98
N ALA A 93 -5.02 69.13 -2.29
CA ALA A 93 -5.58 70.47 -2.32
C ALA A 93 -4.54 71.57 -2.04
N ASN A 94 -3.52 71.26 -1.25
CA ASN A 94 -2.49 72.20 -0.78
C ASN A 94 -1.32 72.40 -1.77
N GLY A 95 -1.50 72.04 -3.05
CA GLY A 95 -0.59 72.42 -4.13
C GLY A 95 0.61 71.49 -4.34
N PHE A 96 0.47 70.21 -4.01
CA PHE A 96 1.50 69.20 -4.22
C PHE A 96 0.90 67.86 -4.69
N ILE A 97 1.76 67.02 -5.23
CA ILE A 97 1.49 65.63 -5.60
C ILE A 97 2.54 64.69 -4.97
N TRP A 98 2.24 63.39 -4.90
CA TRP A 98 3.17 62.35 -4.47
C TRP A 98 2.96 61.06 -5.26
N PHE A 99 3.93 60.15 -5.21
CA PHE A 99 3.88 58.84 -5.83
C PHE A 99 3.88 57.71 -4.78
N GLY A 100 3.58 56.48 -5.20
CA GLY A 100 3.42 55.33 -4.31
C GLY A 100 2.02 55.21 -3.70
N THR A 101 1.84 54.19 -2.86
CA THR A 101 0.52 53.79 -2.29
C THR A 101 0.23 54.40 -0.92
N GLY A 102 1.17 55.14 -0.33
CA GLY A 102 0.98 55.85 0.92
C GLY A 102 -0.01 57.02 0.80
N THR A 103 -0.48 57.51 1.94
CA THR A 103 -1.36 58.68 2.02
C THR A 103 -0.64 59.82 2.73
N CYS A 104 -0.61 61.00 2.09
CA CYS A 104 -0.22 62.24 2.76
C CYS A 104 -1.37 62.74 3.65
N SER A 105 -1.02 63.28 4.82
CA SER A 105 -1.99 63.90 5.71
C SER A 105 -2.68 65.08 5.03
N ALA A 106 -4.01 65.16 5.18
CA ALA A 106 -4.82 66.30 4.78
C ALA A 106 -4.18 67.62 5.23
N SER A 107 -3.91 67.76 6.53
CA SER A 107 -3.35 68.97 7.15
C SER A 107 -1.87 69.22 6.85
N GLN A 108 -1.29 68.58 5.83
CA GLN A 108 0.10 68.75 5.46
C GLN A 108 0.26 69.92 4.48
N TYR A 109 1.19 70.82 4.81
CA TYR A 109 1.42 72.06 4.07
C TYR A 109 2.84 72.21 3.54
N THR A 110 3.85 71.71 4.24
CA THR A 110 5.28 71.83 3.85
C THR A 110 5.86 70.45 3.52
N PRO A 111 5.43 69.81 2.42
CA PRO A 111 5.66 68.38 2.21
C PRO A 111 7.10 68.04 1.80
N LEU A 112 7.86 69.00 1.28
CA LEU A 112 9.26 68.76 0.89
C LEU A 112 10.23 68.67 2.09
N SER A 113 9.83 69.10 3.29
CA SER A 113 10.68 69.03 4.49
C SER A 113 9.97 68.57 5.77
N SER A 114 8.67 68.28 5.72
CA SER A 114 7.95 67.61 6.82
C SER A 114 8.18 66.11 6.74
N THR A 115 8.53 65.48 7.84
CA THR A 115 8.45 64.02 8.04
C THR A 115 7.18 63.61 8.80
N THR A 116 6.46 64.59 9.36
CA THR A 116 5.19 64.41 10.07
C THR A 116 4.02 64.31 9.09
N GLY A 117 3.17 63.30 9.26
CA GLY A 117 1.94 63.12 8.49
C GLY A 117 2.05 62.21 7.26
N GLU A 118 3.19 61.55 7.07
CA GLU A 118 3.47 60.66 5.93
C GLU A 118 3.78 59.25 6.46
N THR A 119 3.15 58.22 5.89
CA THR A 119 3.50 56.83 6.16
C THR A 119 4.63 56.37 5.22
N GLY A 120 5.37 55.33 5.60
CA GLY A 120 6.58 54.83 4.90
C GLY A 120 6.36 54.17 3.53
N THR A 121 5.34 54.62 2.78
CA THR A 121 4.97 54.19 1.42
C THR A 121 4.66 55.40 0.51
N VAL A 122 4.94 56.63 0.97
CA VAL A 122 4.89 57.87 0.19
C VAL A 122 6.27 58.15 -0.40
N ASP A 123 6.41 57.98 -1.71
CA ASP A 123 7.62 58.31 -2.48
C ASP A 123 7.41 59.58 -3.32
N GLY A 124 8.51 60.22 -3.73
CA GLY A 124 8.49 61.20 -4.82
C GLY A 124 7.48 62.34 -4.71
N ILE A 125 7.61 63.22 -3.71
CA ILE A 125 6.76 64.41 -3.61
C ILE A 125 7.20 65.50 -4.60
N ILE A 126 6.24 66.14 -5.25
CA ILE A 126 6.44 67.32 -6.09
C ILE A 126 5.51 68.43 -5.61
N SER A 127 6.08 69.53 -5.11
CA SER A 127 5.37 70.66 -4.50
C SER A 127 5.46 71.88 -5.41
N ALA A 128 4.31 72.37 -5.89
CA ALA A 128 4.21 73.67 -6.54
C ALA A 128 3.90 74.80 -5.54
N PHE A 129 3.17 74.46 -4.47
CA PHE A 129 3.10 75.23 -3.24
C PHE A 129 3.48 74.35 -2.05
N GLY A 130 4.02 74.99 -1.03
CA GLY A 130 4.37 74.36 0.25
C GLY A 130 3.82 75.19 1.40
N THR A 131 2.54 75.52 1.33
CA THR A 131 1.78 76.26 2.34
C THR A 131 0.29 75.87 2.25
N ASN A 132 -0.54 76.31 3.20
CA ASN A 132 -1.98 76.04 3.17
C ASN A 132 -2.68 76.85 2.07
N VAL A 133 -3.42 76.19 1.18
CA VAL A 133 -4.05 76.78 -0.01
C VAL A 133 -5.57 76.89 0.14
N VAL A 134 -6.00 78.11 0.43
CA VAL A 134 -7.41 78.47 0.67
C VAL A 134 -8.10 79.00 -0.60
N PRO A 135 -9.44 78.98 -0.70
CA PRO A 135 -10.17 79.70 -1.74
C PRO A 135 -9.91 81.22 -1.68
N GLY A 136 -9.83 81.89 -2.84
CA GLY A 136 -9.75 83.35 -2.90
C GLY A 136 -11.10 84.05 -2.72
N THR A 137 -11.08 85.35 -2.42
CA THR A 137 -12.30 86.16 -2.23
C THR A 137 -13.04 86.49 -3.54
N SER A 138 -12.47 86.16 -4.71
CA SER A 138 -13.05 86.48 -6.01
C SER A 138 -12.97 85.29 -7.00
N GLY A 139 -14.03 84.48 -7.00
CA GLY A 139 -14.27 83.41 -7.98
C GLY A 139 -14.06 81.99 -7.44
N THR A 140 -14.68 81.02 -8.12
CA THR A 140 -14.67 79.59 -7.77
C THR A 140 -13.27 79.00 -7.86
N ARG A 141 -12.76 78.43 -6.76
CA ARG A 141 -11.57 77.57 -6.75
C ARG A 141 -11.89 76.26 -7.48
N THR A 142 -10.98 75.81 -8.35
CA THR A 142 -11.08 74.50 -9.01
C THR A 142 -9.76 73.73 -8.94
N LEU A 143 -9.84 72.41 -8.75
CA LEU A 143 -8.73 71.48 -8.95
C LEU A 143 -9.13 70.51 -10.07
N SER A 144 -8.27 70.34 -11.04
CA SER A 144 -8.54 69.51 -12.22
C SER A 144 -7.29 68.81 -12.75
N THR A 145 -7.49 67.69 -13.44
CA THR A 145 -6.44 66.99 -14.17
C THR A 145 -6.76 66.93 -15.66
N LYS A 146 -5.71 66.76 -16.47
CA LYS A 146 -5.84 66.61 -17.91
C LYS A 146 -4.71 65.80 -18.50
N LEU A 147 -5.06 64.81 -19.31
CA LEU A 147 -4.13 64.14 -20.22
C LEU A 147 -4.21 64.79 -21.61
N THR A 148 -3.06 65.04 -22.23
CA THR A 148 -2.94 65.59 -23.58
C THR A 148 -1.84 64.89 -24.38
N GLY A 149 -1.86 65.01 -25.72
CA GLY A 149 -0.93 64.32 -26.60
C GLY A 149 -1.37 62.89 -26.94
N VAL A 150 -0.50 62.16 -27.64
CA VAL A 150 -0.67 60.75 -28.02
C VAL A 150 0.61 59.99 -27.68
N SER A 151 0.51 58.68 -27.39
CA SER A 151 1.68 57.85 -27.06
C SER A 151 2.71 57.90 -28.21
N PRO A 152 4.04 58.02 -27.93
CA PRO A 152 4.69 58.05 -26.62
C PRO A 152 4.97 59.47 -26.08
N ASN A 153 4.26 60.50 -26.55
CA ASN A 153 4.49 61.92 -26.24
C ASN A 153 3.30 62.55 -25.48
N ARG A 154 2.69 61.82 -24.53
CA ARG A 154 1.63 62.35 -23.68
C ARG A 154 2.17 63.25 -22.58
N VAL A 155 1.31 64.15 -22.11
CA VAL A 155 1.56 65.07 -21.00
C VAL A 155 0.37 65.04 -20.05
N PHE A 156 0.61 64.64 -18.80
CA PHE A 156 -0.36 64.68 -17.72
C PHE A 156 -0.19 65.98 -16.94
N THR A 157 -1.24 66.79 -16.88
CA THR A 157 -1.27 68.10 -16.23
C THR A 157 -2.21 68.07 -15.04
N ILE A 158 -1.73 68.49 -13.87
CA ILE A 158 -2.54 68.79 -12.68
C ILE A 158 -2.64 70.31 -12.57
N GLU A 159 -3.82 70.85 -12.33
CA GLU A 159 -4.10 72.28 -12.36
C GLU A 159 -4.92 72.74 -11.14
N TRP A 160 -4.40 73.72 -10.40
CA TRP A 160 -5.08 74.46 -9.34
C TRP A 160 -5.41 75.85 -9.85
N ARG A 161 -6.69 76.23 -9.86
CA ARG A 161 -7.12 77.57 -10.30
C ARG A 161 -7.83 78.34 -9.21
N LYS A 162 -7.68 79.67 -9.27
CA LYS A 162 -8.22 80.66 -8.32
C LYS A 162 -7.90 80.35 -6.87
N CYS A 163 -6.70 79.85 -6.64
CA CYS A 163 -6.20 79.43 -5.34
C CYS A 163 -5.46 80.59 -4.66
N CYS A 164 -5.59 80.71 -3.34
CA CYS A 164 -4.90 81.73 -2.55
C CYS A 164 -4.05 81.05 -1.47
N MET A 165 -2.89 81.63 -1.17
CA MET A 165 -2.10 81.20 -0.01
C MET A 165 -2.75 81.74 1.27
N THR A 166 -2.64 80.99 2.38
CA THR A 166 -3.15 81.45 3.67
C THR A 166 -2.50 82.76 4.09
N GLY A 167 -3.33 83.78 4.37
CA GLY A 167 -2.89 85.16 4.62
C GLY A 167 -2.85 86.06 3.37
N ALA A 168 -3.25 85.56 2.20
CA ALA A 168 -3.15 86.24 0.90
C ALA A 168 -4.43 86.06 0.05
N THR A 169 -5.61 86.31 0.63
CA THR A 169 -6.91 85.86 0.06
C THR A 169 -7.48 86.70 -1.09
N THR A 170 -6.93 87.88 -1.37
CA THR A 170 -7.54 88.86 -2.30
C THR A 170 -7.04 88.80 -3.74
N ASN A 171 -5.98 88.03 -4.03
CA ASN A 171 -5.40 87.93 -5.37
C ASN A 171 -5.07 86.46 -5.68
N PRO A 172 -5.93 85.76 -6.46
CA PRO A 172 -5.72 84.36 -6.80
C PRO A 172 -4.48 84.11 -7.67
N VAL A 173 -3.91 82.91 -7.52
CA VAL A 173 -2.85 82.34 -8.35
C VAL A 173 -3.40 81.07 -9.04
N ASP A 174 -3.06 80.89 -10.31
CA ASP A 174 -3.30 79.66 -11.07
C ASP A 174 -1.96 78.89 -11.22
N VAL A 175 -1.99 77.56 -11.08
CA VAL A 175 -0.77 76.72 -11.02
C VAL A 175 -0.96 75.40 -11.75
N GLN A 176 0.10 74.94 -12.42
CA GLN A 176 0.16 73.64 -13.06
C GLN A 176 1.40 72.85 -12.63
N ILE A 177 1.25 71.54 -12.43
CA ILE A 177 2.35 70.55 -12.44
C ILE A 177 2.13 69.65 -13.66
N LYS A 178 3.18 69.38 -14.45
CA LYS A 178 3.11 68.51 -15.63
C LYS A 178 4.17 67.43 -15.61
N LEU A 179 3.75 66.23 -15.98
CA LEU A 179 4.58 65.04 -16.18
C LEU A 179 4.62 64.75 -17.69
N PHE A 180 5.79 64.43 -18.24
CA PHE A 180 5.98 64.19 -19.69
C PHE A 180 6.41 62.74 -19.95
N GLU A 181 5.67 62.03 -20.81
CA GLU A 181 5.85 60.59 -21.07
C GLU A 181 7.26 60.24 -21.60
N THR A 182 7.70 60.87 -22.68
CA THR A 182 8.96 60.49 -23.36
C THR A 182 10.22 60.85 -22.57
N SER A 183 10.16 61.90 -21.75
CA SER A 183 11.35 62.50 -21.13
C SER A 183 11.43 62.28 -19.61
N ASN A 184 10.34 61.86 -18.98
CA ASN A 184 10.19 61.81 -17.52
C ASN A 184 10.50 63.16 -16.81
N ASN A 185 10.45 64.26 -17.56
CA ASN A 185 10.64 65.61 -17.02
C ASN A 185 9.40 66.05 -16.23
N VAL A 186 9.64 66.95 -15.27
CA VAL A 186 8.58 67.62 -14.51
C VAL A 186 8.65 69.13 -14.73
N GLU A 187 7.52 69.71 -15.11
CA GLU A 187 7.37 71.16 -15.26
C GLU A 187 6.40 71.70 -14.21
N ILE A 188 6.79 72.72 -13.47
CA ILE A 188 5.91 73.47 -12.55
C ILE A 188 5.73 74.88 -13.13
N ARG A 189 4.48 75.31 -13.34
CA ARG A 189 4.13 76.67 -13.81
C ARG A 189 3.27 77.41 -12.80
N LEU A 190 3.57 78.71 -12.62
CA LEU A 190 2.83 79.65 -11.77
C LEU A 190 2.36 80.84 -12.62
N PHE A 191 1.07 81.14 -12.62
CA PHE A 191 0.42 82.15 -13.45
C PHE A 191 -0.20 83.29 -12.61
N ASP A 192 -0.37 84.46 -13.22
CA ASP A 192 -0.99 85.67 -12.62
C ASP A 192 -0.34 86.12 -11.28
N ASN A 193 1.00 86.16 -11.29
CA ASN A 193 1.89 86.40 -10.15
C ASN A 193 1.84 87.80 -9.50
N SER A 194 0.79 88.58 -9.72
CA SER A 194 0.65 89.98 -9.27
C SER A 194 0.77 90.18 -7.73
N TYR A 195 0.58 89.12 -6.94
CA TYR A 195 0.65 89.18 -5.47
C TYR A 195 2.00 88.76 -4.85
N PHE A 196 2.95 88.22 -5.63
CA PHE A 196 4.29 87.88 -5.12
C PHE A 196 5.18 89.12 -4.83
N ILE A 197 4.55 90.29 -4.65
CA ILE A 197 5.20 91.62 -4.62
C ILE A 197 4.81 92.44 -3.36
N SER A 198 3.82 92.04 -2.55
CA SER A 198 3.51 92.77 -1.30
C SER A 198 2.93 91.97 -0.12
N GLY A 199 3.72 91.85 0.96
CA GLY A 199 3.21 92.08 2.33
C GLY A 199 2.77 90.91 3.21
N ALA A 200 2.62 89.67 2.72
CA ALA A 200 2.17 88.53 3.55
C ALA A 200 3.32 87.72 4.20
N THR A 201 3.05 87.10 5.36
CA THR A 201 4.03 86.41 6.23
C THR A 201 4.08 84.89 6.09
N ALA A 202 3.58 84.32 4.98
CA ALA A 202 3.57 82.87 4.78
C ALA A 202 4.89 82.36 4.16
N THR A 203 5.51 81.35 4.78
CA THR A 203 6.64 80.59 4.21
C THR A 203 6.10 79.46 3.32
N GLY A 204 6.59 79.38 2.08
CA GLY A 204 6.22 78.35 1.10
C GLY A 204 7.43 77.56 0.60
N GLN A 205 7.19 76.31 0.18
CA GLN A 205 8.20 75.45 -0.45
C GLN A 205 7.82 75.07 -1.89
N VAL A 206 8.78 75.16 -2.81
CA VAL A 206 8.62 74.71 -4.21
C VAL A 206 9.76 73.76 -4.56
N GLY A 207 9.45 72.66 -5.25
CA GLY A 207 10.44 71.68 -5.68
C GLY A 207 10.02 70.23 -5.53
N MET A 208 11.00 69.35 -5.37
CA MET A 208 10.82 67.89 -5.42
C MET A 208 11.54 67.19 -4.27
N ARG A 209 11.03 66.04 -3.85
CA ARG A 209 11.62 65.17 -2.83
C ARG A 209 11.52 63.72 -3.27
N ALA A 210 12.63 63.10 -3.64
CA ALA A 210 12.66 61.72 -4.09
C ALA A 210 12.49 60.71 -2.94
N ASN A 211 13.03 61.01 -1.76
CA ASN A 211 12.83 60.28 -0.51
C ASN A 211 13.06 61.23 0.69
N LEU A 212 12.90 60.76 1.93
CA LEU A 212 13.05 61.58 3.16
C LEU A 212 14.42 62.28 3.34
N THR A 213 15.44 61.93 2.55
CA THR A 213 16.79 62.52 2.58
C THR A 213 17.22 63.19 1.26
N ASP A 214 16.49 62.95 0.17
CA ASP A 214 16.76 63.52 -1.15
C ASP A 214 15.65 64.50 -1.53
N TYR A 215 15.93 65.80 -1.37
CA TYR A 215 15.05 66.89 -1.81
C TYR A 215 15.81 68.07 -2.41
N VAL A 216 15.23 68.58 -3.50
CA VAL A 216 15.61 69.83 -4.15
C VAL A 216 14.47 70.81 -3.92
N ASN A 217 14.56 71.60 -2.86
CA ASN A 217 13.53 72.58 -2.49
C ASN A 217 14.06 74.03 -2.45
N ARG A 218 13.14 74.96 -2.69
CA ARG A 218 13.29 76.41 -2.50
C ARG A 218 12.35 76.85 -1.39
N THR A 219 12.85 77.68 -0.48
CA THR A 219 12.03 78.33 0.56
C THR A 219 11.85 79.80 0.25
N THR A 220 10.60 80.28 0.34
CA THR A 220 10.29 81.71 0.38
C THR A 220 10.25 82.21 1.81
N SER A 221 10.94 83.32 2.09
CA SER A 221 10.74 84.13 3.31
C SER A 221 10.13 85.46 2.87
N GLY A 222 8.84 85.64 3.15
CA GLY A 222 8.02 86.66 2.49
C GLY A 222 7.65 86.27 1.05
N VAL A 223 6.63 86.94 0.50
CA VAL A 223 5.92 86.53 -0.72
C VAL A 223 6.72 86.62 -2.03
N ASN A 224 8.05 86.81 -2.03
CA ASN A 224 8.81 87.02 -3.26
C ASN A 224 9.59 85.76 -3.68
N LEU A 225 9.15 85.10 -4.76
CA LEU A 225 9.83 83.94 -5.35
C LEU A 225 11.22 84.26 -5.91
N CYS A 226 11.47 85.52 -6.30
CA CYS A 226 12.78 85.99 -6.75
C CYS A 226 13.83 86.09 -5.63
N THR A 227 13.41 86.09 -4.36
CA THR A 227 14.30 86.07 -3.20
C THR A 227 14.30 84.71 -2.49
N THR A 228 14.01 83.63 -3.21
CA THR A 228 14.06 82.26 -2.68
C THR A 228 15.47 81.85 -2.29
N THR A 229 15.64 81.40 -1.05
CA THR A 229 16.84 80.66 -0.63
C THR A 229 16.66 79.17 -0.96
N ALA A 230 17.77 78.43 -0.96
CA ALA A 230 17.70 77.00 -0.73
C ALA A 230 17.06 76.74 0.65
N GLY A 231 16.27 75.68 0.79
CA GLY A 231 15.74 75.27 2.08
C GLY A 231 16.85 74.84 3.04
N GLY A 232 16.57 74.83 4.35
CA GLY A 232 17.60 74.65 5.40
C GLY A 232 18.39 73.33 5.41
N ALA A 233 18.07 72.39 4.53
CA ALA A 233 18.82 71.14 4.32
C ALA A 233 19.13 70.86 2.83
N ASN A 234 19.15 71.93 2.02
CA ASN A 234 19.63 71.96 0.63
C ASN A 234 20.87 72.87 0.57
N THR A 235 22.06 72.33 0.25
CA THR A 235 23.30 73.14 0.17
C THR A 235 23.59 73.72 -1.23
N ALA A 236 22.68 73.57 -2.20
CA ALA A 236 22.91 74.02 -3.57
C ALA A 236 22.78 75.54 -3.73
N THR A 237 23.86 76.21 -4.13
CA THR A 237 23.82 77.61 -4.57
C THR A 237 23.30 77.71 -6.00
N CYS A 238 22.12 78.31 -6.20
CA CYS A 238 21.63 78.62 -7.54
C CYS A 238 20.80 79.92 -7.51
N SER A 239 21.32 80.96 -8.15
CA SER A 239 20.61 82.22 -8.38
C SER A 239 19.61 82.08 -9.51
N ILE A 240 18.49 82.80 -9.43
CA ILE A 240 17.65 83.06 -10.61
C ILE A 240 18.45 83.95 -11.57
N VAL A 241 18.56 83.54 -12.83
CA VAL A 241 19.29 84.25 -13.88
C VAL A 241 18.42 84.34 -15.13
N PRO A 242 18.25 85.52 -15.75
CA PRO A 242 18.82 86.80 -15.35
C PRO A 242 18.07 87.45 -14.18
N THR A 243 18.82 88.00 -13.21
CA THR A 243 18.28 88.76 -12.07
C THR A 243 17.50 90.01 -12.49
N SER A 244 17.70 90.51 -13.71
CA SER A 244 16.96 91.64 -14.28
C SER A 244 15.47 91.37 -14.53
N ALA A 245 15.05 90.10 -14.64
CA ALA A 245 13.63 89.75 -14.77
C ALA A 245 12.84 89.96 -13.47
N CYS A 246 13.52 90.05 -12.32
CA CYS A 246 12.93 90.14 -10.99
C CYS A 246 12.87 91.55 -10.39
N ASN A 247 13.44 92.55 -11.07
CA ASN A 247 13.52 93.94 -10.59
C ASN A 247 12.53 94.91 -11.28
N TYR A 248 11.69 94.41 -12.20
CA TYR A 248 10.55 95.19 -12.69
C TYR A 248 9.31 94.87 -11.87
N ALA A 249 8.59 95.92 -11.45
CA ALA A 249 7.21 95.80 -11.03
C ALA A 249 6.39 95.27 -12.23
N TYR A 250 6.15 93.96 -12.25
CA TYR A 250 5.67 93.25 -13.43
C TYR A 250 4.15 93.43 -13.56
N SER A 251 3.72 94.58 -14.08
CA SER A 251 2.32 94.96 -14.26
C SER A 251 1.67 94.26 -15.48
N GLY A 252 1.99 92.99 -15.74
CA GLY A 252 1.55 92.24 -16.92
C GLY A 252 1.38 90.75 -16.62
N SER A 253 0.42 90.12 -17.31
CA SER A 253 0.13 88.68 -17.20
C SER A 253 1.29 87.84 -17.76
N GLY A 254 2.19 87.37 -16.88
CA GLY A 254 3.34 86.54 -17.24
C GLY A 254 3.54 85.35 -16.30
N ALA A 255 3.82 84.18 -16.88
CA ALA A 255 4.03 82.93 -16.15
C ALA A 255 5.50 82.72 -15.72
N ILE A 256 5.70 82.18 -14.52
CA ILE A 256 6.99 81.64 -14.04
C ILE A 256 6.99 80.14 -14.30
N THR A 257 8.05 79.60 -14.91
CA THR A 257 8.19 78.15 -15.20
C THR A 257 9.48 77.59 -14.61
N PHE A 258 9.34 76.52 -13.85
CA PHE A 258 10.43 75.70 -13.33
C PHE A 258 10.45 74.36 -14.07
N LEU A 259 11.58 74.01 -14.69
CA LEU A 259 11.75 72.72 -15.36
C LEU A 259 12.78 71.87 -14.59
N TYR A 260 12.33 70.70 -14.16
CA TYR A 260 13.15 69.65 -13.58
C TYR A 260 13.36 68.57 -14.65
N SER A 261 14.60 68.45 -15.12
CA SER A 261 14.99 67.51 -16.16
C SER A 261 15.69 66.30 -15.53
N PHE A 262 15.20 65.10 -15.83
CA PHE A 262 15.78 63.85 -15.37
C PHE A 262 16.95 63.45 -16.27
N THR A 263 18.16 63.30 -15.72
CA THR A 263 19.41 63.25 -16.52
C THR A 263 19.94 61.87 -16.88
N GLY A 264 19.15 60.80 -16.71
CA GLY A 264 19.48 59.52 -17.34
C GLY A 264 18.51 58.39 -17.02
N PRO A 265 18.29 57.44 -17.95
CA PRO A 265 17.64 56.18 -17.61
C PRO A 265 18.50 55.42 -16.59
N CYS A 266 17.85 54.57 -15.81
CA CYS A 266 18.44 53.93 -14.62
C CYS A 266 19.47 52.83 -14.93
N CYS A 267 19.74 52.61 -16.21
CA CYS A 267 20.60 51.59 -16.78
C CYS A 267 20.70 51.80 -18.30
N THR A 268 21.65 51.11 -18.93
CA THR A 268 21.64 50.89 -20.38
C THR A 268 20.86 49.61 -20.69
N THR A 269 20.03 49.62 -21.73
CA THR A 269 19.43 48.39 -22.29
C THR A 269 20.35 47.77 -23.33
N PRO A 270 20.43 46.44 -23.44
CA PRO A 270 21.21 45.75 -24.48
C PRO A 270 20.89 46.19 -25.92
N THR A 271 21.90 46.12 -26.78
CA THR A 271 21.78 46.55 -28.20
C THR A 271 21.09 45.52 -29.08
N THR A 272 21.31 44.21 -28.91
CA THR A 272 20.60 43.15 -29.63
C THR A 272 19.80 42.26 -28.66
N GLN A 273 18.68 41.73 -29.14
CA GLN A 273 17.84 40.79 -28.41
C GLN A 273 18.20 39.35 -28.78
N ALA A 274 18.02 38.43 -27.84
CA ALA A 274 17.90 37.01 -28.10
C ALA A 274 16.90 36.76 -29.24
N ASN A 275 17.20 35.84 -30.14
CA ASN A 275 16.39 35.57 -31.34
C ASN A 275 16.53 34.12 -31.82
N SER A 276 15.74 33.75 -32.83
CA SER A 276 15.80 32.42 -33.46
C SER A 276 15.59 31.27 -32.45
N ALA A 277 14.64 31.44 -31.53
CA ALA A 277 14.33 30.43 -30.52
C ALA A 277 13.59 29.23 -31.14
N SER A 278 13.90 28.03 -30.66
CA SER A 278 13.19 26.80 -31.02
C SER A 278 13.26 25.79 -29.88
N ALA A 279 12.17 25.05 -29.68
CA ALA A 279 12.14 23.92 -28.76
C ALA A 279 12.51 22.64 -29.51
N THR A 280 13.36 21.84 -28.89
CA THR A 280 13.86 20.54 -29.36
C THR A 280 13.85 19.56 -28.19
N GLY A 281 14.06 18.26 -28.43
CA GLY A 281 14.05 17.27 -27.34
C GLY A 281 12.74 17.25 -26.53
N VAL A 282 11.65 17.78 -27.10
CA VAL A 282 10.36 17.96 -26.42
C VAL A 282 9.80 16.58 -26.10
N SER A 283 9.69 16.30 -24.80
CA SER A 283 9.23 15.04 -24.26
C SER A 283 7.87 15.20 -23.57
N PHE A 284 7.55 14.25 -22.70
CA PHE A 284 6.35 14.24 -21.86
C PHE A 284 6.40 15.28 -20.73
N THR A 285 7.58 15.53 -20.15
CA THR A 285 7.77 16.41 -18.98
C THR A 285 9.00 17.33 -19.08
N THR A 286 9.71 17.29 -20.21
CA THR A 286 10.92 18.09 -20.47
C THR A 286 10.92 18.70 -21.87
N ALA A 287 11.69 19.76 -22.07
CA ALA A 287 11.98 20.32 -23.39
C ALA A 287 13.32 21.07 -23.39
N ASP A 288 14.10 20.93 -24.45
CA ASP A 288 15.34 21.69 -24.67
C ASP A 288 15.03 22.92 -25.52
N LEU A 289 14.97 24.09 -24.88
CA LEU A 289 14.80 25.36 -25.56
C LEU A 289 16.19 25.91 -25.95
N ASN A 290 16.36 26.27 -27.23
CA ASN A 290 17.60 26.81 -27.79
C ASN A 290 17.33 28.13 -28.52
N TRP A 291 18.23 29.10 -28.44
CA TRP A 291 18.15 30.41 -29.10
C TRP A 291 19.53 31.00 -29.40
N THR A 292 19.57 32.01 -30.27
CA THR A 292 20.76 32.85 -30.46
C THR A 292 20.76 33.97 -29.43
N THR A 293 21.83 34.11 -28.65
CA THR A 293 21.90 35.04 -27.52
C THR A 293 21.94 36.52 -27.94
N GLY A 294 21.45 37.40 -27.06
CA GLY A 294 21.53 38.86 -27.27
C GLY A 294 22.88 39.46 -26.86
N SER A 295 22.98 40.80 -26.91
CA SER A 295 24.23 41.53 -26.59
C SER A 295 24.38 41.93 -25.13
N GLY A 296 23.58 41.37 -24.22
CA GLY A 296 23.50 41.82 -22.83
C GLY A 296 24.66 41.32 -21.98
N THR A 297 25.21 42.18 -21.12
CA THR A 297 26.26 41.83 -20.17
C THR A 297 25.79 40.91 -19.04
N GLY A 298 24.48 40.82 -18.79
CA GLY A 298 23.85 39.82 -17.92
C GLY A 298 23.45 38.54 -18.66
N GLY A 299 23.44 38.56 -20.00
CA GLY A 299 22.96 37.48 -20.84
C GLY A 299 21.46 37.61 -21.14
N ASP A 300 20.78 36.47 -21.18
CA ASP A 300 19.35 36.35 -21.48
C ASP A 300 18.60 35.72 -20.30
N ILE A 301 17.31 36.03 -20.18
CA ILE A 301 16.35 35.40 -19.26
C ILE A 301 15.20 34.80 -20.07
N VAL A 302 14.76 33.60 -19.70
CA VAL A 302 13.60 32.92 -20.30
C VAL A 302 12.50 32.81 -19.27
N PHE A 303 11.31 33.30 -19.62
CA PHE A 303 10.08 33.00 -18.92
C PHE A 303 9.27 31.97 -19.70
N LEU A 304 8.63 31.04 -18.97
CA LEU A 304 7.72 30.04 -19.51
C LEU A 304 6.35 30.16 -18.81
N LYS A 305 5.26 29.95 -19.53
CA LYS A 305 3.88 29.94 -19.02
C LYS A 305 3.10 28.79 -19.66
N GLN A 306 2.20 28.20 -18.89
CA GLN A 306 1.29 27.14 -19.33
C GLN A 306 0.03 27.72 -19.99
N GLY A 307 -0.48 27.04 -21.04
CA GLY A 307 -1.82 27.25 -21.60
C GLY A 307 -1.98 28.48 -22.50
N SER A 308 -1.44 29.64 -22.11
CA SER A 308 -1.62 30.90 -22.84
C SER A 308 -0.34 31.75 -22.92
N ALA A 309 -0.35 32.72 -23.82
CA ALA A 309 0.79 33.61 -24.06
C ALA A 309 1.17 34.46 -22.83
N ILE A 310 2.44 34.87 -22.79
CA ILE A 310 2.97 35.81 -21.79
C ILE A 310 2.73 37.23 -22.30
N THR A 311 2.04 38.04 -21.50
CA THR A 311 1.63 39.43 -21.85
C THR A 311 2.26 40.49 -20.94
N THR A 312 3.01 40.08 -19.92
CA THR A 312 3.69 40.95 -18.95
C THR A 312 5.19 40.95 -19.21
N ASP A 313 5.81 42.13 -19.26
CA ASP A 313 7.27 42.27 -19.37
C ASP A 313 7.95 42.26 -17.98
N PRO A 314 9.20 41.77 -17.87
CA PRO A 314 9.99 41.85 -16.64
C PRO A 314 10.33 43.30 -16.31
N THR A 315 10.23 43.64 -15.02
CA THR A 315 10.47 44.99 -14.52
C THR A 315 11.97 45.28 -14.46
N ASN A 316 12.38 46.43 -15.01
CA ASN A 316 13.76 46.88 -14.91
C ASN A 316 14.21 47.04 -13.45
N THR A 317 15.47 46.74 -13.19
CA THR A 317 16.11 46.66 -11.86
C THR A 317 15.64 45.52 -10.94
N THR A 318 14.61 44.75 -11.31
CA THR A 318 14.19 43.56 -10.58
C THR A 318 15.01 42.33 -10.99
N THR A 319 15.65 41.67 -10.02
CA THR A 319 16.34 40.39 -10.25
C THR A 319 15.37 39.23 -10.13
N TYR A 320 15.24 38.42 -11.18
CA TYR A 320 14.45 37.19 -11.19
C TYR A 320 15.36 35.96 -11.06
N THR A 321 15.14 35.14 -10.04
CA THR A 321 15.84 33.87 -9.83
C THR A 321 15.24 32.82 -10.76
N ALA A 322 16.06 32.23 -11.64
CA ALA A 322 15.61 31.20 -12.56
C ALA A 322 15.78 29.78 -12.01
N ASN A 323 14.90 28.86 -12.40
CA ASN A 323 15.03 27.43 -12.13
C ASN A 323 14.52 26.61 -13.32
N SER A 324 15.31 25.69 -13.85
CA SER A 324 14.94 24.88 -15.02
C SER A 324 13.79 23.90 -14.76
N ALA A 325 13.43 23.62 -13.50
CA ALA A 325 12.15 23.03 -13.17
C ALA A 325 11.05 24.10 -13.21
N PHE A 326 10.12 23.97 -14.17
CA PHE A 326 8.98 24.87 -14.33
C PHE A 326 8.17 25.00 -13.02
N GLY A 327 7.67 26.21 -12.75
CA GLY A 327 7.00 26.57 -11.50
C GLY A 327 7.93 26.89 -10.32
N SER A 328 9.23 26.59 -10.39
CA SER A 328 10.18 26.80 -9.28
C SER A 328 11.06 28.06 -9.39
N GLY A 329 10.85 28.87 -10.43
CA GLY A 329 11.53 30.15 -10.65
C GLY A 329 10.74 31.35 -10.12
N SER A 330 11.33 32.54 -10.17
CA SER A 330 10.61 33.79 -9.90
C SER A 330 9.54 34.05 -10.97
N GLN A 331 8.37 34.49 -10.53
CA GLN A 331 7.24 34.79 -11.40
C GLN A 331 7.27 36.26 -11.90
N ILE A 332 6.78 36.49 -13.12
CA ILE A 332 6.42 37.84 -13.62
C ILE A 332 4.90 38.01 -13.65
N GLY A 333 4.44 39.17 -13.18
CA GLY A 333 3.01 39.46 -13.00
C GLY A 333 2.31 38.46 -12.07
N THR A 334 0.98 38.39 -12.17
CA THR A 334 0.13 37.48 -11.38
C THR A 334 -0.18 36.16 -12.09
N THR A 335 0.25 35.97 -13.35
CA THR A 335 -0.34 35.00 -14.29
C THR A 335 0.50 33.73 -14.56
N GLY A 336 1.23 33.21 -13.56
CA GLY A 336 1.88 31.88 -13.64
C GLY A 336 3.00 31.77 -14.69
N ALA A 337 3.64 32.88 -15.05
CA ALA A 337 4.80 32.90 -15.94
C ALA A 337 6.10 32.91 -15.13
N PHE A 338 6.86 31.81 -15.17
CA PHE A 338 8.01 31.55 -14.31
C PHE A 338 9.35 31.63 -15.06
N ALA A 339 10.37 32.19 -14.42
CA ALA A 339 11.74 32.24 -14.94
C ALA A 339 12.37 30.84 -14.96
N VAL A 340 12.54 30.24 -16.14
CA VAL A 340 13.13 28.90 -16.31
C VAL A 340 14.63 28.93 -16.60
N TYR A 341 15.16 30.07 -17.03
CA TYR A 341 16.59 30.25 -17.30
C TYR A 341 17.02 31.71 -17.10
N SER A 342 18.25 31.93 -16.63
CA SER A 342 18.93 33.24 -16.64
C SER A 342 20.45 33.04 -16.74
N GLY A 343 21.10 33.68 -17.73
CA GLY A 343 22.55 33.55 -17.97
C GLY A 343 22.97 33.77 -19.43
N SER A 344 24.21 33.42 -19.76
CA SER A 344 24.84 33.72 -21.07
C SER A 344 24.90 32.55 -22.06
N SER A 345 24.33 31.39 -21.76
CA SER A 345 24.16 30.27 -22.71
C SER A 345 22.86 30.41 -23.49
N GLY A 346 22.91 30.15 -24.80
CA GLY A 346 21.74 30.17 -25.69
C GLY A 346 20.86 28.92 -25.60
N SER A 347 20.78 28.27 -24.44
CA SER A 347 19.98 27.06 -24.26
C SER A 347 19.63 26.76 -22.80
N VAL A 348 18.51 26.06 -22.59
CA VAL A 348 18.10 25.45 -21.31
C VAL A 348 17.34 24.14 -21.54
N SER A 349 17.67 23.11 -20.75
CA SER A 349 16.87 21.88 -20.61
C SER A 349 15.85 22.08 -19.49
N ILE A 350 14.58 22.23 -19.85
CA ILE A 350 13.46 22.51 -18.94
C ILE A 350 12.86 21.19 -18.48
N SER A 351 12.43 21.11 -17.22
CA SER A 351 11.75 19.96 -16.61
C SER A 351 10.50 20.39 -15.82
N ASN A 352 9.79 19.43 -15.22
CA ASN A 352 8.53 19.65 -14.49
C ASN A 352 7.40 20.24 -15.37
N LEU A 353 7.36 19.84 -16.64
CA LEU A 353 6.27 20.19 -17.56
C LEU A 353 5.13 19.18 -17.46
N MET A 354 3.90 19.63 -17.64
CA MET A 354 2.72 18.78 -17.74
C MET A 354 2.63 18.16 -19.15
N PRO A 355 2.19 16.90 -19.30
CA PRO A 355 2.10 16.25 -20.60
C PRO A 355 0.95 16.76 -21.47
N GLY A 356 1.04 16.56 -22.80
CA GLY A 356 0.04 17.03 -23.77
C GLY A 356 -0.24 18.55 -23.76
N THR A 357 0.54 19.31 -22.99
CA THR A 357 0.27 20.71 -22.64
C THR A 357 1.11 21.66 -23.48
N THR A 358 0.50 22.75 -23.93
CA THR A 358 1.21 23.81 -24.65
C THR A 358 1.83 24.81 -23.67
N TYR A 359 3.13 25.02 -23.81
CA TYR A 359 3.89 26.01 -23.06
C TYR A 359 4.34 27.14 -23.97
N TYR A 360 4.12 28.37 -23.52
CA TYR A 360 4.53 29.61 -24.20
C TYR A 360 5.76 30.18 -23.52
N TYR A 361 6.76 30.60 -24.29
CA TYR A 361 7.99 31.21 -23.77
C TYR A 361 8.18 32.66 -24.24
N SER A 362 8.98 33.41 -23.50
CA SER A 362 9.43 34.76 -23.85
C SER A 362 10.87 34.98 -23.37
N ILE A 363 11.76 35.40 -24.27
CA ILE A 363 13.20 35.52 -24.01
C ILE A 363 13.66 36.97 -24.11
N TYR A 364 14.12 37.53 -22.97
CA TYR A 364 14.60 38.91 -22.86
C TYR A 364 16.11 38.94 -22.66
N THR A 365 16.81 39.84 -23.34
CA THR A 365 18.24 40.11 -23.07
C THR A 365 18.38 41.22 -22.03
N PHE A 366 19.35 41.09 -21.12
CA PHE A 366 19.58 42.08 -20.06
C PHE A 366 21.05 42.41 -19.76
N ASP A 367 21.29 43.60 -19.23
CA ASP A 367 22.59 44.03 -18.69
C ASP A 367 22.68 43.80 -17.18
N ALA A 368 23.85 43.38 -16.66
CA ALA A 368 23.98 42.89 -15.28
C ALA A 368 23.99 43.99 -14.19
N ALA A 369 24.32 45.23 -14.56
CA ALA A 369 24.51 46.34 -13.62
C ALA A 369 23.18 47.00 -13.21
N GLY A 370 22.37 46.26 -12.43
CA GLY A 370 20.95 46.53 -12.26
C GLY A 370 20.20 45.96 -13.46
N PRO A 371 19.51 44.82 -13.31
CA PRO A 371 19.05 44.03 -14.46
C PRO A 371 18.09 44.82 -15.32
N CYS A 372 18.52 45.19 -16.52
CA CYS A 372 17.71 45.98 -17.44
C CYS A 372 17.41 45.25 -18.73
N TYR A 373 16.15 44.89 -18.82
CA TYR A 373 15.57 44.04 -19.84
C TYR A 373 15.21 44.89 -21.05
N LYS A 374 15.63 44.42 -22.24
CA LYS A 374 15.26 45.06 -23.48
C LYS A 374 13.81 44.67 -23.84
N ALA A 375 12.87 45.56 -23.52
CA ALA A 375 11.44 45.42 -23.76
C ALA A 375 10.81 46.72 -24.31
N PRO A 376 9.67 46.67 -25.02
CA PRO A 376 8.97 45.49 -25.52
C PRO A 376 9.42 45.10 -26.94
N THR A 377 10.22 44.05 -27.09
CA THR A 377 10.33 43.24 -28.33
C THR A 377 10.93 41.90 -27.96
N VAL A 378 10.08 40.91 -27.67
CA VAL A 378 10.51 39.60 -27.18
C VAL A 378 10.53 38.54 -28.27
N THR A 379 11.53 37.66 -28.19
CA THR A 379 11.48 36.39 -28.92
C THR A 379 10.54 35.47 -28.18
N THR A 380 9.37 35.29 -28.77
CA THR A 380 8.28 34.46 -28.24
C THR A 380 8.04 33.24 -29.12
N GLY A 381 7.42 32.23 -28.53
CA GLY A 381 6.95 31.06 -29.24
C GLY A 381 6.26 30.11 -28.27
N SER A 382 5.89 28.93 -28.77
CA SER A 382 5.36 27.87 -27.94
C SER A 382 5.88 26.50 -28.39
N PHE A 383 5.69 25.52 -27.53
CA PHE A 383 5.84 24.11 -27.84
C PHE A 383 4.82 23.30 -27.05
N THR A 384 4.42 22.14 -27.56
CA THR A 384 3.49 21.24 -26.89
C THR A 384 4.24 19.97 -26.50
N THR A 385 4.27 19.64 -25.21
CA THR A 385 4.81 18.35 -24.73
C THR A 385 4.05 17.19 -25.34
N THR A 386 4.71 16.05 -25.55
CA THR A 386 4.05 14.84 -26.08
C THR A 386 2.86 14.41 -25.19
N SER A 387 1.75 13.98 -25.81
CA SER A 387 0.57 13.46 -25.11
C SER A 387 0.67 11.94 -24.87
N CYS A 388 -0.11 11.42 -23.92
CA CYS A 388 -0.20 9.97 -23.68
C CYS A 388 -1.36 9.38 -24.50
N SER A 389 -1.11 8.29 -25.23
CA SER A 389 -2.16 7.39 -25.67
C SER A 389 -2.35 6.30 -24.62
N PHE A 390 -3.46 6.29 -23.90
CA PHE A 390 -3.78 5.20 -22.98
C PHE A 390 -4.49 4.05 -23.73
N PRO A 391 -4.18 2.79 -23.41
CA PRO A 391 -4.99 1.65 -23.87
C PRO A 391 -6.44 1.81 -23.41
N VAL A 392 -7.40 1.71 -24.32
CA VAL A 392 -8.84 1.82 -24.01
C VAL A 392 -9.44 0.55 -23.40
N THR A 393 -8.88 -0.63 -23.68
CA THR A 393 -9.37 -1.92 -23.17
C THR A 393 -8.34 -2.52 -22.23
N GLN A 394 -8.74 -2.85 -20.99
CA GLN A 394 -7.89 -3.60 -20.05
C GLN A 394 -7.72 -5.08 -20.44
N ALA A 395 -6.79 -5.76 -19.78
CA ALA A 395 -6.70 -7.23 -19.80
C ALA A 395 -8.02 -7.88 -19.29
N SER A 396 -8.24 -9.16 -19.63
CA SER A 396 -9.45 -9.90 -19.28
C SER A 396 -9.16 -11.40 -19.08
N LEU A 397 -10.15 -12.18 -18.63
CA LEU A 397 -10.02 -13.64 -18.42
C LEU A 397 -8.88 -14.04 -17.46
N LEU A 398 -8.78 -13.37 -16.31
CA LEU A 398 -7.74 -13.64 -15.33
C LEU A 398 -8.04 -14.88 -14.48
N SER A 399 -7.18 -15.89 -14.56
CA SER A 399 -7.25 -17.10 -13.73
C SER A 399 -5.89 -17.55 -13.24
N THR A 400 -5.87 -18.20 -12.09
CA THR A 400 -4.68 -18.84 -11.53
C THR A 400 -4.81 -20.34 -11.69
N VAL A 401 -3.88 -20.98 -12.41
CA VAL A 401 -3.89 -22.41 -12.73
C VAL A 401 -2.56 -23.05 -12.33
N CYS A 402 -2.48 -24.38 -12.34
CA CYS A 402 -1.25 -25.14 -12.01
C CYS A 402 -0.62 -24.70 -10.67
N ILE A 403 -1.44 -24.53 -9.64
CA ILE A 403 -1.02 -23.98 -8.35
C ILE A 403 -0.22 -25.04 -7.57
N GLY A 404 1.05 -24.77 -7.32
CA GLY A 404 1.95 -25.53 -6.44
C GLY A 404 2.02 -24.95 -5.03
N TYR A 405 3.00 -25.39 -4.24
CA TYR A 405 3.27 -24.84 -2.90
C TYR A 405 4.12 -23.56 -2.95
N ASN A 406 4.98 -23.39 -3.96
CA ASN A 406 5.83 -22.21 -4.15
C ASN A 406 5.76 -21.61 -5.57
N THR A 407 4.84 -22.11 -6.41
CA THR A 407 4.63 -21.68 -7.79
C THR A 407 3.15 -21.62 -8.14
N MET A 408 2.80 -20.84 -9.17
CA MET A 408 1.49 -20.85 -9.82
C MET A 408 1.57 -20.25 -11.21
N ASN A 409 0.71 -20.67 -12.13
CA ASN A 409 0.59 -20.02 -13.43
C ASN A 409 -0.53 -18.97 -13.39
N LEU A 410 -0.22 -17.71 -13.72
CA LEU A 410 -1.24 -16.70 -13.99
C LEU A 410 -1.57 -16.71 -15.49
N GLN A 411 -2.85 -16.80 -15.83
CA GLN A 411 -3.35 -16.64 -17.20
C GLN A 411 -4.19 -15.37 -17.32
N PHE A 412 -4.04 -14.65 -18.43
CA PHE A 412 -4.89 -13.53 -18.81
C PHE A 412 -4.88 -13.32 -20.32
N THR A 413 -5.95 -12.74 -20.85
CA THR A 413 -6.03 -12.26 -22.23
C THR A 413 -5.67 -10.77 -22.27
N ARG A 414 -4.80 -10.38 -23.19
CA ARG A 414 -4.40 -8.98 -23.41
C ARG A 414 -5.59 -8.09 -23.76
N GLY A 415 -5.54 -6.85 -23.30
CA GLY A 415 -6.39 -5.75 -23.73
C GLY A 415 -5.87 -5.06 -25.00
N SER A 416 -6.06 -3.75 -25.09
CA SER A 416 -5.73 -2.98 -26.30
C SER A 416 -4.35 -2.32 -26.28
N GLY A 417 -3.54 -2.52 -25.25
CA GLY A 417 -2.22 -1.91 -25.16
C GLY A 417 -1.20 -2.64 -26.03
N SER A 418 -0.07 -2.00 -26.30
CA SER A 418 1.10 -2.64 -26.91
C SER A 418 1.90 -3.47 -25.92
N ARG A 419 1.77 -3.23 -24.60
CA ARG A 419 2.36 -4.04 -23.52
C ARG A 419 1.40 -4.22 -22.33
N ALA A 420 1.70 -5.15 -21.43
CA ALA A 420 1.08 -5.23 -20.11
C ALA A 420 2.14 -5.47 -19.03
N ILE A 421 1.89 -4.93 -17.84
CA ILE A 421 2.56 -5.39 -16.61
C ILE A 421 1.60 -6.18 -15.74
N VAL A 422 2.15 -7.10 -14.95
CA VAL A 422 1.44 -7.78 -13.85
C VAL A 422 2.09 -7.40 -12.52
N VAL A 423 1.28 -6.93 -11.59
CA VAL A 423 1.68 -6.58 -10.23
C VAL A 423 1.08 -7.61 -9.27
N ALA A 424 1.91 -8.19 -8.40
CA ALA A 424 1.52 -9.21 -7.43
C ALA A 424 1.72 -8.74 -5.99
N ARG A 425 0.84 -9.13 -5.06
CA ARG A 425 0.96 -8.86 -3.62
C ARG A 425 0.58 -10.09 -2.79
N ALA A 426 1.33 -10.35 -1.72
CA ALA A 426 1.04 -11.40 -0.76
C ALA A 426 0.00 -10.95 0.30
N GLY A 427 -0.92 -11.84 0.67
CA GLY A 427 -1.84 -11.71 1.80
C GLY A 427 -2.96 -10.66 1.68
N SER A 428 -2.85 -9.72 0.75
CA SER A 428 -3.81 -8.62 0.57
C SER A 428 -3.84 -8.12 -0.88
N MET A 429 -4.92 -7.43 -1.25
CA MET A 429 -5.07 -6.83 -2.59
C MET A 429 -3.93 -5.85 -2.91
N VAL A 430 -3.53 -5.80 -4.18
CA VAL A 430 -2.63 -4.78 -4.72
C VAL A 430 -3.27 -3.40 -4.48
N ASN A 431 -2.52 -2.51 -3.83
CA ASN A 431 -3.02 -1.23 -3.31
C ASN A 431 -2.24 -0.02 -3.85
N SER A 432 -1.57 -0.17 -4.99
CA SER A 432 -0.76 0.87 -5.61
C SER A 432 -0.66 0.59 -7.10
N ASP A 433 -1.06 1.58 -7.90
CA ASP A 433 -1.02 1.50 -9.35
C ASP A 433 0.35 1.91 -9.90
N PRO A 434 0.73 1.43 -11.10
CA PRO A 434 1.93 1.89 -11.78
C PRO A 434 1.88 3.39 -12.08
N VAL A 435 3.02 4.05 -11.88
CA VAL A 435 3.20 5.48 -12.10
C VAL A 435 3.53 5.72 -13.58
N TYR A 436 2.84 6.70 -14.17
CA TYR A 436 3.00 7.09 -15.57
C TYR A 436 4.47 7.37 -15.94
N ASN A 437 4.87 6.93 -17.13
CA ASN A 437 6.21 7.04 -17.69
C ASN A 437 7.35 6.42 -16.83
N THR A 438 7.02 5.64 -15.80
CA THR A 438 8.00 4.83 -15.07
C THR A 438 8.23 3.51 -15.80
N SER A 439 9.48 3.04 -15.87
CA SER A 439 9.81 1.71 -16.37
C SER A 439 10.08 0.78 -15.20
N TYR A 440 9.37 -0.34 -15.16
CA TYR A 440 9.50 -1.36 -14.12
C TYR A 440 10.21 -2.60 -14.65
N THR A 441 11.21 -3.10 -13.92
CA THR A 441 11.85 -4.38 -14.22
C THR A 441 11.00 -5.51 -13.66
N ALA A 442 10.47 -6.36 -14.52
CA ALA A 442 9.70 -7.52 -14.10
C ALA A 442 10.58 -8.72 -13.73
N ASN A 443 10.13 -9.54 -12.78
CA ASN A 443 10.73 -10.85 -12.53
C ASN A 443 9.68 -11.87 -12.07
N ALA A 444 9.60 -13.00 -12.76
CA ALA A 444 8.65 -14.07 -12.45
C ALA A 444 8.85 -14.72 -11.06
N ALA A 445 10.01 -14.54 -10.43
CA ALA A 445 10.21 -14.80 -9.02
C ALA A 445 9.64 -13.66 -8.17
N PHE A 446 8.59 -13.93 -7.40
CA PHE A 446 7.96 -12.96 -6.50
C PHE A 446 9.00 -12.32 -5.56
N GLY A 447 8.85 -11.03 -5.29
CA GLY A 447 9.83 -10.26 -4.51
C GLY A 447 11.09 -9.81 -5.27
N SER A 448 11.36 -10.35 -6.47
CA SER A 448 12.60 -10.07 -7.23
C SER A 448 12.42 -9.05 -8.38
N GLY A 449 11.19 -8.59 -8.61
CA GLY A 449 10.88 -7.51 -9.56
C GLY A 449 10.89 -6.13 -8.90
N SER A 450 10.71 -5.07 -9.70
CA SER A 450 10.50 -3.72 -9.18
C SER A 450 9.27 -3.65 -8.27
N GLN A 451 9.36 -2.84 -7.22
CA GLN A 451 8.29 -2.67 -6.24
C GLN A 451 7.46 -1.41 -6.55
N ILE A 452 6.13 -1.53 -6.55
CA ILE A 452 5.17 -0.44 -6.80
C ILE A 452 4.43 -0.17 -5.49
N GLY A 453 5.08 0.54 -4.56
CA GLY A 453 4.59 0.63 -3.18
C GLY A 453 4.75 -0.68 -2.40
N VAL A 454 4.66 -0.60 -1.07
CA VAL A 454 5.14 -1.65 -0.16
C VAL A 454 4.39 -2.98 -0.34
N GLY A 455 5.14 -4.01 -0.74
CA GLY A 455 4.67 -5.39 -0.91
C GLY A 455 4.11 -5.74 -2.29
N ASN A 456 3.96 -4.76 -3.20
CA ASN A 456 3.49 -5.00 -4.58
C ASN A 456 4.70 -5.15 -5.51
N PHE A 457 4.89 -6.31 -6.14
CA PHE A 457 6.04 -6.59 -7.00
C PHE A 457 5.62 -6.86 -8.45
N VAL A 458 6.37 -6.31 -9.41
CA VAL A 458 6.12 -6.55 -10.84
C VAL A 458 6.66 -7.93 -11.24
N VAL A 459 5.74 -8.86 -11.53
CA VAL A 459 6.06 -10.25 -11.86
C VAL A 459 6.13 -10.53 -13.36
N TYR A 460 5.61 -9.62 -14.19
CA TYR A 460 5.71 -9.68 -15.65
C TYR A 460 5.64 -8.27 -16.27
N ASP A 461 6.37 -8.10 -17.37
CA ASP A 461 6.25 -7.00 -18.33
C ASP A 461 6.53 -7.61 -19.72
N GLY A 462 5.59 -7.49 -20.64
CA GLY A 462 5.74 -8.10 -21.97
C GLY A 462 4.68 -7.67 -22.98
N ASN A 463 4.89 -8.10 -24.22
CA ASN A 463 4.09 -7.76 -25.40
C ASN A 463 3.50 -9.01 -26.11
N ASP A 464 3.44 -10.14 -25.41
CA ASP A 464 2.83 -11.37 -25.91
C ASP A 464 1.37 -11.12 -26.33
N ALA A 465 0.91 -11.81 -27.38
CA ALA A 465 -0.42 -11.62 -27.97
C ALA A 465 -1.40 -12.75 -27.58
N GLY A 466 -2.68 -12.41 -27.40
CA GLY A 466 -3.73 -13.37 -27.05
C GLY A 466 -3.77 -13.71 -25.56
N VAL A 467 -3.86 -15.01 -25.25
CA VAL A 467 -3.85 -15.52 -23.86
C VAL A 467 -2.40 -15.72 -23.41
N VAL A 468 -1.94 -14.86 -22.51
CA VAL A 468 -0.63 -14.93 -21.85
C VAL A 468 -0.71 -15.93 -20.69
N THR A 469 0.34 -16.72 -20.48
CA THR A 469 0.50 -17.61 -19.32
C THR A 469 1.88 -17.41 -18.71
N ILE A 470 1.95 -17.01 -17.44
CA ILE A 470 3.20 -16.69 -16.74
C ILE A 470 3.41 -17.66 -15.57
N PRO A 471 4.52 -18.41 -15.49
CA PRO A 471 4.88 -19.20 -14.33
C PRO A 471 5.49 -18.32 -13.24
N ILE A 472 4.70 -18.00 -12.22
CA ILE A 472 5.15 -17.23 -11.05
C ILE A 472 5.79 -18.21 -10.05
N THR A 473 6.92 -17.82 -9.49
CA THR A 473 7.77 -18.66 -8.62
C THR A 473 8.21 -17.89 -7.37
N GLY A 474 8.87 -18.57 -6.41
CA GLY A 474 9.34 -17.94 -5.18
C GLY A 474 8.22 -17.55 -4.21
N LEU A 475 7.06 -18.20 -4.33
CA LEU A 475 5.91 -17.95 -3.47
C LEU A 475 6.04 -18.72 -2.14
N SER A 476 5.46 -18.17 -1.07
CA SER A 476 5.36 -18.83 0.23
C SER A 476 4.19 -19.82 0.24
N PRO A 477 4.33 -21.03 0.82
CA PRO A 477 3.24 -22.00 0.91
C PRO A 477 2.06 -21.54 1.77
N GLY A 478 0.84 -21.90 1.38
CA GLY A 478 -0.40 -21.58 2.09
C GLY A 478 -0.82 -20.10 2.04
N VAL A 479 -0.18 -19.27 1.22
CA VAL A 479 -0.40 -17.81 1.15
C VAL A 479 -1.24 -17.45 -0.08
N THR A 480 -2.26 -16.61 0.12
CA THR A 480 -3.02 -16.00 -0.98
C THR A 480 -2.24 -14.86 -1.61
N TYR A 481 -2.03 -14.93 -2.92
CA TYR A 481 -1.46 -13.86 -3.73
C TYR A 481 -2.54 -13.21 -4.58
N TYR A 482 -2.54 -11.88 -4.62
CA TYR A 482 -3.44 -11.04 -5.41
C TYR A 482 -2.68 -10.42 -6.57
N PHE A 483 -3.32 -10.35 -7.73
CA PHE A 483 -2.71 -9.90 -8.99
C PHE A 483 -3.56 -8.83 -9.64
N ASN A 484 -2.94 -7.73 -10.04
CA ASN A 484 -3.51 -6.71 -10.93
C ASN A 484 -2.74 -6.74 -12.25
N VAL A 485 -3.46 -6.67 -13.37
CA VAL A 485 -2.89 -6.55 -14.72
C VAL A 485 -3.22 -5.16 -15.28
N TYR A 486 -2.18 -4.44 -15.71
CA TYR A 486 -2.29 -3.09 -16.29
C TYR A 486 -1.80 -3.11 -17.73
N GLU A 487 -2.70 -2.82 -18.66
CA GLU A 487 -2.36 -2.52 -20.05
C GLU A 487 -1.59 -1.19 -20.13
N TYR A 488 -0.59 -1.10 -21.01
CA TYR A 488 0.07 0.17 -21.30
C TYR A 488 0.57 0.29 -22.75
N ASP A 489 0.70 1.53 -23.20
CA ASP A 489 1.37 1.89 -24.44
C ASP A 489 2.64 2.70 -24.17
N GLY A 490 3.61 2.71 -25.08
CA GLY A 490 4.79 3.57 -24.92
C GLY A 490 5.97 3.26 -25.86
N PRO A 491 7.08 4.01 -25.74
CA PRO A 491 7.29 5.11 -24.78
C PRO A 491 6.58 6.42 -25.19
N PRO A 492 6.18 7.28 -24.23
CA PRO A 492 6.26 7.11 -22.77
C PRO A 492 5.26 6.06 -22.25
N ASN A 493 5.54 5.42 -21.10
CA ASN A 493 4.70 4.33 -20.59
C ASN A 493 3.35 4.87 -20.03
N CYS A 494 2.30 4.79 -20.84
CA CYS A 494 0.93 5.22 -20.56
C CYS A 494 0.09 4.07 -19.99
N TYR A 495 0.23 3.80 -18.69
CA TYR A 495 -0.56 2.76 -17.99
C TYR A 495 -2.06 3.10 -17.98
N ASN A 496 -2.92 2.14 -18.34
CA ASN A 496 -4.33 2.22 -18.03
C ASN A 496 -4.53 1.80 -16.57
N ASN A 497 -4.91 2.77 -15.72
CA ASN A 497 -5.21 2.55 -14.30
C ASN A 497 -6.73 2.55 -14.00
N ALA A 498 -7.60 2.69 -15.02
CA ALA A 498 -9.02 2.41 -14.84
C ALA A 498 -9.21 0.91 -14.55
N PRO A 499 -10.16 0.53 -13.67
CA PRO A 499 -10.02 -0.59 -12.75
C PRO A 499 -9.28 -1.79 -13.35
N PRO A 500 -8.04 -2.07 -12.91
CA PRO A 500 -7.22 -3.10 -13.51
C PRO A 500 -7.90 -4.45 -13.36
N ALA A 501 -7.61 -5.36 -14.28
CA ALA A 501 -8.13 -6.71 -14.13
C ALA A 501 -7.49 -7.36 -12.90
N THR A 502 -8.30 -7.85 -11.97
CA THR A 502 -7.85 -8.42 -10.69
C THR A 502 -8.15 -9.91 -10.59
N THR A 503 -7.23 -10.68 -10.01
CA THR A 503 -7.52 -12.06 -9.55
C THR A 503 -6.68 -12.43 -8.33
N SER A 504 -6.90 -13.61 -7.76
CA SER A 504 -6.10 -14.13 -6.66
C SER A 504 -6.00 -15.66 -6.70
N GLY A 505 -4.92 -16.21 -6.16
CA GLY A 505 -4.80 -17.65 -5.92
C GLY A 505 -3.98 -17.94 -4.66
N THR A 506 -4.35 -18.99 -3.94
CA THR A 506 -3.70 -19.43 -2.71
C THR A 506 -2.76 -20.57 -3.02
N THR A 507 -1.47 -20.39 -2.75
CA THR A 507 -0.49 -21.49 -2.87
C THR A 507 -0.87 -22.63 -1.93
N ARG A 508 -0.53 -23.85 -2.34
CA ARG A 508 -0.80 -25.05 -1.54
C ARG A 508 0.03 -25.02 -0.25
N ALA A 509 -0.52 -25.59 0.83
CA ALA A 509 0.31 -25.99 1.97
C ALA A 509 1.30 -27.09 1.53
N PRO A 510 2.52 -27.14 2.09
CA PRO A 510 3.53 -28.10 1.67
C PRO A 510 3.14 -29.51 2.14
N GLY A 511 3.35 -30.51 1.28
CA GLY A 511 3.22 -31.92 1.63
C GLY A 511 4.50 -32.42 2.29
N VAL A 512 4.49 -32.59 3.60
CA VAL A 512 5.71 -32.82 4.40
C VAL A 512 5.66 -34.18 5.11
N TYR A 513 6.75 -34.93 5.05
CA TYR A 513 6.99 -36.10 5.89
C TYR A 513 7.00 -35.68 7.37
N SER A 514 6.14 -36.28 8.18
CA SER A 514 5.95 -35.87 9.58
C SER A 514 6.41 -36.90 10.62
N LEU A 515 6.39 -38.20 10.27
CA LEU A 515 6.70 -39.27 11.22
C LEU A 515 6.98 -40.60 10.52
N CYS A 516 7.83 -41.44 11.11
CA CYS A 516 7.72 -42.89 10.92
C CYS A 516 8.03 -43.69 12.20
N THR A 517 7.30 -44.80 12.38
CA THR A 517 7.36 -45.68 13.55
C THR A 517 7.22 -47.14 13.14
N THR A 518 7.78 -48.06 13.92
CA THR A 518 7.58 -49.51 13.72
C THR A 518 6.85 -50.17 14.88
N THR A 519 6.18 -51.29 14.60
CA THR A 519 5.56 -52.17 15.61
C THR A 519 5.78 -53.64 15.23
N GLN A 520 6.15 -54.47 16.20
CA GLN A 520 6.37 -55.91 16.05
C GLN A 520 5.04 -56.68 16.03
N ASN A 521 4.93 -57.71 15.19
CA ASN A 521 3.93 -58.77 15.37
C ASN A 521 4.53 -59.88 16.25
N THR A 522 3.88 -60.16 17.38
CA THR A 522 4.32 -61.17 18.36
C THR A 522 3.52 -62.47 18.31
N ALA A 523 2.47 -62.56 17.48
CA ALA A 523 1.67 -63.78 17.36
C ALA A 523 2.45 -64.89 16.66
N ASN A 524 2.44 -66.11 17.21
CA ASN A 524 3.24 -67.24 16.70
C ASN A 524 3.08 -67.47 15.19
N VAL A 525 4.10 -68.05 14.57
CA VAL A 525 4.13 -68.42 13.14
C VAL A 525 4.52 -69.89 12.97
N ALA A 526 3.93 -70.55 11.98
CA ALA A 526 4.26 -71.93 11.67
C ALA A 526 5.44 -72.04 10.69
N PRO A 527 6.29 -73.08 10.79
CA PRO A 527 7.20 -73.45 9.71
C PRO A 527 6.46 -73.58 8.37
N GLY A 528 7.06 -73.07 7.29
CA GLY A 528 6.46 -73.07 5.96
C GLY A 528 5.47 -71.93 5.67
N THR A 529 5.20 -71.02 6.62
CA THR A 529 4.31 -69.87 6.39
C THR A 529 4.94 -68.90 5.39
N LEU A 530 4.26 -68.63 4.27
CA LEU A 530 4.70 -67.66 3.27
C LEU A 530 4.22 -66.24 3.62
N ALA A 531 5.05 -65.24 3.37
CA ALA A 531 4.78 -63.83 3.65
C ALA A 531 4.24 -63.55 5.07
N ALA A 532 4.81 -64.21 6.09
CA ALA A 532 4.50 -63.95 7.49
C ALA A 532 5.00 -62.56 7.90
N ASP A 533 4.11 -61.66 8.27
CA ASP A 533 4.40 -60.30 8.71
C ASP A 533 5.17 -60.28 10.05
N VAL A 534 6.27 -59.54 10.11
CA VAL A 534 7.14 -59.48 11.31
C VAL A 534 7.14 -58.08 11.89
N VAL A 535 7.41 -57.06 11.06
CA VAL A 535 7.37 -55.64 11.47
C VAL A 535 6.47 -54.85 10.54
N LYS A 536 5.55 -54.08 11.13
CA LYS A 536 4.82 -53.01 10.44
C LYS A 536 5.55 -51.70 10.62
N LEU A 537 5.85 -51.02 9.53
CA LEU A 537 6.35 -49.64 9.44
C LEU A 537 5.18 -48.72 9.06
N THR A 538 4.96 -47.66 9.82
CA THR A 538 3.99 -46.60 9.51
C THR A 538 4.74 -45.33 9.13
N ILE A 539 4.38 -44.71 8.00
CA ILE A 539 4.92 -43.42 7.53
C ILE A 539 3.76 -42.42 7.45
N VAL A 540 3.88 -41.28 8.12
CA VAL A 540 2.83 -40.26 8.18
C VAL A 540 3.21 -39.07 7.32
N VAL A 541 2.40 -38.78 6.29
CA VAL A 541 2.57 -37.62 5.40
C VAL A 541 1.47 -36.60 5.67
N SER A 542 1.86 -35.35 5.91
CA SER A 542 0.96 -34.23 6.15
C SER A 542 0.64 -33.48 4.85
N GLY A 543 -0.59 -32.95 4.73
CA GLY A 543 -1.07 -32.21 3.54
C GLY A 543 -2.36 -32.78 2.92
N GLY A 544 -2.75 -32.28 1.75
CA GLY A 544 -3.96 -32.70 0.99
C GLY A 544 -3.68 -33.68 -0.17
N GLU A 545 -4.74 -34.21 -0.79
CA GLU A 545 -4.67 -35.39 -1.68
C GLU A 545 -3.73 -35.28 -2.90
N ASP A 546 -3.45 -34.08 -3.41
CA ASP A 546 -2.58 -33.84 -4.59
C ASP A 546 -1.06 -33.77 -4.28
N MET A 547 -0.61 -34.35 -3.17
CA MET A 547 0.79 -34.28 -2.69
C MET A 547 1.77 -35.19 -3.48
N ALA A 548 3.05 -34.79 -3.55
CA ALA A 548 4.07 -35.45 -4.37
C ALA A 548 5.15 -36.21 -3.56
N ALA A 549 4.80 -36.75 -2.39
CA ALA A 549 5.74 -37.50 -1.55
C ALA A 549 6.01 -38.91 -2.11
N THR A 550 7.29 -39.30 -2.25
CA THR A 550 7.71 -40.64 -2.71
C THR A 550 8.64 -41.32 -1.70
N LEU A 551 8.39 -42.61 -1.45
CA LEU A 551 9.31 -43.48 -0.74
C LEU A 551 10.28 -44.13 -1.74
N ASN A 552 11.56 -43.84 -1.57
CA ASN A 552 12.62 -44.27 -2.48
C ASN A 552 13.35 -45.52 -1.97
N SER A 553 13.48 -45.69 -0.64
CA SER A 553 14.04 -46.91 -0.07
C SER A 553 13.62 -47.18 1.38
N ILE A 554 13.72 -48.45 1.79
CA ILE A 554 13.66 -48.91 3.18
C ILE A 554 14.88 -49.79 3.43
N THR A 555 15.70 -49.41 4.40
CA THR A 555 16.79 -50.25 4.94
C THR A 555 16.33 -50.91 6.23
N PHE A 556 16.46 -52.23 6.28
CA PHE A 556 16.11 -53.05 7.44
C PHE A 556 17.20 -54.11 7.68
N THR A 557 17.23 -54.67 8.88
CA THR A 557 18.04 -55.85 9.19
C THR A 557 17.20 -56.95 9.79
N THR A 558 17.59 -58.20 9.52
CA THR A 558 17.02 -59.41 10.14
C THR A 558 17.74 -59.79 11.46
N THR A 559 18.70 -58.96 11.91
CA THR A 559 19.36 -59.10 13.21
C THR A 559 18.32 -59.01 14.34
N GLY A 560 18.28 -60.02 15.19
CA GLY A 560 17.23 -60.21 16.21
C GLY A 560 16.57 -61.59 16.09
N SER A 561 16.42 -62.08 14.84
CA SER A 561 15.96 -63.47 14.60
C SER A 561 17.04 -64.49 15.01
N THR A 562 16.65 -65.64 15.57
CA THR A 562 17.59 -66.62 16.14
C THR A 562 18.49 -67.26 15.08
N ASN A 563 17.93 -67.98 14.09
CA ASN A 563 18.72 -68.70 13.07
C ASN A 563 18.28 -68.30 11.64
N THR A 564 18.38 -67.00 11.32
CA THR A 564 17.98 -66.39 10.03
C THR A 564 18.17 -67.25 8.78
N THR A 565 19.33 -67.89 8.59
CA THR A 565 19.64 -68.70 7.39
C THR A 565 18.97 -70.07 7.33
N THR A 566 18.46 -70.60 8.44
CA THR A 566 17.71 -71.87 8.50
C THR A 566 16.22 -71.67 8.73
N ASP A 567 15.81 -70.49 9.22
CA ASP A 567 14.41 -70.18 9.52
C ASP A 567 13.72 -69.38 8.42
N ILE A 568 14.47 -68.58 7.66
CA ILE A 568 13.93 -67.67 6.63
C ILE A 568 14.38 -68.13 5.25
N THR A 569 13.46 -68.18 4.29
CA THR A 569 13.74 -68.46 2.86
C THR A 569 13.88 -67.16 2.08
N ASN A 570 12.96 -66.21 2.32
CA ASN A 570 12.91 -64.91 1.67
C ASN A 570 12.49 -63.84 2.68
N ALA A 571 13.01 -62.64 2.58
CA ALA A 571 12.44 -61.44 3.18
C ALA A 571 11.89 -60.51 2.09
N LYS A 572 10.72 -59.91 2.35
CA LYS A 572 9.98 -59.03 1.43
C LYS A 572 9.42 -57.85 2.20
N ILE A 573 9.07 -56.78 1.50
CA ILE A 573 8.31 -55.66 2.06
C ILE A 573 7.01 -55.51 1.28
N TYR A 574 5.88 -55.39 1.96
CA TYR A 574 4.57 -55.16 1.35
C TYR A 574 4.00 -53.79 1.72
N TYR A 575 3.11 -53.23 0.90
CA TYR A 575 2.47 -51.94 1.10
C TYR A 575 0.95 -52.07 1.05
N THR A 576 0.24 -51.44 1.99
CA THR A 576 -1.23 -51.52 2.13
C THR A 576 -1.93 -50.15 2.09
N GLY A 577 -1.21 -49.09 1.69
CA GLY A 577 -1.76 -47.73 1.65
C GLY A 577 -2.18 -47.26 3.04
N ASN A 578 -3.37 -46.66 3.14
CA ASN A 578 -3.95 -46.24 4.40
C ASN A 578 -4.65 -47.38 5.19
N SER A 579 -4.60 -48.63 4.70
CA SER A 579 -5.15 -49.79 5.43
C SER A 579 -4.16 -50.32 6.45
N ASN A 580 -4.55 -50.29 7.73
CA ASN A 580 -3.77 -50.79 8.87
C ASN A 580 -3.80 -52.34 9.01
N SER A 581 -4.32 -53.05 8.01
CA SER A 581 -4.39 -54.52 7.96
C SER A 581 -3.38 -55.06 6.95
N PHE A 582 -2.65 -56.11 7.31
CA PHE A 582 -1.66 -56.74 6.44
C PHE A 582 -2.30 -57.31 5.15
N SER A 583 -1.63 -57.13 4.03
CA SER A 583 -1.93 -57.77 2.75
C SER A 583 -0.66 -57.91 1.93
N ASN A 584 -0.50 -59.05 1.26
CA ASN A 584 0.64 -59.35 0.40
C ASN A 584 0.42 -58.98 -1.08
N ALA A 585 -0.64 -58.22 -1.40
CA ALA A 585 -1.04 -57.89 -2.76
C ALA A 585 -0.12 -56.90 -3.50
N THR A 586 0.68 -56.09 -2.79
CA THR A 586 1.59 -55.11 -3.39
C THR A 586 2.93 -55.13 -2.69
N GLN A 587 3.96 -55.63 -3.37
CA GLN A 587 5.34 -55.69 -2.85
C GLN A 587 6.07 -54.37 -3.15
N PHE A 588 6.81 -53.86 -2.17
CA PHE A 588 7.76 -52.75 -2.30
C PHE A 588 9.18 -53.29 -2.46
N GLY A 589 9.86 -52.86 -3.52
CA GLY A 589 11.24 -53.26 -3.83
C GLY A 589 11.39 -54.76 -4.14
N GLN A 590 12.63 -55.23 -4.04
CA GLN A 590 13.05 -56.59 -4.37
C GLN A 590 12.82 -57.59 -3.21
N THR A 591 12.85 -58.89 -3.54
CA THR A 591 12.88 -60.00 -2.57
C THR A 591 14.33 -60.29 -2.19
N PHE A 592 14.60 -60.53 -0.90
CA PHE A 592 15.93 -60.83 -0.38
C PHE A 592 16.06 -62.29 0.05
N THR A 593 17.09 -62.97 -0.44
CA THR A 593 17.50 -64.34 -0.04
C THR A 593 18.77 -64.37 0.80
N THR A 594 19.35 -63.20 1.09
CA THR A 594 20.53 -62.99 1.93
C THR A 594 20.15 -62.19 3.16
N PHE A 595 20.55 -62.66 4.35
CA PHE A 595 20.10 -62.12 5.64
C PHE A 595 21.19 -61.29 6.34
N GLY A 596 20.78 -60.42 7.26
CA GLY A 596 21.54 -59.26 7.72
C GLY A 596 20.89 -57.94 7.28
N THR A 597 21.68 -56.88 7.14
CA THR A 597 21.21 -55.55 6.70
C THR A 597 21.00 -55.51 5.19
N ASN A 598 19.78 -55.17 4.78
CA ASN A 598 19.32 -55.10 3.39
C ASN A 598 18.62 -53.76 3.13
N THR A 599 18.69 -53.27 1.88
CA THR A 599 17.96 -52.05 1.45
C THR A 599 17.07 -52.38 0.26
N ALA A 600 15.75 -52.28 0.46
CA ALA A 600 14.74 -52.32 -0.59
C ALA A 600 14.67 -50.95 -1.26
N THR A 601 14.73 -50.91 -2.59
CA THR A 601 14.68 -49.67 -3.39
C THR A 601 13.45 -49.66 -4.29
N GLY A 602 12.78 -48.52 -4.39
CA GLY A 602 11.63 -48.28 -5.26
C GLY A 602 11.47 -46.81 -5.59
N ASN A 603 10.35 -46.46 -6.22
CA ASN A 603 9.88 -45.07 -6.31
C ASN A 603 8.37 -45.11 -6.12
N PHE A 604 7.93 -45.07 -4.86
CA PHE A 604 6.56 -45.40 -4.49
C PHE A 604 5.83 -44.17 -3.95
N ALA A 605 4.78 -43.73 -4.65
CA ALA A 605 3.98 -42.57 -4.24
C ALA A 605 3.22 -42.85 -2.93
N LEU A 606 3.41 -41.98 -1.94
CA LEU A 606 2.72 -42.01 -0.66
C LEU A 606 1.40 -41.23 -0.74
N LYS A 607 0.42 -41.64 0.06
CA LYS A 607 -0.87 -40.96 0.20
C LYS A 607 -0.86 -40.00 1.39
N ALA A 608 -1.81 -39.07 1.43
CA ALA A 608 -2.07 -38.25 2.61
C ALA A 608 -2.37 -39.15 3.84
N GLY A 609 -1.89 -38.74 5.02
CA GLY A 609 -2.06 -39.47 6.27
C GLY A 609 -1.11 -40.66 6.44
N ASN A 610 -1.61 -41.72 7.09
CA ASN A 610 -0.80 -42.89 7.45
C ASN A 610 -0.63 -43.83 6.25
N ASN A 611 0.61 -44.23 5.96
CA ASN A 611 0.99 -45.20 4.94
C ASN A 611 1.65 -46.40 5.61
N TYR A 612 1.13 -47.60 5.39
CA TYR A 612 1.59 -48.81 6.06
C TYR A 612 2.42 -49.71 5.14
N PHE A 613 3.63 -50.06 5.60
CA PHE A 613 4.55 -51.00 5.00
C PHE A 613 4.82 -52.16 5.97
N TRP A 614 5.13 -53.35 5.46
CA TRP A 614 5.21 -54.57 6.26
C TRP A 614 6.40 -55.41 5.83
N ILE A 615 7.39 -55.58 6.71
CA ILE A 615 8.46 -56.57 6.52
C ILE A 615 7.86 -57.94 6.80
N ALA A 616 7.95 -58.84 5.83
CA ALA A 616 7.40 -60.19 5.92
C ALA A 616 8.41 -61.24 5.45
N TYR A 617 8.41 -62.40 6.11
CA TYR A 617 9.32 -63.50 5.86
C TYR A 617 8.58 -64.72 5.29
N ASP A 618 9.18 -65.40 4.33
CA ASP A 618 8.78 -66.77 3.97
C ASP A 618 9.53 -67.73 4.90
N VAL A 619 8.84 -68.26 5.92
CA VAL A 619 9.43 -69.16 6.93
C VAL A 619 9.74 -70.51 6.29
N GLN A 620 10.94 -71.05 6.49
CA GLN A 620 11.31 -72.37 5.96
C GLN A 620 10.39 -73.46 6.53
N ALA A 621 10.03 -74.45 5.71
CA ALA A 621 9.26 -75.62 6.17
C ALA A 621 10.04 -76.47 7.20
N THR A 622 11.37 -76.30 7.24
CA THR A 622 12.30 -76.94 8.17
C THR A 622 12.77 -76.02 9.30
N ALA A 623 12.18 -74.83 9.46
CA ALA A 623 12.54 -73.88 10.52
C ALA A 623 12.36 -74.49 11.92
N THR A 624 13.25 -74.16 12.87
CA THR A 624 13.24 -74.79 14.19
C THR A 624 12.08 -74.28 15.03
N LEU A 625 11.34 -75.20 15.67
CA LEU A 625 10.35 -74.81 16.68
C LEU A 625 11.07 -74.26 17.93
N GLY A 626 10.66 -73.08 18.38
CA GLY A 626 11.29 -72.35 19.48
C GLY A 626 12.15 -71.17 19.04
N ASP A 627 12.55 -71.10 17.77
CA ASP A 627 13.32 -69.97 17.24
C ASP A 627 12.43 -68.73 17.05
N LEU A 628 13.06 -67.55 17.06
CA LEU A 628 12.37 -66.25 17.01
C LEU A 628 12.64 -65.58 15.66
N LEU A 629 11.61 -64.95 15.10
CA LEU A 629 11.70 -64.04 13.96
C LEU A 629 11.52 -62.59 14.41
N ASP A 630 12.39 -61.72 13.95
CA ASP A 630 12.47 -60.32 14.33
C ASP A 630 13.15 -59.48 13.22
N ALA A 631 12.83 -58.20 13.15
CA ALA A 631 13.40 -57.25 12.21
C ALA A 631 13.58 -55.86 12.83
N THR A 632 14.56 -55.11 12.35
CA THR A 632 14.77 -53.69 12.72
C THR A 632 14.81 -52.83 11.47
N VAL A 633 14.02 -51.75 11.40
CA VAL A 633 14.09 -50.76 10.30
C VAL A 633 15.07 -49.67 10.70
N THR A 634 16.20 -49.58 9.99
CA THR A 634 17.31 -48.68 10.36
C THR A 634 17.27 -47.34 9.64
N SER A 635 16.67 -47.27 8.45
CA SER A 635 16.50 -46.04 7.68
C SER A 635 15.40 -46.19 6.63
N ILE A 636 14.73 -45.09 6.29
CA ILE A 636 13.97 -44.92 5.05
C ILE A 636 14.55 -43.74 4.27
N ASN A 637 14.36 -43.69 2.96
CA ASN A 637 14.65 -42.51 2.14
C ASN A 637 13.36 -42.00 1.50
N VAL A 638 12.97 -40.77 1.82
CA VAL A 638 11.73 -40.14 1.34
C VAL A 638 12.11 -38.88 0.57
N THR A 639 11.45 -38.65 -0.56
CA THR A 639 11.37 -37.32 -1.20
C THR A 639 10.02 -36.72 -0.86
N ASP A 640 9.99 -35.50 -0.33
CA ASP A 640 8.79 -34.70 -0.14
C ASP A 640 8.97 -33.30 -0.73
N ASP A 641 8.05 -32.37 -0.46
CA ASP A 641 8.10 -31.01 -1.00
C ASP A 641 9.28 -30.17 -0.44
N ILE A 642 9.98 -30.63 0.61
CA ILE A 642 11.17 -29.99 1.20
C ILE A 642 12.46 -30.59 0.62
N GLY A 643 12.44 -31.86 0.22
CA GLY A 643 13.52 -32.49 -0.54
C GLY A 643 13.66 -33.99 -0.30
N THR A 644 14.79 -34.57 -0.71
CA THR A 644 15.10 -35.99 -0.47
C THR A 644 15.97 -36.15 0.78
N ALA A 645 15.49 -36.89 1.78
CA ALA A 645 16.19 -37.12 3.04
C ALA A 645 16.13 -38.59 3.48
N ASN A 646 17.20 -39.04 4.14
CA ASN A 646 17.16 -40.26 4.95
C ASN A 646 16.53 -39.94 6.31
N GLN A 647 15.60 -40.78 6.74
CA GLN A 647 14.90 -40.67 8.02
C GLN A 647 15.04 -41.98 8.79
N THR A 648 15.26 -41.91 10.11
CA THR A 648 15.30 -43.09 10.98
C THR A 648 13.96 -43.20 11.71
N PRO A 649 13.30 -44.37 11.73
CA PRO A 649 12.08 -44.55 12.52
C PRO A 649 12.31 -44.28 14.00
N ILE A 650 11.39 -43.53 14.62
CA ILE A 650 11.45 -43.14 16.03
C ILE A 650 11.50 -44.36 16.95
N VAL A 651 10.82 -45.44 16.53
CA VAL A 651 11.04 -46.80 17.01
C VAL A 651 11.58 -47.59 15.83
N SER A 652 12.87 -47.90 15.84
CA SER A 652 13.56 -48.66 14.79
C SER A 652 13.54 -50.17 15.06
N ALA A 653 13.74 -50.56 16.31
CA ALA A 653 13.62 -51.92 16.84
C ALA A 653 12.43 -51.97 17.83
N PRO A 654 11.25 -52.44 17.41
CA PRO A 654 10.07 -52.52 18.28
C PRO A 654 10.19 -53.67 19.28
N VAL A 655 9.64 -53.51 20.49
CA VAL A 655 9.74 -54.52 21.54
C VAL A 655 8.93 -55.78 21.19
N GLY A 656 9.57 -56.95 21.31
CA GLY A 656 8.96 -58.26 21.12
C GLY A 656 9.73 -59.09 20.10
N SER A 657 9.18 -60.25 19.74
CA SER A 657 9.62 -61.07 18.61
C SER A 657 8.49 -62.05 18.24
N ARG A 658 8.56 -62.66 17.07
CA ARG A 658 7.56 -63.60 16.56
C ARG A 658 8.07 -65.04 16.73
N LEU A 659 7.45 -65.81 17.62
CA LEU A 659 7.88 -67.20 17.89
C LEU A 659 7.51 -68.15 16.75
N ILE A 660 8.48 -68.92 16.26
CA ILE A 660 8.24 -70.08 15.40
C ILE A 660 7.72 -71.22 16.28
N ALA A 661 6.43 -71.50 16.19
CA ALA A 661 5.77 -72.55 16.95
C ALA A 661 5.09 -73.54 16.00
N ALA A 662 4.72 -74.72 16.51
CA ALA A 662 3.84 -75.60 15.76
C ALA A 662 2.55 -74.83 15.40
N PRO A 663 1.99 -75.00 14.19
CA PRO A 663 0.77 -74.30 13.79
C PRO A 663 -0.35 -74.55 14.79
N VAL A 664 -0.74 -73.52 15.55
CA VAL A 664 -1.93 -73.54 16.40
C VAL A 664 -3.15 -73.29 15.49
N GLY A 665 -3.38 -74.25 14.59
CA GLY A 665 -4.41 -74.18 13.57
C GLY A 665 -5.80 -74.38 14.17
N LEU A 666 -6.45 -73.28 14.56
CA LEU A 666 -7.87 -73.26 14.90
C LEU A 666 -8.73 -73.31 13.63
N VAL A 667 -8.70 -74.45 12.93
CA VAL A 667 -9.75 -74.87 12.01
C VAL A 667 -10.22 -76.24 12.49
N TYR A 668 -11.14 -76.23 13.46
CA TYR A 668 -11.86 -77.45 13.79
C TYR A 668 -12.62 -77.89 12.55
N CYS A 669 -12.41 -79.14 12.14
CA CYS A 669 -13.10 -79.77 11.01
C CYS A 669 -12.56 -79.38 9.63
N SER A 670 -11.45 -80.02 9.23
CA SER A 670 -10.91 -79.93 7.87
C SER A 670 -11.85 -80.63 6.87
N GLY A 671 -12.66 -79.88 6.12
CA GLY A 671 -13.64 -80.48 5.21
C GLY A 671 -14.51 -79.52 4.39
N VAL A 672 -13.91 -78.86 3.40
CA VAL A 672 -14.57 -78.27 2.20
C VAL A 672 -15.59 -77.13 2.42
N ILE A 673 -15.23 -75.93 1.95
CA ILE A 673 -16.20 -74.95 1.42
C ILE A 673 -15.76 -74.54 0.01
N PRO A 674 -16.57 -74.78 -1.04
CA PRO A 674 -16.44 -74.09 -2.31
C PRO A 674 -17.45 -72.93 -2.30
N GLU A 675 -16.99 -71.70 -2.02
CA GLU A 675 -17.84 -70.52 -2.07
C GLU A 675 -18.19 -70.16 -3.53
N ALA A 676 -19.26 -70.78 -4.02
CA ALA A 676 -19.85 -70.48 -5.31
C ALA A 676 -21.35 -70.75 -5.31
N CYS A 677 -22.14 -69.82 -4.74
CA CYS A 677 -23.48 -69.45 -5.22
C CYS A 677 -24.16 -68.43 -4.28
N CYS A 678 -24.32 -67.18 -4.72
CA CYS A 678 -25.48 -66.36 -4.38
C CYS A 678 -25.70 -65.24 -5.41
N SER A 679 -26.52 -65.53 -6.42
CA SER A 679 -27.28 -64.53 -7.16
C SER A 679 -28.65 -65.11 -7.51
N GLY A 680 -29.69 -64.66 -6.81
CA GLY A 680 -31.04 -65.22 -6.98
C GLY A 680 -31.97 -64.96 -5.81
N THR A 681 -32.90 -64.03 -6.01
CA THR A 681 -33.98 -63.68 -5.09
C THR A 681 -34.90 -64.86 -4.70
N GLY A 682 -35.20 -64.98 -3.39
CA GLY A 682 -36.51 -65.48 -2.93
C GLY A 682 -36.53 -66.77 -2.10
N CYS A 683 -36.57 -66.63 -0.77
CA CYS A 683 -37.07 -67.64 0.16
C CYS A 683 -37.65 -66.95 1.40
N ASN A 684 -38.92 -67.21 1.72
CA ASN A 684 -39.64 -66.54 2.81
C ASN A 684 -40.30 -67.59 3.71
N PHE A 685 -39.77 -67.81 4.90
CA PHE A 685 -40.32 -68.71 5.93
C PHE A 685 -40.01 -68.13 7.32
N SER A 686 -41.03 -68.02 8.15
CA SER A 686 -40.96 -67.52 9.53
C SER A 686 -40.88 -68.68 10.53
N CYS A 687 -39.84 -68.72 11.36
CA CYS A 687 -39.79 -69.63 12.51
C CYS A 687 -40.59 -69.09 13.70
N SER A 688 -41.24 -70.01 14.42
CA SER A 688 -41.89 -69.76 15.72
C SER A 688 -41.02 -70.31 16.86
N GLN A 689 -41.26 -69.83 18.09
CA GLN A 689 -40.38 -69.96 19.26
C GLN A 689 -40.25 -71.39 19.83
N GLY A 690 -39.10 -71.68 20.46
CA GLY A 690 -39.11 -72.19 21.85
C GLY A 690 -38.26 -73.42 22.19
N GLU A 691 -36.94 -73.27 22.36
CA GLU A 691 -36.07 -74.18 23.15
C GLU A 691 -34.92 -73.39 23.81
N THR A 692 -34.41 -73.80 24.98
CA THR A 692 -33.26 -73.14 25.65
C THR A 692 -32.50 -74.11 26.60
N LEU A 693 -31.18 -74.20 26.45
CA LEU A 693 -30.27 -74.87 27.40
C LEU A 693 -30.25 -74.10 28.74
N LEU A 694 -30.43 -74.77 29.88
CA LEU A 694 -30.52 -74.09 31.19
C LEU A 694 -29.22 -74.09 32.01
N GLY A 695 -28.34 -75.08 31.84
CA GLY A 695 -27.07 -75.13 32.59
C GLY A 695 -26.21 -76.36 32.32
N ILE A 696 -24.91 -76.22 32.56
CA ILE A 696 -23.91 -77.31 32.61
C ILE A 696 -23.21 -77.21 33.98
N THR A 697 -22.98 -78.34 34.66
CA THR A 697 -22.27 -78.40 35.94
C THR A 697 -21.28 -79.56 35.95
N LEU A 698 -20.04 -79.29 36.40
CA LEU A 698 -19.03 -80.29 36.74
C LEU A 698 -18.80 -80.30 38.26
N THR A 699 -18.50 -81.47 38.82
CA THR A 699 -18.14 -81.69 40.25
C THR A 699 -19.15 -81.20 41.29
N GLY A 700 -20.42 -81.02 40.93
CA GLY A 700 -21.54 -80.90 41.88
C GLY A 700 -21.62 -79.56 42.61
N SER A 701 -20.99 -78.49 42.10
CA SER A 701 -21.15 -77.14 42.62
C SER A 701 -21.06 -76.09 41.51
N VAL A 702 -21.89 -75.05 41.63
CA VAL A 702 -22.17 -73.99 40.64
C VAL A 702 -23.07 -74.43 39.48
N ILE A 703 -24.27 -73.84 39.46
CA ILE A 703 -25.19 -73.79 38.32
C ILE A 703 -25.01 -72.42 37.70
N GLN A 704 -24.61 -72.32 36.43
CA GLN A 704 -24.82 -71.09 35.65
C GLN A 704 -26.16 -71.21 34.93
N SER A 705 -27.09 -70.30 35.24
CA SER A 705 -28.40 -70.22 34.59
C SER A 705 -28.32 -69.35 33.35
N PHE A 706 -28.60 -69.91 32.16
CA PHE A 706 -28.67 -69.13 30.93
C PHE A 706 -30.02 -68.39 30.82
N GLY A 707 -30.02 -67.07 31.08
CA GLY A 707 -31.18 -66.20 30.87
C GLY A 707 -31.35 -65.83 29.38
N GLY A 708 -32.56 -65.97 28.84
CA GLY A 708 -32.76 -66.15 27.39
C GLY A 708 -33.02 -64.94 26.49
N TRP A 709 -33.49 -65.27 25.27
CA TRP A 709 -33.79 -64.47 24.07
C TRP A 709 -32.64 -64.19 23.07
N PRO A 710 -32.59 -64.98 21.98
CA PRO A 710 -32.11 -64.54 20.66
C PRO A 710 -33.29 -64.36 19.69
N CYS A 711 -33.78 -63.13 19.52
CA CYS A 711 -34.71 -62.75 18.44
C CYS A 711 -34.64 -61.23 18.20
N ASN A 712 -33.81 -60.77 17.27
CA ASN A 712 -33.97 -59.45 16.66
C ASN A 712 -33.89 -59.57 15.13
N SER A 713 -34.84 -58.94 14.45
CA SER A 713 -35.15 -59.13 13.05
C SER A 713 -34.49 -58.08 12.16
N THR A 714 -33.47 -58.47 11.37
CA THR A 714 -33.34 -58.03 9.96
C THR A 714 -32.44 -59.00 9.18
N CYS A 715 -32.67 -59.11 7.87
CA CYS A 715 -32.27 -60.29 7.08
C CYS A 715 -30.78 -60.32 6.66
N GLY A 716 -30.17 -61.51 6.66
CA GLY A 716 -28.90 -61.80 6.00
C GLY A 716 -28.24 -63.10 6.48
N ASP A 717 -28.43 -64.19 5.74
CA ASP A 717 -27.55 -65.36 5.60
C ASP A 717 -27.28 -66.36 6.76
N ASP A 718 -27.81 -66.18 7.97
CA ASP A 718 -27.73 -67.23 9.01
C ASP A 718 -28.75 -68.37 8.83
N LYS A 719 -28.39 -69.36 8.00
CA LYS A 719 -29.06 -70.68 7.94
C LYS A 719 -28.25 -71.84 8.55
N ASN A 720 -27.25 -71.51 9.36
CA ASN A 720 -26.48 -72.45 10.19
C ASN A 720 -26.16 -71.79 11.54
N SER A 721 -27.19 -71.43 12.32
CA SER A 721 -27.06 -70.72 13.61
C SER A 721 -26.50 -71.61 14.74
N TYR A 722 -25.26 -72.09 14.57
CA TYR A 722 -24.44 -72.61 15.65
C TYR A 722 -23.83 -71.40 16.38
N THR A 723 -24.49 -70.93 17.44
CA THR A 723 -23.95 -69.84 18.27
C THR A 723 -22.75 -70.33 19.06
N ASP A 724 -21.55 -69.96 18.61
CA ASP A 724 -20.28 -70.33 19.25
C ASP A 724 -20.09 -69.52 20.54
N MET A 725 -20.57 -70.07 21.66
CA MET A 725 -20.57 -69.40 22.96
C MET A 725 -19.27 -69.68 23.73
N PHE A 726 -18.21 -68.92 23.43
CA PHE A 726 -16.96 -68.99 24.18
C PHE A 726 -17.12 -68.46 25.61
N TYR A 727 -16.93 -69.32 26.61
CA TYR A 727 -16.91 -68.96 28.03
C TYR A 727 -15.50 -69.06 28.63
N SER A 728 -15.09 -68.05 29.39
CA SER A 728 -13.69 -67.87 29.84
C SER A 728 -13.24 -68.72 31.03
N ASN A 729 -14.13 -69.54 31.60
CA ASN A 729 -13.89 -70.26 32.86
C ASN A 729 -13.52 -71.72 32.57
N ALA A 730 -12.29 -72.11 32.91
CA ALA A 730 -11.83 -73.49 32.78
C ALA A 730 -12.15 -74.31 34.04
N TYR A 731 -12.51 -75.59 33.86
CA TYR A 731 -12.77 -76.52 34.96
C TYR A 731 -11.50 -77.31 35.32
N ALA A 732 -11.00 -77.16 36.54
CA ALA A 732 -9.77 -77.83 36.97
C ALA A 732 -9.99 -79.31 37.33
N LEU A 733 -9.30 -80.23 36.65
CA LEU A 733 -9.32 -81.67 36.90
C LEU A 733 -7.89 -82.24 36.94
N ASN A 734 -7.57 -83.04 37.96
CA ASN A 734 -6.23 -83.62 38.09
C ASN A 734 -6.02 -84.81 37.13
N GLN A 735 -4.78 -85.04 36.69
CA GLN A 735 -4.40 -86.22 35.91
C GLN A 735 -4.84 -87.51 36.61
N GLY A 736 -5.48 -88.43 35.88
CA GLY A 736 -5.97 -89.70 36.43
C GLY A 736 -7.25 -89.59 37.31
N SER A 737 -7.86 -88.40 37.45
CA SER A 737 -9.07 -88.23 38.25
C SER A 737 -10.36 -88.44 37.44
N THR A 738 -11.40 -88.97 38.09
CA THR A 738 -12.76 -89.12 37.54
C THR A 738 -13.71 -88.13 38.21
N SER A 739 -14.57 -87.47 37.43
CA SER A 739 -15.52 -86.44 37.90
C SER A 739 -16.86 -86.52 37.17
N THR A 740 -17.95 -86.18 37.85
CA THR A 740 -19.30 -86.19 37.25
C THR A 740 -19.62 -84.85 36.58
N MET A 741 -20.09 -84.91 35.33
CA MET A 741 -20.72 -83.82 34.58
C MET A 741 -22.23 -84.03 34.52
N SER A 742 -23.01 -82.96 34.70
CA SER A 742 -24.47 -82.94 34.60
C SER A 742 -24.92 -81.82 33.66
N ILE A 743 -26.00 -82.07 32.90
CA ILE A 743 -26.57 -81.13 31.92
C ILE A 743 -28.08 -80.98 32.19
N ASN A 744 -28.60 -79.76 32.08
CA ASN A 744 -30.01 -79.42 32.32
C ASN A 744 -30.64 -78.60 31.19
N PHE A 745 -31.90 -78.88 30.86
CA PHE A 745 -32.67 -78.32 29.74
C PHE A 745 -34.09 -77.92 30.19
N ASP A 746 -34.67 -76.89 29.59
CA ASP A 746 -36.11 -76.57 29.75
C ASP A 746 -36.89 -77.20 28.59
N THR A 747 -37.74 -78.19 28.89
CA THR A 747 -38.51 -78.92 27.88
C THR A 747 -40.00 -78.64 28.01
N TRP A 748 -40.52 -77.73 27.18
CA TRP A 748 -41.98 -77.51 27.06
C TRP A 748 -42.68 -78.54 26.16
N PHE A 749 -41.92 -79.46 25.54
CA PHE A 749 -42.41 -80.53 24.68
C PHE A 749 -41.79 -81.88 25.05
N SER A 750 -42.58 -82.96 24.94
CA SER A 750 -42.17 -84.32 25.31
C SER A 750 -41.41 -85.01 24.16
N MET A 751 -40.13 -84.69 23.98
CA MET A 751 -39.30 -85.15 22.86
C MET A 751 -37.94 -85.72 23.29
N ASP A 752 -37.41 -86.65 22.51
CA ASP A 752 -36.17 -87.37 22.81
C ASP A 752 -34.95 -86.60 22.28
N MET A 753 -34.10 -86.11 23.18
CA MET A 753 -32.83 -85.46 22.84
C MET A 753 -31.61 -86.37 23.02
N TRP A 754 -30.62 -86.21 22.15
CA TRP A 754 -29.31 -86.87 22.23
C TRP A 754 -28.21 -85.84 22.51
N TRP A 755 -27.21 -86.21 23.31
CA TRP A 755 -25.99 -85.42 23.47
C TRP A 755 -24.72 -86.27 23.48
N VAL A 756 -23.59 -85.65 23.12
CA VAL A 756 -22.24 -86.23 23.12
C VAL A 756 -21.21 -85.14 23.48
N LEU A 757 -20.23 -85.50 24.32
CA LEU A 757 -19.04 -84.68 24.61
C LEU A 757 -17.80 -85.28 23.92
N TRP A 758 -16.92 -84.43 23.41
CA TRP A 758 -15.56 -84.75 22.99
C TRP A 758 -14.55 -83.87 23.74
N VAL A 759 -13.34 -84.39 23.98
CA VAL A 759 -12.22 -83.64 24.59
C VAL A 759 -10.94 -83.91 23.81
N ASP A 760 -10.20 -82.85 23.51
CA ASP A 760 -8.90 -82.83 22.84
C ASP A 760 -7.79 -82.81 23.91
N TRP A 761 -7.42 -84.01 24.38
CA TRP A 761 -6.48 -84.25 25.47
C TRP A 761 -4.99 -84.18 25.08
N ASP A 762 -4.67 -84.25 23.79
CA ASP A 762 -3.31 -84.09 23.26
C ASP A 762 -3.11 -82.72 22.55
N GLN A 763 -4.13 -81.85 22.63
CA GLN A 763 -4.15 -80.47 22.11
C GLN A 763 -3.88 -80.38 20.60
N ASN A 764 -4.10 -81.48 19.86
CA ASN A 764 -3.74 -81.59 18.45
C ASN A 764 -4.72 -80.85 17.51
N GLY A 765 -5.86 -80.37 18.04
CA GLY A 765 -6.89 -79.63 17.30
C GLY A 765 -7.93 -80.51 16.62
N VAL A 766 -7.89 -81.82 16.82
CA VAL A 766 -8.70 -82.82 16.12
C VAL A 766 -9.29 -83.84 17.09
N PHE A 767 -10.61 -83.77 17.31
CA PHE A 767 -11.37 -84.62 18.23
C PHE A 767 -11.52 -86.11 17.81
N THR A 768 -10.54 -86.72 17.11
CA THR A 768 -10.78 -87.93 16.30
C THR A 768 -10.01 -89.20 16.66
N ASN A 769 -8.98 -89.21 17.51
CA ASN A 769 -8.12 -90.39 17.68
C ASN A 769 -8.16 -91.09 19.05
N ALA A 770 -8.36 -92.41 18.99
CA ALA A 770 -8.08 -93.47 19.97
C ALA A 770 -8.70 -93.45 21.38
N ALA A 771 -9.03 -92.30 22.00
CA ALA A 771 -9.73 -92.28 23.29
C ALA A 771 -10.58 -91.01 23.58
N PRO A 772 -11.49 -90.55 22.70
CA PRO A 772 -12.62 -89.77 23.19
C PRO A 772 -13.49 -90.70 24.04
N GLU A 773 -13.58 -90.46 25.36
CA GLU A 773 -14.62 -91.07 26.18
C GLU A 773 -15.97 -90.56 25.69
N ARG A 774 -16.56 -91.28 24.74
CA ARG A 774 -17.89 -90.98 24.23
C ARG A 774 -18.86 -91.24 25.36
N PHE A 775 -19.56 -90.20 25.77
CA PHE A 775 -20.60 -90.25 26.80
C PHE A 775 -22.00 -90.28 26.19
N PRO A 776 -22.52 -91.45 25.76
CA PRO A 776 -23.87 -91.53 25.23
C PRO A 776 -24.90 -91.46 26.35
N ALA A 777 -25.75 -90.43 26.33
CA ALA A 777 -26.98 -90.45 27.09
C ALA A 777 -27.83 -91.69 26.74
N THR A 778 -28.46 -92.28 27.76
CA THR A 778 -29.50 -93.31 27.59
C THR A 778 -30.79 -92.84 28.23
N GLY A 779 -31.81 -92.62 27.41
CA GLY A 779 -33.18 -92.35 27.84
C GLY A 779 -33.69 -90.95 27.50
N SER A 780 -34.98 -90.91 27.15
CA SER A 780 -35.84 -89.74 27.18
C SER A 780 -36.03 -89.29 28.63
N ILE A 781 -35.67 -88.05 29.00
CA ILE A 781 -35.87 -87.56 30.37
C ILE A 781 -36.20 -86.06 30.42
N ASP A 782 -37.31 -85.78 31.09
CA ASP A 782 -37.71 -84.50 31.67
C ASP A 782 -36.80 -84.16 32.86
N GLN A 783 -35.91 -83.18 32.69
CA GLN A 783 -35.00 -82.57 33.67
C GLN A 783 -33.87 -83.44 34.28
N TRP A 784 -32.62 -83.00 34.02
CA TRP A 784 -31.31 -83.50 34.49
C TRP A 784 -30.82 -84.88 33.99
N THR A 785 -29.62 -84.89 33.40
CA THR A 785 -28.87 -86.09 33.00
C THR A 785 -27.37 -85.92 33.32
N SER A 786 -26.66 -86.99 33.69
CA SER A 786 -25.27 -86.93 34.17
C SER A 786 -24.42 -88.13 33.77
N GLN A 787 -23.14 -87.92 33.45
CA GLN A 787 -22.14 -88.97 33.17
C GLN A 787 -20.77 -88.62 33.78
N THR A 788 -19.91 -89.62 33.99
CA THR A 788 -18.59 -89.49 34.65
C THR A 788 -17.44 -89.43 33.65
N ILE A 789 -16.72 -88.30 33.61
CA ILE A 789 -15.55 -88.05 32.78
C ILE A 789 -14.27 -88.43 33.53
N THR A 790 -13.33 -89.12 32.90
CA THR A 790 -12.00 -89.43 33.47
C THR A 790 -10.88 -88.72 32.69
N VAL A 791 -9.98 -88.05 33.41
CA VAL A 791 -8.76 -87.47 32.83
C VAL A 791 -7.72 -88.58 32.66
N PRO A 792 -7.24 -88.89 31.45
CA PRO A 792 -6.19 -89.91 31.28
C PRO A 792 -4.89 -89.51 32.02
N ALA A 793 -4.22 -90.49 32.64
CA ALA A 793 -3.01 -90.23 33.43
C ALA A 793 -1.77 -89.83 32.61
N SER A 794 -1.86 -89.84 31.28
CA SER A 794 -0.81 -89.44 30.33
C SER A 794 -0.99 -88.04 29.73
N VAL A 795 -2.00 -87.28 30.19
CA VAL A 795 -2.33 -85.95 29.68
C VAL A 795 -1.36 -84.91 30.20
N SER A 796 -0.88 -84.01 29.34
CA SER A 796 -0.01 -82.89 29.73
C SER A 796 -0.71 -81.93 30.70
N SER A 797 0.07 -81.28 31.56
CA SER A 797 -0.41 -80.11 32.31
C SER A 797 -0.72 -78.95 31.36
N GLY A 798 -1.74 -78.15 31.69
CA GLY A 798 -2.23 -77.03 30.88
C GLY A 798 -3.72 -77.12 30.56
N ARG A 799 -4.14 -76.33 29.58
CA ARG A 799 -5.55 -76.15 29.18
C ARG A 799 -5.90 -77.04 27.98
N HIS A 800 -6.95 -77.85 28.12
CA HIS A 800 -7.44 -78.83 27.15
C HIS A 800 -8.86 -78.46 26.73
N ARG A 801 -9.23 -78.79 25.49
CA ARG A 801 -10.44 -78.24 24.85
C ARG A 801 -11.54 -79.28 24.77
N ALA A 802 -12.77 -78.88 25.07
CA ALA A 802 -13.93 -79.77 25.08
C ALA A 802 -15.08 -79.19 24.22
N ARG A 803 -15.81 -80.08 23.55
CA ARG A 803 -16.98 -79.77 22.70
C ARG A 803 -18.17 -80.61 23.11
N LEU A 804 -19.28 -79.97 23.45
CA LEU A 804 -20.58 -80.59 23.70
C LEU A 804 -21.51 -80.36 22.50
N TRP A 805 -22.21 -81.40 22.05
CA TRP A 805 -23.25 -81.30 21.02
C TRP A 805 -24.54 -81.93 21.54
N VAL A 806 -25.67 -81.23 21.38
CA VAL A 806 -27.04 -81.65 21.71
C VAL A 806 -27.93 -81.56 20.46
N GLN A 807 -28.83 -82.53 20.22
CA GLN A 807 -29.76 -82.53 19.06
C GLN A 807 -31.06 -83.32 19.33
N GLU A 808 -32.17 -82.86 18.76
CA GLU A 808 -33.45 -83.59 18.71
C GLU A 808 -33.42 -84.83 17.78
N PHE A 809 -34.14 -85.88 18.20
CA PHE A 809 -34.65 -87.04 17.44
C PHE A 809 -33.78 -87.81 16.40
N SER A 810 -33.91 -89.14 16.46
CA SER A 810 -33.55 -90.15 15.43
C SER A 810 -32.09 -90.28 14.96
N TYR A 811 -31.21 -89.28 15.11
CA TYR A 811 -29.80 -89.39 14.75
C TYR A 811 -28.87 -89.01 15.91
N LYS A 812 -28.09 -89.99 16.37
CA LYS A 812 -27.06 -89.80 17.38
C LYS A 812 -25.82 -89.15 16.73
N PRO A 813 -25.26 -88.06 17.28
CA PRO A 813 -23.99 -87.52 16.77
C PRO A 813 -22.89 -88.58 16.75
N THR A 814 -22.28 -88.78 15.57
CA THR A 814 -21.21 -89.77 15.33
C THR A 814 -19.86 -89.13 15.03
N ASP A 815 -19.84 -87.84 14.72
CA ASP A 815 -18.71 -87.10 14.19
C ASP A 815 -18.77 -85.69 14.81
N PRO A 816 -17.72 -85.20 15.51
CA PRO A 816 -17.69 -83.86 16.13
C PRO A 816 -17.67 -82.70 15.12
N CYS A 817 -17.69 -82.99 13.82
CA CYS A 817 -17.29 -82.08 12.76
C CYS A 817 -18.24 -81.95 11.57
N ARG A 818 -19.45 -82.51 11.64
CA ARG A 818 -20.31 -82.74 10.46
C ARG A 818 -21.55 -81.87 10.41
N THR A 819 -21.45 -80.66 9.83
CA THR A 819 -22.57 -79.70 9.74
C THR A 819 -23.64 -80.02 8.69
N THR A 820 -23.43 -81.02 7.81
CA THR A 820 -24.35 -81.34 6.70
C THR A 820 -25.35 -82.45 7.02
N HIS A 821 -26.57 -82.05 7.38
CA HIS A 821 -27.75 -82.90 7.16
C HIS A 821 -27.97 -83.12 5.65
N GLY A 822 -28.52 -84.28 5.30
CA GLY A 822 -29.10 -84.49 3.96
C GLY A 822 -30.35 -83.61 3.77
N PRO A 823 -30.92 -83.54 2.55
CA PRO A 823 -31.98 -82.59 2.22
C PRO A 823 -33.35 -83.01 2.81
N LEU A 824 -33.52 -82.87 4.12
CA LEU A 824 -34.80 -82.95 4.83
C LEU A 824 -34.89 -81.86 5.90
N THR A 825 -36.10 -81.36 6.10
CA THR A 825 -36.41 -80.17 6.89
C THR A 825 -36.67 -80.49 8.37
N THR A 826 -36.42 -79.50 9.24
CA THR A 826 -36.82 -79.39 10.67
C THR A 826 -36.11 -80.31 11.68
N SER A 827 -34.87 -79.96 12.05
CA SER A 827 -34.20 -80.46 13.27
C SER A 827 -33.45 -79.30 13.96
N ILE A 828 -33.60 -79.14 15.28
CA ILE A 828 -32.87 -78.15 16.10
C ILE A 828 -31.74 -78.84 16.88
N GLY A 829 -30.66 -78.11 17.16
CA GLY A 829 -29.52 -78.61 17.92
C GLY A 829 -28.52 -77.51 18.28
N TYR A 830 -27.69 -77.79 19.28
CA TYR A 830 -26.74 -76.85 19.88
C TYR A 830 -25.34 -77.45 19.94
N ILE A 831 -24.31 -76.62 19.73
CA ILE A 831 -22.89 -76.95 19.96
C ILE A 831 -22.33 -75.91 20.94
N VAL A 832 -21.53 -76.37 21.91
CA VAL A 832 -20.89 -75.52 22.94
C VAL A 832 -19.45 -75.98 23.15
N ASP A 833 -18.50 -75.06 22.99
CA ASP A 833 -17.07 -75.30 23.23
C ASP A 833 -16.61 -74.64 24.54
N PHE A 834 -15.76 -75.33 25.31
CA PHE A 834 -15.24 -74.87 26.60
C PHE A 834 -13.91 -75.53 26.98
N ASP A 835 -13.24 -75.03 28.02
CA ASP A 835 -11.92 -75.49 28.46
C ASP A 835 -11.95 -76.33 29.76
N ILE A 836 -11.05 -77.30 29.84
CA ILE A 836 -10.72 -78.11 31.03
C ILE A 836 -9.23 -77.89 31.36
N GLU A 837 -8.90 -77.60 32.61
CA GLU A 837 -7.53 -77.30 33.03
C GLU A 837 -6.92 -78.45 33.86
N VAL A 838 -5.70 -78.86 33.53
CA VAL A 838 -4.97 -79.95 34.18
C VAL A 838 -3.72 -79.37 34.87
N PRO A 839 -3.66 -79.33 36.23
CA PRO A 839 -2.53 -78.73 36.95
C PRO A 839 -1.20 -79.49 36.78
N ASP A 840 -0.08 -78.78 36.87
CA ASP A 840 1.28 -79.36 36.85
C ASP A 840 1.71 -79.89 38.24
N GLY A 841 2.12 -81.15 38.29
CA GLY A 841 2.09 -82.04 39.47
C GLY A 841 3.16 -81.80 40.55
N SER A 842 3.31 -80.57 41.03
CA SER A 842 4.36 -80.15 41.97
C SER A 842 4.18 -80.61 43.44
N LEU A 843 4.18 -81.93 43.72
CA LEU A 843 4.37 -82.49 45.08
C LEU A 843 5.21 -83.80 45.11
N VAL A 844 6.54 -83.64 45.24
CA VAL A 844 7.57 -84.47 45.93
C VAL A 844 7.41 -86.01 46.06
N ASN A 845 8.38 -86.79 45.53
CA ASN A 845 9.07 -87.86 46.31
C ASN A 845 10.45 -88.31 45.75
N LEU A 846 11.16 -89.16 46.52
CA LEU A 846 12.63 -89.24 46.66
C LEU A 846 13.42 -90.29 45.83
N ASP A 847 14.69 -89.92 45.62
CA ASP A 847 15.98 -90.68 45.63
C ASP A 847 16.49 -91.58 44.46
N PRO A 848 17.83 -91.55 44.18
CA PRO A 848 18.52 -92.32 43.12
C PRO A 848 19.48 -93.43 43.63
N ILE A 849 20.12 -94.16 42.70
CA ILE A 849 21.24 -95.11 42.98
C ILE A 849 22.52 -94.72 42.22
N ALA A 850 23.68 -94.87 42.88
CA ALA A 850 25.06 -94.48 42.47
C ALA A 850 25.82 -95.65 41.76
N PRO A 851 27.19 -95.76 41.68
CA PRO A 851 28.32 -94.82 41.92
C PRO A 851 29.37 -94.77 40.76
N VAL A 852 30.39 -93.87 40.75
CA VAL A 852 31.84 -94.06 41.12
C VAL A 852 32.65 -92.90 40.46
N GLY A 853 33.82 -92.36 40.92
CA GLY A 853 34.57 -92.54 42.17
C GLY A 853 36.12 -92.64 42.05
N ALA A 854 36.89 -91.54 41.82
CA ALA A 854 38.38 -91.52 41.91
C ALA A 854 38.99 -90.12 42.22
N THR A 855 40.19 -90.08 42.82
CA THR A 855 40.74 -88.92 43.57
C THR A 855 41.88 -88.13 42.90
N SER A 856 41.66 -86.84 42.69
CA SER A 856 42.62 -85.72 42.86
C SER A 856 41.83 -84.41 42.79
N CYS A 857 42.29 -83.28 43.35
CA CYS A 857 41.56 -82.00 43.21
C CYS A 857 41.76 -81.32 41.84
N ALA A 858 41.50 -82.07 40.76
CA ALA A 858 41.37 -81.55 39.41
C ALA A 858 40.01 -80.86 39.20
N THR A 859 39.51 -80.13 40.21
CA THR A 859 38.35 -79.25 40.05
C THR A 859 38.81 -78.00 39.30
N LEU A 860 38.21 -77.73 38.15
CA LEU A 860 38.46 -76.50 37.40
C LEU A 860 38.16 -75.26 38.27
N ALA A 861 38.69 -74.09 37.92
CA ALA A 861 38.18 -72.85 38.51
C ALA A 861 36.70 -72.68 38.08
N PRO A 862 35.77 -72.25 38.97
CA PRO A 862 34.39 -72.03 38.57
C PRO A 862 34.29 -71.03 37.41
N ILE A 863 33.38 -71.26 36.48
CA ILE A 863 33.16 -70.35 35.36
C ILE A 863 32.27 -69.21 35.85
N VAL A 864 32.67 -67.97 35.57
CA VAL A 864 31.99 -66.74 36.02
C VAL A 864 31.90 -65.73 34.88
N THR A 865 30.90 -64.86 34.93
CA THR A 865 30.85 -63.66 34.08
C THR A 865 31.48 -62.49 34.83
N THR A 866 32.47 -61.82 34.24
CA THR A 866 33.18 -60.70 34.86
C THR A 866 33.78 -59.76 33.80
N PRO A 867 33.76 -58.43 33.99
CA PRO A 867 33.08 -57.71 35.07
C PRO A 867 31.55 -57.71 34.91
N ILE A 868 30.85 -57.62 36.04
CA ILE A 868 29.42 -57.32 36.08
C ILE A 868 29.29 -55.82 36.36
N ASN A 869 28.46 -55.12 35.58
CA ASN A 869 28.30 -53.68 35.69
C ASN A 869 26.89 -53.36 36.20
N TYR A 870 26.80 -52.46 37.17
CA TYR A 870 25.58 -51.87 37.71
C TYR A 870 25.71 -50.34 37.73
N THR A 871 24.58 -49.65 37.78
CA THR A 871 24.47 -48.26 38.18
C THR A 871 24.13 -48.15 39.67
N LEU A 872 24.40 -46.99 40.25
CA LEU A 872 24.14 -46.71 41.67
C LEU A 872 22.65 -46.91 42.00
N GLY A 873 22.34 -47.89 42.87
CA GLY A 873 20.97 -48.21 43.30
C GLY A 873 20.27 -49.33 42.53
N ASP A 874 20.86 -49.89 41.48
CA ASP A 874 20.28 -51.04 40.76
C ASP A 874 20.01 -52.23 41.69
N VAL A 875 18.91 -52.95 41.49
CA VAL A 875 18.66 -54.21 42.21
C VAL A 875 19.57 -55.30 41.65
N ALA A 876 20.74 -55.48 42.28
CA ALA A 876 21.68 -56.52 41.88
C ALA A 876 21.09 -57.92 42.13
N SER A 877 21.25 -58.79 41.15
CA SER A 877 21.01 -60.21 41.30
C SER A 877 22.11 -60.86 42.15
N GLN A 878 21.78 -61.97 42.79
CA GLN A 878 22.76 -62.82 43.46
C GLN A 878 23.81 -63.29 42.43
N LEU A 879 25.10 -63.25 42.79
CA LEU A 879 26.16 -63.65 41.85
C LEU A 879 26.02 -65.11 41.43
N THR A 880 26.24 -65.38 40.15
CA THR A 880 26.18 -66.73 39.58
C THR A 880 27.56 -67.20 39.14
N ALA A 881 27.82 -68.48 39.36
CA ALA A 881 29.00 -69.18 38.87
C ALA A 881 28.61 -70.62 38.54
N THR A 882 29.25 -71.22 37.56
CA THR A 882 29.01 -72.61 37.16
C THR A 882 30.12 -73.50 37.73
N GLY A 883 29.74 -74.39 38.64
CA GLY A 883 30.63 -75.33 39.34
C GLY A 883 29.88 -76.12 40.43
N SER A 884 30.59 -76.96 41.18
CA SER A 884 30.03 -77.88 42.18
C SER A 884 30.36 -77.45 43.62
N SER A 885 29.34 -77.43 44.50
CA SER A 885 29.48 -76.99 45.91
C SER A 885 30.32 -75.72 46.05
N LEU A 886 29.84 -74.66 45.38
CA LEU A 886 30.53 -73.37 45.27
C LEU A 886 30.74 -72.73 46.65
N LEU A 887 31.91 -72.14 46.85
CA LEU A 887 32.27 -71.40 48.05
C LEU A 887 32.68 -69.97 47.67
N TRP A 888 32.00 -69.00 48.26
CA TRP A 888 32.08 -67.59 47.92
C TRP A 888 32.81 -66.77 48.98
N TYR A 889 33.57 -65.77 48.53
CA TYR A 889 34.51 -64.98 49.33
C TYR A 889 34.55 -63.52 48.87
N SER A 890 34.88 -62.61 49.79
CA SER A 890 35.20 -61.20 49.53
C SER A 890 36.71 -60.92 49.46
N LEU A 891 37.55 -61.94 49.63
CA LEU A 891 39.01 -61.83 49.66
C LEU A 891 39.67 -62.88 48.73
N PRO A 892 40.80 -62.54 48.07
CA PRO A 892 41.48 -63.45 47.14
C PRO A 892 42.06 -64.69 47.82
N THR A 893 42.46 -64.59 49.09
CA THR A 893 42.98 -65.69 49.92
C THR A 893 42.48 -65.57 51.35
N GLY A 894 42.38 -66.70 52.06
CA GLY A 894 41.81 -66.74 53.42
C GLY A 894 40.29 -66.54 53.46
N GLY A 895 39.76 -66.26 54.66
CA GLY A 895 38.32 -66.14 54.93
C GLY A 895 37.60 -67.50 55.03
N VAL A 896 36.34 -67.47 55.50
CA VAL A 896 35.44 -68.63 55.53
C VAL A 896 34.52 -68.55 54.30
N GLY A 897 34.43 -69.64 53.53
CA GLY A 897 33.62 -69.68 52.31
C GLY A 897 32.13 -69.81 52.61
N SER A 898 31.33 -68.95 51.98
CA SER A 898 29.86 -69.07 52.02
C SER A 898 29.37 -70.00 50.92
N SER A 899 28.50 -70.96 51.24
CA SER A 899 27.78 -71.76 50.22
C SER A 899 26.67 -70.97 49.54
N THR A 900 26.19 -69.90 50.17
CA THR A 900 25.26 -68.94 49.58
C THR A 900 26.04 -67.89 48.81
N ALA A 901 25.73 -67.70 47.53
CA ALA A 901 26.34 -66.66 46.72
C ALA A 901 26.00 -65.25 47.27
N PRO A 902 26.92 -64.28 47.22
CA PRO A 902 26.63 -62.93 47.66
C PRO A 902 25.78 -62.20 46.62
N THR A 903 24.85 -61.37 47.10
CA THR A 903 24.23 -60.33 46.29
C THR A 903 25.05 -59.05 46.48
N PRO A 904 25.67 -58.48 45.45
CA PRO A 904 26.45 -57.24 45.58
C PRO A 904 25.57 -56.07 46.02
N THR A 905 26.12 -55.12 46.77
CA THR A 905 25.40 -53.88 47.10
C THR A 905 25.68 -52.81 46.05
N THR A 906 24.65 -52.17 45.50
CA THR A 906 24.80 -51.10 44.49
C THR A 906 24.76 -49.71 45.10
N ASN A 907 24.79 -49.60 46.43
CA ASN A 907 24.54 -48.36 47.18
C ASN A 907 25.73 -47.38 47.19
N THR A 908 26.89 -47.77 46.64
CA THR A 908 28.10 -46.94 46.56
C THR A 908 28.83 -47.20 45.25
N THR A 909 29.23 -46.14 44.55
CA THR A 909 30.00 -46.24 43.31
C THR A 909 31.41 -46.79 43.53
N GLY A 910 31.91 -47.58 42.60
CA GLY A 910 33.25 -48.17 42.60
C GLY A 910 33.25 -49.66 42.24
N THR A 911 34.44 -50.25 42.15
CA THR A 911 34.59 -51.69 41.89
C THR A 911 34.64 -52.48 43.20
N GLN A 912 33.61 -53.29 43.43
CA GLN A 912 33.66 -54.38 44.41
C GLN A 912 34.30 -55.61 43.76
N THR A 913 34.93 -56.47 44.57
CA THR A 913 35.52 -57.71 44.08
C THR A 913 35.08 -58.88 44.94
N TYR A 914 34.59 -59.92 44.27
CA TYR A 914 34.17 -61.18 44.85
C TYR A 914 35.02 -62.31 44.26
N TYR A 915 35.09 -63.43 44.96
CA TYR A 915 35.84 -64.61 44.53
C TYR A 915 35.01 -65.87 44.81
N VAL A 916 35.10 -66.86 43.92
CA VAL A 916 34.38 -68.12 44.05
C VAL A 916 35.27 -69.30 43.69
N SER A 917 35.30 -70.31 44.54
CA SER A 917 35.91 -71.62 44.28
C SER A 917 34.81 -72.70 44.24
N GLN A 918 35.20 -73.93 43.88
CA GLN A 918 34.34 -75.11 44.01
C GLN A 918 35.03 -76.16 44.88
N ASN A 919 34.23 -76.93 45.62
CA ASN A 919 34.70 -77.96 46.54
C ASN A 919 34.09 -79.32 46.15
N ASN A 920 34.90 -80.35 45.96
CA ASN A 920 34.41 -81.69 45.61
C ASN A 920 34.07 -82.58 46.83
N GLY A 921 33.97 -81.98 48.01
CA GLY A 921 33.76 -82.66 49.30
C GLY A 921 35.04 -83.18 49.95
N SER A 922 36.17 -83.22 49.23
CA SER A 922 37.47 -83.66 49.77
C SER A 922 38.56 -82.57 49.77
N CYS A 923 38.37 -81.50 48.99
CA CYS A 923 39.32 -80.41 48.80
C CYS A 923 38.67 -79.24 48.01
N GLU A 924 39.16 -78.03 48.23
CA GLU A 924 38.73 -76.80 47.54
C GLU A 924 39.65 -76.46 46.36
N GLY A 925 39.07 -76.13 45.21
CA GLY A 925 39.77 -75.71 44.00
C GLY A 925 40.21 -74.23 43.98
N PRO A 926 40.86 -73.78 42.89
CA PRO A 926 41.26 -72.38 42.73
C PRO A 926 40.05 -71.44 42.68
N ARG A 927 40.21 -70.23 43.24
CA ARG A 927 39.19 -69.16 43.21
C ARG A 927 39.24 -68.38 41.89
N THR A 928 38.09 -68.17 41.27
CA THR A 928 37.88 -67.25 40.15
C THR A 928 37.43 -65.89 40.69
N GLN A 929 38.01 -64.79 40.17
CA GLN A 929 37.64 -63.42 40.54
C GLN A 929 36.44 -62.92 39.73
N ILE A 930 35.53 -62.21 40.39
CA ILE A 930 34.42 -61.45 39.80
C ILE A 930 34.56 -60.00 40.22
N ALA A 931 34.76 -59.10 39.25
CA ALA A 931 34.69 -57.66 39.47
C ALA A 931 33.24 -57.20 39.27
N VAL A 932 32.71 -56.43 40.23
CA VAL A 932 31.39 -55.80 40.16
C VAL A 932 31.60 -54.29 40.18
N ASN A 933 31.42 -53.64 39.04
CA ASN A 933 31.56 -52.18 38.91
C ASN A 933 30.21 -51.51 39.12
N VAL A 934 30.14 -50.59 40.08
CA VAL A 934 28.98 -49.72 40.29
C VAL A 934 29.33 -48.31 39.79
N TYR A 935 28.70 -47.87 38.71
CA TYR A 935 28.90 -46.53 38.15
C TYR A 935 27.90 -45.53 38.74
N PRO A 936 28.25 -44.23 38.88
CA PRO A 936 27.24 -43.20 39.10
C PRO A 936 26.26 -43.18 37.91
N PRO A 937 25.01 -42.76 38.10
CA PRO A 937 24.10 -42.53 36.98
C PRO A 937 24.72 -41.47 36.04
N ALA A 938 24.51 -41.64 34.74
CA ALA A 938 24.93 -40.61 33.78
C ALA A 938 24.09 -39.35 34.02
N LEU A 939 24.74 -38.21 34.23
CA LEU A 939 24.02 -36.94 34.34
C LEU A 939 23.30 -36.64 33.00
N PRO A 940 22.03 -36.20 33.03
CA PRO A 940 21.38 -35.72 31.81
C PRO A 940 22.16 -34.54 31.23
N LEU A 941 22.15 -34.43 29.89
CA LEU A 941 22.78 -33.31 29.19
C LEU A 941 22.07 -32.00 29.55
N ALA A 942 22.79 -30.88 29.46
CA ALA A 942 22.17 -29.56 29.55
C ALA A 942 21.13 -29.42 28.42
N PRO A 943 19.91 -28.93 28.69
CA PRO A 943 18.85 -28.93 27.70
C PRO A 943 19.14 -27.91 26.60
N THR A 944 18.93 -28.33 25.35
CA THR A 944 19.02 -27.44 24.18
C THR A 944 17.73 -26.61 24.13
N ALA A 945 17.82 -25.28 24.17
CA ALA A 945 16.66 -24.39 24.19
C ALA A 945 16.72 -23.37 23.05
N THR A 946 15.66 -23.31 22.24
CA THR A 946 15.47 -22.30 21.19
C THR A 946 14.37 -21.32 21.59
N VAL A 947 14.56 -20.03 21.30
CA VAL A 947 13.66 -18.96 21.74
C VAL A 947 12.97 -18.30 20.55
N THR A 948 11.64 -18.33 20.54
CA THR A 948 10.84 -17.40 19.73
C THR A 948 10.61 -16.15 20.57
N GLN A 949 11.08 -14.99 20.10
CA GLN A 949 11.00 -13.74 20.83
C GLN A 949 9.58 -13.13 20.78
N PRO A 950 9.20 -12.28 21.76
CA PRO A 950 7.99 -11.46 21.69
C PRO A 950 7.90 -10.65 20.39
N THR A 951 6.69 -10.41 19.92
CA THR A 951 6.40 -9.53 18.78
C THR A 951 5.68 -8.27 19.26
N CYS A 952 5.42 -7.32 18.36
CA CYS A 952 4.67 -6.10 18.67
C CYS A 952 3.28 -6.38 19.29
N ASP A 953 2.66 -7.51 18.94
CA ASP A 953 1.32 -7.91 19.39
C ASP A 953 1.32 -8.99 20.48
N VAL A 954 2.47 -9.66 20.72
CA VAL A 954 2.61 -10.79 21.65
C VAL A 954 3.66 -10.46 22.71
N ALA A 955 3.21 -10.21 23.94
CA ALA A 955 4.03 -9.71 25.05
C ALA A 955 5.00 -10.73 25.69
N TYR A 956 5.02 -11.97 25.20
CA TYR A 956 5.76 -13.10 25.78
C TYR A 956 6.52 -13.88 24.72
N GLY A 957 7.62 -14.50 25.13
CA GLY A 957 8.37 -15.44 24.30
C GLY A 957 7.85 -16.87 24.42
N ILE A 958 8.34 -17.71 23.52
CA ILE A 958 8.16 -19.17 23.57
C ILE A 958 9.55 -19.80 23.66
N VAL A 959 9.72 -20.77 24.55
CA VAL A 959 10.98 -21.51 24.72
C VAL A 959 10.72 -22.97 24.39
N ASP A 960 11.29 -23.43 23.28
CA ASP A 960 11.23 -24.82 22.84
C ASP A 960 12.48 -25.56 23.31
N PHE A 961 12.27 -26.62 24.09
CA PHE A 961 13.32 -27.50 24.59
C PHE A 961 13.44 -28.75 23.70
N GLY A 962 14.67 -29.07 23.31
CA GLY A 962 15.04 -30.31 22.64
C GLY A 962 15.97 -31.18 23.48
N ASP A 963 16.20 -32.40 23.01
CA ASP A 963 17.12 -33.38 23.61
C ASP A 963 16.81 -33.75 25.07
N LEU A 964 15.53 -33.68 25.47
CA LEU A 964 15.08 -34.02 26.81
C LEU A 964 15.17 -35.55 27.09
N PRO A 965 15.43 -35.99 28.34
CA PRO A 965 15.65 -37.41 28.65
C PRO A 965 14.44 -38.29 28.32
N ALA A 966 14.58 -39.13 27.29
CA ALA A 966 13.56 -40.09 26.86
C ALA A 966 14.18 -41.47 26.55
N PRO A 967 13.53 -42.60 26.93
CA PRO A 967 12.27 -42.69 27.67
C PRO A 967 12.44 -42.38 29.16
N GLY A 968 11.52 -41.59 29.73
CA GLY A 968 11.54 -41.20 31.13
C GLY A 968 10.61 -40.03 31.43
N ALA A 969 10.41 -39.78 32.72
CA ALA A 969 9.87 -38.52 33.21
C ALA A 969 11.02 -37.56 33.54
N TRP A 970 10.80 -36.27 33.33
CA TRP A 970 11.77 -35.21 33.62
C TRP A 970 11.07 -34.00 34.24
N ILE A 971 11.84 -33.11 34.88
CA ILE A 971 11.37 -31.83 35.44
C ILE A 971 12.27 -30.69 34.93
N ILE A 972 11.68 -29.67 34.31
CA ILE A 972 12.37 -28.44 33.89
C ILE A 972 12.30 -27.42 35.03
N ASN A 973 13.46 -27.07 35.59
CA ASN A 973 13.63 -25.99 36.59
C ASN A 973 14.03 -24.67 35.90
N PRO A 974 13.71 -23.49 36.47
CA PRO A 974 13.17 -23.25 37.82
C PRO A 974 11.66 -23.47 37.97
N ASN A 975 10.93 -23.65 36.87
CA ASN A 975 9.46 -23.66 36.88
C ASN A 975 8.82 -24.96 37.41
N GLY A 976 9.62 -26.01 37.68
CA GLY A 976 9.14 -27.28 38.22
C GLY A 976 8.24 -28.07 37.26
N ILE A 977 8.41 -27.88 35.95
CA ILE A 977 7.51 -28.42 34.93
C ILE A 977 7.85 -29.88 34.66
N ALA A 978 7.00 -30.78 35.13
CA ALA A 978 7.12 -32.21 34.88
C ALA A 978 6.57 -32.61 33.50
N GLY A 979 7.27 -33.50 32.81
CA GLY A 979 6.83 -34.03 31.52
C GLY A 979 7.53 -35.33 31.12
N THR A 980 7.22 -35.82 29.92
CA THR A 980 7.78 -37.06 29.33
C THR A 980 7.95 -36.86 27.82
N GLY A 981 9.02 -37.41 27.24
CA GLY A 981 9.32 -37.29 25.80
C GLY A 981 10.56 -36.43 25.52
N ALA A 982 10.99 -36.35 24.26
CA ALA A 982 12.28 -35.75 23.89
C ALA A 982 12.23 -34.21 23.69
N THR A 983 11.05 -33.61 23.64
CA THR A 983 10.86 -32.16 23.42
C THR A 983 9.75 -31.59 24.28
N TYR A 984 9.78 -30.28 24.54
CA TYR A 984 8.72 -29.56 25.23
C TYR A 984 8.68 -28.08 24.87
N THR A 985 7.49 -27.55 24.57
CA THR A 985 7.26 -26.12 24.31
C THR A 985 6.74 -25.43 25.56
N LEU A 986 7.51 -24.49 26.10
CA LEU A 986 7.10 -23.64 27.21
C LEU A 986 6.56 -22.30 26.67
N SER A 987 5.27 -22.04 26.91
CA SER A 987 4.57 -20.81 26.53
C SER A 987 3.40 -20.55 27.49
N PRO A 988 3.15 -19.30 27.94
CA PRO A 988 3.94 -18.08 27.68
C PRO A 988 5.16 -17.95 28.60
N VAL A 989 6.27 -17.39 28.10
CA VAL A 989 7.45 -17.01 28.92
C VAL A 989 7.58 -15.50 28.98
N ALA A 990 7.61 -14.95 30.20
CA ALA A 990 7.78 -13.51 30.41
C ALA A 990 9.19 -13.03 29.98
N PRO A 991 9.37 -11.73 29.69
CA PRO A 991 10.69 -11.15 29.47
C PRO A 991 11.65 -11.39 30.64
N GLY A 992 12.87 -11.82 30.34
CA GLY A 992 13.88 -12.14 31.33
C GLY A 992 15.03 -12.97 30.78
N THR A 993 16.06 -13.16 31.61
CA THR A 993 17.13 -14.13 31.37
C THR A 993 16.89 -15.32 32.27
N TYR A 994 16.81 -16.51 31.69
CA TYR A 994 16.57 -17.77 32.38
C TYR A 994 17.73 -18.73 32.10
N ASP A 995 18.06 -19.56 33.07
CA ASP A 995 18.86 -20.76 32.88
C ASP A 995 18.03 -21.98 33.32
N TYR A 996 18.02 -23.02 32.49
CA TYR A 996 17.17 -24.19 32.70
C TYR A 996 18.02 -25.42 32.97
N ASN A 997 17.68 -26.18 34.02
CA ASN A 997 18.24 -27.51 34.23
C ASN A 997 17.12 -28.56 34.24
N ILE A 998 17.49 -29.77 33.85
CA ILE A 998 16.60 -30.94 33.82
C ILE A 998 16.92 -31.83 35.00
N VAL A 999 15.90 -32.20 35.76
CA VAL A 999 15.95 -33.34 36.67
C VAL A 999 15.38 -34.54 35.95
N ASP A 1000 16.11 -35.65 35.86
CA ASP A 1000 15.60 -36.90 35.30
C ASP A 1000 14.76 -37.70 36.31
N VAL A 1001 14.23 -38.85 35.86
CA VAL A 1001 13.44 -39.78 36.69
C VAL A 1001 14.21 -40.34 37.90
N ASN A 1002 15.54 -40.29 37.87
CA ASN A 1002 16.42 -40.75 38.95
C ASN A 1002 16.82 -39.62 39.92
N GLY A 1003 16.31 -38.39 39.71
CA GLY A 1003 16.67 -37.21 40.51
C GLY A 1003 18.01 -36.59 40.13
N CYS A 1004 18.64 -37.00 39.03
CA CYS A 1004 19.91 -36.46 38.56
C CYS A 1004 19.68 -35.14 37.83
N ILE A 1005 20.40 -34.08 38.24
CA ILE A 1005 20.25 -32.73 37.71
C ILE A 1005 21.31 -32.48 36.62
N SER A 1006 20.88 -32.02 35.45
CA SER A 1006 21.79 -31.64 34.35
C SER A 1006 22.62 -30.40 34.73
N ALA A 1007 23.68 -30.14 33.95
CA ALA A 1007 24.20 -28.77 33.89
C ALA A 1007 23.11 -27.81 33.38
N ALA A 1008 23.16 -26.55 33.81
CA ALA A 1008 22.26 -25.52 33.32
C ALA A 1008 22.47 -25.28 31.82
N SER A 1009 21.39 -24.93 31.12
CA SER A 1009 21.45 -24.44 29.74
C SER A 1009 22.33 -23.20 29.63
N VAL A 1010 22.72 -22.85 28.40
CA VAL A 1010 23.11 -21.46 28.12
C VAL A 1010 21.97 -20.51 28.46
N ASN A 1011 22.29 -19.24 28.78
CA ASN A 1011 21.30 -18.22 29.12
C ASN A 1011 20.23 -18.08 28.02
N VAL A 1012 19.01 -18.46 28.35
CA VAL A 1012 17.81 -18.26 27.54
C VAL A 1012 17.29 -16.85 27.79
N VAL A 1013 17.55 -15.95 26.84
CA VAL A 1013 17.10 -14.55 26.91
C VAL A 1013 15.79 -14.41 26.14
N VAL A 1014 14.73 -14.08 26.87
CA VAL A 1014 13.46 -13.59 26.32
C VAL A 1014 13.49 -12.07 26.46
N ASN A 1015 13.53 -11.36 25.33
CA ASN A 1015 13.55 -9.91 25.32
C ASN A 1015 12.25 -9.33 25.89
N PRO A 1016 12.22 -8.05 26.33
CA PRO A 1016 10.98 -7.31 26.49
C PRO A 1016 10.18 -7.27 25.19
N GLN A 1017 8.85 -7.17 25.30
CA GLN A 1017 8.01 -6.84 24.16
C GLN A 1017 8.54 -5.54 23.50
N PRO A 1018 8.82 -5.54 22.18
CA PRO A 1018 9.15 -4.33 21.46
C PRO A 1018 8.08 -3.25 21.67
N VAL A 1019 8.51 -2.00 21.93
CA VAL A 1019 7.57 -0.93 22.30
C VAL A 1019 6.86 -0.43 21.04
N THR A 1020 5.57 -0.73 20.91
CA THR A 1020 4.73 -0.17 19.85
C THR A 1020 4.70 1.36 19.92
N PRO A 1021 5.00 2.08 18.83
CA PRO A 1021 4.96 3.55 18.82
C PRO A 1021 3.57 4.10 19.17
N SER A 1022 3.54 5.23 19.87
CA SER A 1022 2.32 6.02 20.01
C SER A 1022 1.80 6.49 18.65
N ILE A 1023 0.48 6.61 18.51
CA ILE A 1023 -0.17 7.19 17.33
C ILE A 1023 0.48 8.54 17.01
N PRO A 1024 0.96 8.77 15.77
CA PRO A 1024 1.55 10.05 15.40
C PRO A 1024 0.50 11.17 15.48
N VAL A 1025 0.87 12.31 16.03
CA VAL A 1025 -0.04 13.43 16.27
C VAL A 1025 -0.04 14.34 15.05
N VAL A 1026 -1.18 14.44 14.37
CA VAL A 1026 -1.42 15.43 13.30
C VAL A 1026 -1.40 16.83 13.92
N VAL A 1027 -0.43 17.65 13.53
CA VAL A 1027 -0.21 19.01 14.07
C VAL A 1027 -0.94 20.04 13.21
N THR A 1028 -0.63 20.06 11.91
CA THR A 1028 -1.23 20.97 10.93
C THR A 1028 -1.57 20.22 9.66
N VAL A 1029 -2.67 20.63 9.02
CA VAL A 1029 -3.09 20.14 7.71
C VAL A 1029 -3.18 21.36 6.80
N THR A 1030 -2.27 21.44 5.84
CA THR A 1030 -2.31 22.47 4.78
C THR A 1030 -3.13 21.91 3.63
N GLN A 1031 -4.25 22.55 3.31
CA GLN A 1031 -5.07 22.16 2.17
C GLN A 1031 -4.41 22.59 0.84
N PRO A 1032 -4.77 21.98 -0.30
CA PRO A 1032 -4.32 22.45 -1.60
C PRO A 1032 -4.69 23.92 -1.81
N THR A 1033 -3.84 24.64 -2.53
CA THR A 1033 -4.09 26.04 -2.92
C THR A 1033 -4.06 26.14 -4.44
N GLY A 1034 -4.63 27.18 -5.02
CA GLY A 1034 -4.71 27.32 -6.48
C GLY A 1034 -3.34 27.33 -7.20
N GLY A 1035 -2.25 27.62 -6.50
CA GLY A 1035 -0.88 27.50 -7.00
C GLY A 1035 -0.18 26.17 -6.69
N VAL A 1036 -0.75 25.33 -5.82
CA VAL A 1036 -0.19 24.03 -5.41
C VAL A 1036 -1.35 23.02 -5.28
N PRO A 1037 -1.60 22.15 -6.28
CA PRO A 1037 -2.76 21.25 -6.33
C PRO A 1037 -2.67 20.06 -5.36
N THR A 1038 -1.85 20.17 -4.32
CA THR A 1038 -1.58 19.16 -3.31
C THR A 1038 -1.50 19.81 -1.93
N GLY A 1039 -1.97 19.10 -0.91
CA GLY A 1039 -1.86 19.51 0.47
C GLY A 1039 -0.56 19.04 1.13
N SER A 1040 -0.42 19.37 2.40
CA SER A 1040 0.60 18.81 3.29
C SER A 1040 0.04 18.48 4.68
N VAL A 1041 0.66 17.53 5.36
CA VAL A 1041 0.34 17.15 6.74
C VAL A 1041 1.62 17.17 7.56
N GLU A 1042 1.61 17.92 8.66
CA GLU A 1042 2.66 17.85 9.67
C GLU A 1042 2.28 16.84 10.75
N LEU A 1043 3.17 15.88 10.99
CA LEU A 1043 3.09 14.87 12.04
C LEU A 1043 4.13 15.16 13.12
N SER A 1044 3.77 14.87 14.37
CA SER A 1044 4.68 14.92 15.53
C SER A 1044 4.49 13.70 16.44
N GLY A 1045 5.29 13.59 17.49
CA GLY A 1045 5.27 12.41 18.38
C GLY A 1045 5.91 11.17 17.75
N LEU A 1046 6.74 11.36 16.72
CA LEU A 1046 7.45 10.26 16.06
C LEU A 1046 8.61 9.75 16.96
N PRO A 1047 8.96 8.44 16.91
CA PRO A 1047 9.99 7.85 17.76
C PRO A 1047 11.36 8.55 17.67
N ALA A 1048 12.00 8.86 18.80
CA ALA A 1048 13.33 9.48 18.80
C ALA A 1048 14.43 8.58 18.18
N ASN A 1049 14.19 7.29 18.04
CA ASN A 1049 15.18 6.28 17.64
C ASN A 1049 15.23 6.03 16.11
N GLY A 1050 14.46 6.80 15.33
CA GLY A 1050 14.24 6.56 13.90
C GLY A 1050 12.93 5.84 13.62
N TRP A 1051 12.39 6.04 12.42
CA TRP A 1051 11.05 5.61 12.04
C TRP A 1051 10.82 5.58 10.54
N ILE A 1052 9.72 4.94 10.13
CA ILE A 1052 9.16 4.96 8.78
C ILE A 1052 7.69 5.37 8.89
N VAL A 1053 7.27 6.46 8.24
CA VAL A 1053 5.86 6.84 8.16
C VAL A 1053 5.23 6.27 6.88
N ASN A 1054 4.07 5.63 7.05
CA ASN A 1054 3.24 5.10 5.97
C ASN A 1054 1.88 5.82 5.95
N PRO A 1055 1.25 6.02 4.77
CA PRO A 1055 1.77 5.74 3.43
C PRO A 1055 2.91 6.68 3.02
N GLY A 1056 3.72 6.25 2.05
CA GLY A 1056 4.82 7.03 1.46
C GLY A 1056 6.23 6.57 1.84
N GLY A 1057 6.40 5.78 2.91
CA GLY A 1057 7.67 5.18 3.28
C GLY A 1057 8.74 6.19 3.73
N PHE A 1058 8.32 7.32 4.30
CA PHE A 1058 9.22 8.39 4.71
C PHE A 1058 10.09 7.95 5.90
N VAL A 1059 11.40 7.83 5.69
CA VAL A 1059 12.35 7.37 6.71
C VAL A 1059 12.93 8.55 7.50
N GLY A 1060 12.73 8.54 8.81
CA GLY A 1060 13.29 9.51 9.75
C GLY A 1060 14.55 9.03 10.45
N SER A 1061 15.52 9.92 10.59
CA SER A 1061 16.78 9.66 11.31
C SER A 1061 16.62 9.79 12.83
N VAL A 1062 17.53 9.15 13.57
CA VAL A 1062 17.64 9.27 15.03
C VAL A 1062 17.67 10.76 15.45
N GLY A 1063 16.82 11.13 16.40
CA GLY A 1063 16.65 12.50 16.90
C GLY A 1063 15.57 13.33 16.20
N THR A 1064 14.96 12.84 15.11
CA THR A 1064 13.82 13.52 14.47
C THR A 1064 12.49 13.03 15.07
N THR A 1065 11.62 13.93 15.52
CA THR A 1065 10.33 13.60 16.16
C THR A 1065 9.12 14.22 15.44
N THR A 1066 9.36 14.90 14.32
CA THR A 1066 8.36 15.54 13.46
C THR A 1066 8.65 15.27 11.97
N LEU A 1067 7.61 15.33 11.13
CA LEU A 1067 7.69 15.19 9.68
C LEU A 1067 6.60 16.03 9.01
N THR A 1068 6.94 16.81 7.99
CA THR A 1068 5.95 17.40 7.07
C THR A 1068 5.91 16.60 5.78
N ILE A 1069 4.76 15.95 5.51
CA ILE A 1069 4.49 15.24 4.27
C ILE A 1069 3.80 16.21 3.31
N SER A 1070 4.49 16.65 2.27
CA SER A 1070 3.96 17.55 1.23
C SER A 1070 3.69 16.78 -0.07
N GLY A 1071 2.88 17.34 -0.97
CA GLY A 1071 2.57 16.70 -2.26
C GLY A 1071 1.42 15.71 -2.18
N LEU A 1072 0.61 15.76 -1.12
CA LEU A 1072 -0.56 14.89 -0.97
C LEU A 1072 -1.68 15.35 -1.91
N ALA A 1073 -2.08 14.49 -2.85
CA ALA A 1073 -3.22 14.75 -3.71
C ALA A 1073 -4.52 14.89 -2.88
N PRO A 1074 -5.60 15.47 -3.43
CA PRO A 1074 -6.92 15.38 -2.83
C PRO A 1074 -7.33 13.94 -2.53
N GLY A 1075 -7.78 13.69 -1.29
CA GLY A 1075 -8.10 12.36 -0.78
C GLY A 1075 -8.13 12.31 0.74
N THR A 1076 -8.47 11.13 1.28
CA THR A 1076 -8.40 10.85 2.72
C THR A 1076 -7.15 10.03 3.03
N TYR A 1077 -6.44 10.43 4.08
CA TYR A 1077 -5.19 9.83 4.52
C TYR A 1077 -5.28 9.44 5.99
N THR A 1078 -4.71 8.31 6.33
CA THR A 1078 -4.39 7.93 7.71
C THR A 1078 -2.91 7.58 7.74
N PHE A 1079 -2.20 8.03 8.76
CA PHE A 1079 -0.76 7.78 8.88
C PHE A 1079 -0.48 6.78 9.99
N THR A 1080 0.45 5.87 9.76
CA THR A 1080 1.03 4.99 10.78
C THR A 1080 2.53 5.21 10.82
N VAL A 1081 3.14 5.05 12.01
CA VAL A 1081 4.59 5.12 12.15
C VAL A 1081 5.14 3.76 12.59
N THR A 1082 6.09 3.23 11.84
CA THR A 1082 6.83 2.01 12.15
C THR A 1082 8.18 2.40 12.75
N ASN A 1083 8.56 1.84 13.90
CA ASN A 1083 9.89 2.08 14.50
C ASN A 1083 10.97 1.15 13.94
N THR A 1084 12.21 1.31 14.41
CA THR A 1084 13.36 0.44 14.06
C THR A 1084 13.18 -1.02 14.46
N ASP A 1085 12.30 -1.31 15.42
CA ASP A 1085 12.02 -2.67 15.92
C ASP A 1085 10.92 -3.36 15.08
N GLY A 1086 10.41 -2.70 14.04
CA GLY A 1086 9.37 -3.20 13.15
C GLY A 1086 7.93 -2.98 13.62
N CYS A 1087 7.72 -2.37 14.79
CA CYS A 1087 6.40 -2.15 15.35
C CYS A 1087 5.75 -0.90 14.80
N THR A 1088 4.50 -1.05 14.37
CA THR A 1088 3.70 -0.02 13.72
C THR A 1088 2.63 0.48 14.67
N SER A 1089 2.48 1.81 14.79
CA SER A 1089 1.40 2.42 15.57
C SER A 1089 0.02 2.10 15.01
N ASP A 1090 -1.00 2.26 15.83
CA ASP A 1090 -2.35 2.53 15.33
C ASP A 1090 -2.34 3.75 14.39
N ALA A 1091 -3.32 3.79 13.49
CA ALA A 1091 -3.47 4.85 12.52
C ALA A 1091 -3.90 6.19 13.18
N THR A 1092 -3.46 7.31 12.61
CA THR A 1092 -4.03 8.62 12.94
C THR A 1092 -5.53 8.65 12.67
N VAL A 1093 -6.22 9.59 13.31
CA VAL A 1093 -7.53 10.05 12.83
C VAL A 1093 -7.41 10.42 11.34
N THR A 1094 -8.44 10.11 10.56
CA THR A 1094 -8.49 10.41 9.12
C THR A 1094 -8.29 11.89 8.86
N VAL A 1095 -7.27 12.20 8.06
CA VAL A 1095 -6.96 13.53 7.56
C VAL A 1095 -7.50 13.66 6.13
N THR A 1096 -8.41 14.60 5.89
CA THR A 1096 -8.89 14.91 4.55
C THR A 1096 -8.06 16.03 3.93
N ILE A 1097 -7.42 15.73 2.79
CA ILE A 1097 -6.96 16.74 1.84
C ILE A 1097 -8.12 16.93 0.86
N ASN A 1098 -8.79 18.08 0.94
CA ASN A 1098 -9.95 18.37 0.11
C ASN A 1098 -9.53 18.46 -1.36
N LEU A 1099 -10.44 18.12 -2.29
CA LEU A 1099 -10.28 18.70 -3.63
C LEU A 1099 -10.34 20.22 -3.48
N PRO A 1100 -9.50 20.99 -4.19
CA PRO A 1100 -9.81 22.39 -4.38
C PRO A 1100 -11.18 22.45 -5.04
N LEU A 1101 -12.15 23.05 -4.34
CA LEU A 1101 -13.54 23.05 -4.79
C LEU A 1101 -13.65 23.85 -6.10
N PRO A 1102 -14.48 23.41 -7.05
CA PRO A 1102 -14.85 24.26 -8.18
C PRO A 1102 -15.51 25.55 -7.67
N ILE A 1103 -15.53 26.57 -8.52
CA ILE A 1103 -15.98 27.93 -8.20
C ILE A 1103 -17.33 27.93 -7.48
N GLU A 1104 -17.36 28.57 -6.30
CA GLU A 1104 -18.60 28.90 -5.62
C GLU A 1104 -19.13 30.23 -6.17
N LEU A 1105 -20.04 30.13 -7.14
CA LEU A 1105 -20.79 31.27 -7.67
C LEU A 1105 -21.74 31.82 -6.59
N LEU A 1106 -21.41 33.00 -6.05
CA LEU A 1106 -22.19 33.67 -5.01
C LEU A 1106 -23.47 34.31 -5.54
N SER A 1107 -23.40 34.86 -6.76
CA SER A 1107 -24.54 35.49 -7.41
C SER A 1107 -24.39 35.48 -8.93
N PHE A 1108 -25.51 35.37 -9.62
CA PHE A 1108 -25.65 35.72 -11.03
C PHE A 1108 -26.97 36.47 -11.18
N SER A 1109 -26.90 37.67 -11.71
CA SER A 1109 -28.03 38.55 -12.00
C SER A 1109 -27.96 39.00 -13.45
N LEU A 1110 -29.13 39.05 -14.09
CA LEU A 1110 -29.30 39.44 -15.48
C LEU A 1110 -30.44 40.46 -15.52
N GLU A 1111 -30.10 41.70 -15.83
CA GLU A 1111 -31.03 42.84 -15.87
C GLU A 1111 -30.84 43.63 -17.18
N CYS A 1112 -31.61 44.70 -17.38
CA CYS A 1112 -31.43 45.59 -18.52
C CYS A 1112 -30.81 46.92 -18.05
N GLU A 1113 -29.58 47.21 -18.47
CA GLU A 1113 -28.93 48.50 -18.21
C GLU A 1113 -28.81 49.29 -19.52
N SER A 1114 -29.34 50.52 -19.54
CA SER A 1114 -29.34 51.39 -20.72
C SER A 1114 -29.87 50.71 -22.01
N ASP A 1115 -30.96 49.96 -21.87
CA ASP A 1115 -31.63 49.16 -22.90
C ASP A 1115 -30.86 47.93 -23.43
N PHE A 1116 -29.74 47.55 -22.81
CA PHE A 1116 -28.97 46.34 -23.15
C PHE A 1116 -29.02 45.28 -22.04
N PRO A 1117 -29.01 43.97 -22.35
CA PRO A 1117 -28.79 42.91 -21.38
C PRO A 1117 -27.45 43.08 -20.64
N PHE A 1118 -27.55 43.26 -19.32
CA PHE A 1118 -26.44 43.40 -18.40
C PHE A 1118 -26.38 42.17 -17.49
N LEU A 1119 -25.28 41.45 -17.56
CA LEU A 1119 -24.96 40.32 -16.72
C LEU A 1119 -24.01 40.80 -15.62
N GLU A 1120 -24.34 40.57 -14.36
CA GLU A 1120 -23.40 40.72 -13.23
C GLU A 1120 -23.30 39.39 -12.49
N TRP A 1121 -22.09 38.97 -12.14
CA TRP A 1121 -21.88 37.79 -11.31
C TRP A 1121 -20.75 37.98 -10.31
N SER A 1122 -20.79 37.17 -9.24
CA SER A 1122 -19.73 37.17 -8.24
C SER A 1122 -19.35 35.75 -7.81
N THR A 1123 -18.07 35.58 -7.51
CA THR A 1123 -17.45 34.32 -7.08
C THR A 1123 -16.92 34.49 -5.66
N ALA A 1124 -17.18 33.53 -4.76
CA ALA A 1124 -16.59 33.54 -3.42
C ALA A 1124 -15.09 33.22 -3.48
N SER A 1125 -14.75 32.27 -4.35
CA SER A 1125 -13.40 31.85 -4.69
C SER A 1125 -13.36 31.35 -6.12
N GLU A 1126 -12.21 31.55 -6.77
CA GLU A 1126 -11.87 31.01 -8.07
C GLU A 1126 -10.66 30.09 -7.96
N VAL A 1127 -10.71 28.96 -8.64
CA VAL A 1127 -9.57 28.05 -8.78
C VAL A 1127 -9.47 27.64 -10.24
N ASN A 1128 -8.25 27.69 -10.77
CA ASN A 1128 -7.90 27.27 -12.13
C ASN A 1128 -8.64 27.97 -13.29
N ASN A 1129 -9.40 29.05 -13.02
CA ASN A 1129 -10.29 29.72 -13.97
C ASN A 1129 -9.53 30.63 -14.94
N ASP A 1130 -9.40 30.21 -16.20
CA ASP A 1130 -8.77 31.00 -17.27
C ASP A 1130 -9.74 32.11 -17.73
N TYR A 1131 -11.00 31.76 -18.02
CA TYR A 1131 -12.03 32.72 -18.43
C TYR A 1131 -13.47 32.20 -18.32
N PHE A 1132 -14.40 33.15 -18.22
CA PHE A 1132 -15.83 32.92 -18.44
C PHE A 1132 -16.20 33.20 -19.89
N THR A 1133 -16.84 32.26 -20.56
CA THR A 1133 -17.55 32.47 -21.83
C THR A 1133 -19.01 32.85 -21.54
N ILE A 1134 -19.49 33.92 -22.16
CA ILE A 1134 -20.90 34.30 -22.15
C ILE A 1134 -21.51 33.79 -23.45
N GLU A 1135 -22.49 32.90 -23.34
CA GLU A 1135 -23.24 32.36 -24.47
C GLU A 1135 -24.68 32.86 -24.44
N HIS A 1136 -25.16 33.34 -25.59
CA HIS A 1136 -26.53 33.83 -25.83
C HIS A 1136 -27.34 32.81 -26.64
N SER A 1137 -28.66 32.82 -26.44
CA SER A 1137 -29.62 32.13 -27.28
C SER A 1137 -30.95 32.89 -27.33
N SER A 1138 -31.66 32.79 -28.45
CA SER A 1138 -33.04 33.29 -28.61
C SER A 1138 -34.12 32.22 -28.39
N ASP A 1139 -33.74 30.94 -28.35
CA ASP A 1139 -34.65 29.79 -28.20
C ASP A 1139 -34.25 28.81 -27.07
N ALA A 1140 -33.14 29.07 -26.39
CA ALA A 1140 -32.45 28.22 -25.41
C ALA A 1140 -31.92 26.87 -25.95
N VAL A 1141 -31.96 26.66 -27.27
CA VAL A 1141 -31.51 25.43 -27.95
C VAL A 1141 -30.21 25.67 -28.71
N GLU A 1142 -30.16 26.68 -29.57
CA GLU A 1142 -28.98 27.07 -30.33
C GLU A 1142 -28.24 28.22 -29.63
N TRP A 1143 -26.94 28.05 -29.39
CA TRP A 1143 -26.15 28.95 -28.54
C TRP A 1143 -24.98 29.56 -29.30
N THR A 1144 -24.80 30.87 -29.19
CA THR A 1144 -23.69 31.63 -29.78
C THR A 1144 -22.84 32.28 -28.70
N ILE A 1145 -21.54 32.41 -28.92
CA ILE A 1145 -20.64 33.11 -27.98
C ILE A 1145 -20.74 34.61 -28.26
N VAL A 1146 -21.16 35.39 -27.26
CA VAL A 1146 -21.26 36.86 -27.33
C VAL A 1146 -20.14 37.58 -26.58
N GLY A 1147 -19.47 36.90 -25.64
CA GLY A 1147 -18.38 37.49 -24.87
C GLY A 1147 -17.45 36.46 -24.23
N ILE A 1148 -16.23 36.90 -23.94
CA ILE A 1148 -15.28 36.23 -23.06
C ILE A 1148 -14.80 37.28 -22.04
N VAL A 1149 -14.76 36.90 -20.77
CA VAL A 1149 -14.29 37.73 -19.66
C VAL A 1149 -13.25 36.93 -18.88
N ASP A 1150 -12.02 37.47 -18.82
CA ASP A 1150 -10.88 36.82 -18.16
C ASP A 1150 -11.19 36.48 -16.69
N GLY A 1151 -10.86 35.27 -16.28
CA GLY A 1151 -10.95 34.81 -14.90
C GLY A 1151 -9.82 35.39 -14.05
N SER A 1152 -9.94 35.30 -12.73
CA SER A 1152 -8.85 35.69 -11.83
C SER A 1152 -7.74 34.64 -11.74
N GLY A 1153 -7.85 33.52 -12.48
CA GLY A 1153 -6.98 32.35 -12.34
C GLY A 1153 -7.23 31.63 -11.02
N ASN A 1154 -6.70 32.18 -9.94
CA ASN A 1154 -6.93 31.72 -8.58
C ASN A 1154 -7.22 32.91 -7.66
N SER A 1155 -8.35 32.89 -6.97
CA SER A 1155 -8.76 33.92 -6.01
C SER A 1155 -9.48 33.27 -4.82
N TYR A 1156 -9.25 33.80 -3.62
CA TYR A 1156 -10.00 33.44 -2.41
C TYR A 1156 -10.70 34.66 -1.80
N SER A 1157 -10.83 35.72 -2.61
CA SER A 1157 -11.53 36.96 -2.29
C SER A 1157 -12.68 37.15 -3.26
N LEU A 1158 -13.78 37.72 -2.76
CA LEU A 1158 -14.95 38.07 -3.56
C LEU A 1158 -14.55 38.86 -4.81
N ASN A 1159 -14.69 38.24 -5.98
CA ASN A 1159 -14.57 38.93 -7.25
C ASN A 1159 -15.95 39.24 -7.81
N ARG A 1160 -16.05 40.34 -8.55
CA ARG A 1160 -17.27 40.76 -9.25
C ARG A 1160 -16.95 41.02 -10.70
N TYR A 1161 -17.84 40.53 -11.55
CA TYR A 1161 -17.71 40.54 -12.99
C TYR A 1161 -18.99 41.09 -13.61
N SER A 1162 -18.84 41.74 -14.75
CA SER A 1162 -19.96 42.35 -15.47
C SER A 1162 -19.76 42.28 -16.98
N PHE A 1163 -20.83 42.02 -17.73
CA PHE A 1163 -20.83 42.00 -19.18
C PHE A 1163 -22.10 42.66 -19.75
N ILE A 1164 -21.96 43.49 -20.78
CA ILE A 1164 -23.09 44.10 -21.51
C ILE A 1164 -23.13 43.51 -22.92
N ASP A 1165 -24.22 42.82 -23.27
CA ASP A 1165 -24.45 42.38 -24.64
C ASP A 1165 -25.07 43.51 -25.48
N LYS A 1166 -24.32 43.95 -26.51
CA LYS A 1166 -24.74 45.02 -27.43
C LYS A 1166 -25.25 44.53 -28.78
N GLN A 1167 -25.34 43.21 -28.98
CA GLN A 1167 -25.75 42.56 -30.23
C GLN A 1167 -26.98 41.65 -30.04
N PHE A 1168 -27.72 41.85 -28.95
CA PHE A 1168 -28.89 41.05 -28.61
C PHE A 1168 -30.06 41.21 -29.59
N TYR A 1169 -30.91 40.18 -29.68
CA TYR A 1169 -32.07 40.15 -30.56
C TYR A 1169 -33.33 40.70 -29.88
N SER A 1170 -34.26 41.25 -30.68
CA SER A 1170 -35.56 41.77 -30.22
C SER A 1170 -36.54 40.65 -29.81
N GLY A 1171 -36.30 40.03 -28.66
CA GLY A 1171 -37.13 38.96 -28.10
C GLY A 1171 -36.68 38.54 -26.70
N PRO A 1172 -37.26 37.46 -26.14
CA PRO A 1172 -36.70 36.79 -24.97
C PRO A 1172 -35.26 36.38 -25.25
N SER A 1173 -34.32 36.76 -24.38
CA SER A 1173 -32.91 36.42 -24.54
C SER A 1173 -32.44 35.56 -23.36
N TYR A 1174 -31.86 34.41 -23.68
CA TYR A 1174 -31.31 33.46 -22.72
C TYR A 1174 -29.79 33.62 -22.71
N TYR A 1175 -29.21 33.59 -21.52
CA TYR A 1175 -27.77 33.67 -21.31
C TYR A 1175 -27.31 32.54 -20.41
N ARG A 1176 -26.15 31.97 -20.72
CA ARG A 1176 -25.45 31.05 -19.81
C ARG A 1176 -23.98 31.41 -19.71
N LEU A 1177 -23.44 31.21 -18.51
CA LEU A 1177 -22.05 31.47 -18.18
C LEU A 1177 -21.30 30.14 -18.13
N LYS A 1178 -20.30 29.99 -19.00
CA LYS A 1178 -19.43 28.81 -19.06
C LYS A 1178 -18.04 29.17 -18.55
N GLN A 1179 -17.70 28.71 -17.37
CA GLN A 1179 -16.34 28.80 -16.86
C GLN A 1179 -15.44 27.84 -17.64
N THR A 1180 -14.24 28.28 -17.99
CA THR A 1180 -13.23 27.44 -18.64
C THR A 1180 -11.91 27.54 -17.88
N ASP A 1181 -11.38 26.37 -17.54
CA ASP A 1181 -10.19 26.19 -16.73
C ASP A 1181 -8.91 26.24 -17.61
N PHE A 1182 -7.73 26.50 -17.01
CA PHE A 1182 -6.45 26.51 -17.72
C PHE A 1182 -6.05 25.14 -18.34
N ASP A 1183 -6.71 24.04 -17.96
CA ASP A 1183 -6.55 22.72 -18.59
C ASP A 1183 -7.53 22.48 -19.75
N GLY A 1184 -8.36 23.47 -20.10
CA GLY A 1184 -9.35 23.44 -21.17
C GLY A 1184 -10.65 22.70 -20.81
N ARG A 1185 -10.80 22.22 -19.57
CA ARG A 1185 -12.10 21.75 -19.07
C ARG A 1185 -13.04 22.94 -18.86
N TYR A 1186 -14.34 22.69 -18.90
CA TYR A 1186 -15.33 23.73 -18.72
C TYR A 1186 -16.57 23.19 -18.01
N GLU A 1187 -17.29 24.10 -17.34
CA GLU A 1187 -18.60 23.83 -16.76
C GLU A 1187 -19.53 25.05 -16.94
N TYR A 1188 -20.84 24.80 -17.01
CA TYR A 1188 -21.84 25.87 -17.05
C TYR A 1188 -22.25 26.22 -15.63
N VAL A 1189 -21.78 27.37 -15.13
CA VAL A 1189 -21.96 27.79 -13.74
C VAL A 1189 -23.22 28.62 -13.52
N ALA A 1190 -23.73 29.30 -14.56
CA ALA A 1190 -24.96 30.09 -14.46
C ALA A 1190 -25.82 30.01 -15.71
N PHE A 1191 -27.13 30.21 -15.54
CA PHE A 1191 -28.13 30.36 -16.60
C PHE A 1191 -29.19 31.36 -16.14
N GLY A 1192 -29.63 32.24 -17.05
CA GLY A 1192 -30.74 33.15 -16.81
C GLY A 1192 -31.38 33.62 -18.11
N SER A 1193 -32.53 34.27 -18.01
CA SER A 1193 -33.25 34.84 -19.15
C SER A 1193 -33.74 36.24 -18.83
N VAL A 1194 -33.70 37.13 -19.81
CA VAL A 1194 -34.26 38.48 -19.72
C VAL A 1194 -35.39 38.63 -20.72
N GLU A 1195 -36.58 38.96 -20.21
CA GLU A 1195 -37.73 39.29 -21.05
C GLU A 1195 -37.62 40.75 -21.50
N LYS A 1196 -37.04 40.94 -22.69
CA LYS A 1196 -37.15 42.16 -23.50
C LYS A 1196 -36.57 43.43 -22.86
N CYS A 1197 -35.27 43.63 -22.99
CA CYS A 1197 -34.68 44.98 -22.86
C CYS A 1197 -35.23 45.88 -23.98
N SER A 1198 -36.15 46.77 -23.61
CA SER A 1198 -37.04 47.44 -24.57
C SER A 1198 -36.54 48.82 -24.98
N PHE A 1199 -36.18 48.95 -26.26
CA PHE A 1199 -35.86 50.22 -26.91
C PHE A 1199 -37.10 51.13 -27.02
N GLU A 1200 -37.31 52.04 -26.06
CA GLU A 1200 -38.35 53.10 -26.12
C GLU A 1200 -37.74 54.43 -26.63
N CYS A 1201 -37.17 54.40 -27.84
CA CYS A 1201 -36.82 55.62 -28.56
C CYS A 1201 -37.06 55.46 -30.06
N SER A 1202 -38.10 56.13 -30.56
CA SER A 1202 -38.42 56.19 -31.99
C SER A 1202 -38.78 57.62 -32.41
N GLU A 1203 -37.75 58.44 -32.61
CA GLU A 1203 -37.91 59.83 -33.07
C GLU A 1203 -38.01 59.93 -34.60
N LEU A 1204 -38.88 60.83 -35.06
CA LEU A 1204 -39.11 61.12 -36.48
C LEU A 1204 -38.84 62.61 -36.77
N SER A 1205 -37.79 62.89 -37.52
CA SER A 1205 -37.39 64.24 -37.94
C SER A 1205 -37.80 64.48 -39.40
N ILE A 1206 -38.24 65.71 -39.72
CA ILE A 1206 -38.63 66.10 -41.09
C ILE A 1206 -37.85 67.35 -41.48
N ILE A 1207 -37.10 67.29 -42.58
CA ILE A 1207 -36.25 68.38 -43.06
C ILE A 1207 -36.31 68.51 -44.61
N PRO A 1208 -36.38 69.74 -45.16
CA PRO A 1208 -36.71 70.99 -44.47
C PRO A 1208 -38.17 71.00 -43.99
N ASN A 1209 -38.46 71.75 -42.93
CA ASN A 1209 -39.81 71.98 -42.42
C ASN A 1209 -39.90 73.43 -41.89
N PRO A 1210 -40.61 74.36 -42.55
CA PRO A 1210 -41.43 74.18 -43.75
C PRO A 1210 -40.66 73.68 -44.98
N SER A 1211 -41.34 72.95 -45.86
CA SER A 1211 -40.81 72.48 -47.14
C SER A 1211 -41.53 73.16 -48.32
N ASN A 1212 -40.89 73.17 -49.49
CA ASN A 1212 -41.50 73.63 -50.74
C ASN A 1212 -42.30 72.52 -51.46
N GLY A 1213 -42.60 71.42 -50.77
CA GLY A 1213 -43.17 70.20 -51.33
C GLY A 1213 -42.22 69.00 -51.26
N VAL A 1214 -40.90 69.20 -51.39
CA VAL A 1214 -39.92 68.10 -51.23
C VAL A 1214 -39.39 68.07 -49.80
N LEU A 1215 -39.47 66.92 -49.14
CA LEU A 1215 -38.94 66.72 -47.79
C LEU A 1215 -38.22 65.38 -47.64
N TYR A 1216 -37.35 65.32 -46.64
CA TYR A 1216 -36.66 64.14 -46.19
C TYR A 1216 -37.06 63.81 -44.75
N VAL A 1217 -37.10 62.53 -44.44
CA VAL A 1217 -37.48 62.01 -43.13
C VAL A 1217 -36.28 61.27 -42.55
N GLY A 1218 -35.79 61.75 -41.41
CA GLY A 1218 -34.78 61.06 -40.61
C GLY A 1218 -35.48 60.31 -39.48
N PHE A 1219 -35.55 58.99 -39.60
CA PHE A 1219 -36.09 58.08 -38.59
C PHE A 1219 -34.96 57.47 -37.77
N VAL A 1220 -35.15 57.35 -36.47
CA VAL A 1220 -34.23 56.62 -35.57
C VAL A 1220 -34.99 55.42 -35.01
N GLY A 1221 -34.76 54.26 -35.61
CA GLY A 1221 -35.41 52.99 -35.28
C GLY A 1221 -35.12 51.94 -36.36
N ASP A 1222 -35.62 50.72 -36.20
CA ASP A 1222 -35.47 49.66 -37.21
C ASP A 1222 -36.38 49.93 -38.42
N GLU A 1223 -35.76 50.17 -39.59
CA GLU A 1223 -36.44 50.43 -40.85
C GLU A 1223 -37.30 49.25 -41.33
N ALA A 1224 -36.95 48.01 -40.94
CA ALA A 1224 -37.69 46.81 -41.29
C ALA A 1224 -39.06 46.70 -40.57
N MET A 1225 -39.22 47.43 -39.45
CA MET A 1225 -40.44 47.44 -38.63
C MET A 1225 -41.49 48.46 -39.11
N VAL A 1226 -41.22 49.22 -40.18
CA VAL A 1226 -42.17 50.22 -40.72
C VAL A 1226 -43.09 49.56 -41.73
N GLU A 1227 -44.26 49.10 -41.28
CA GLU A 1227 -45.29 48.48 -42.13
C GLU A 1227 -45.86 49.48 -43.16
N LEU A 1228 -46.28 50.66 -42.69
CA LEU A 1228 -47.09 51.60 -43.48
C LEU A 1228 -46.81 53.06 -43.12
N ILE A 1229 -46.68 53.90 -44.14
CA ILE A 1229 -46.53 55.36 -44.05
C ILE A 1229 -47.76 56.02 -44.68
N GLU A 1230 -48.41 56.92 -43.95
CA GLU A 1230 -49.58 57.69 -44.42
C GLU A 1230 -49.40 59.20 -44.19
N VAL A 1231 -49.97 60.05 -45.05
CA VAL A 1231 -50.04 61.50 -44.81
C VAL A 1231 -51.48 61.98 -44.85
N PHE A 1232 -51.85 62.84 -43.91
CA PHE A 1232 -53.18 63.44 -43.79
C PHE A 1232 -53.10 64.96 -43.83
N ASP A 1233 -54.13 65.60 -44.41
CA ASP A 1233 -54.35 67.04 -44.33
C ASP A 1233 -54.91 67.47 -42.95
N VAL A 1234 -55.06 68.78 -42.70
CA VAL A 1234 -55.63 69.31 -41.45
C VAL A 1234 -57.08 68.91 -41.18
N LEU A 1235 -57.81 68.40 -42.18
CA LEU A 1235 -59.18 67.92 -42.05
C LEU A 1235 -59.25 66.41 -41.79
N GLY A 1236 -58.11 65.71 -41.78
CA GLY A 1236 -58.00 64.28 -41.58
C GLY A 1236 -58.19 63.45 -42.86
N ASN A 1237 -58.19 64.06 -44.05
CA ASN A 1237 -58.24 63.31 -45.30
C ASN A 1237 -56.86 62.73 -45.62
N LYS A 1238 -56.77 61.45 -45.98
CA LYS A 1238 -55.51 60.83 -46.43
C LYS A 1238 -55.14 61.35 -47.82
N VAL A 1239 -53.96 61.94 -47.94
CA VAL A 1239 -53.39 62.50 -49.18
C VAL A 1239 -52.20 61.70 -49.72
N PHE A 1240 -51.61 60.80 -48.93
CA PHE A 1240 -50.56 59.87 -49.35
C PHE A 1240 -50.60 58.57 -48.54
N SER A 1241 -50.14 57.46 -49.13
CA SER A 1241 -50.00 56.15 -48.50
C SER A 1241 -48.87 55.38 -49.21
N SER A 1242 -47.99 54.72 -48.46
CA SER A 1242 -47.00 53.77 -48.98
C SER A 1242 -46.70 52.69 -47.96
N ASP A 1243 -46.50 51.47 -48.42
CA ASP A 1243 -45.97 50.38 -47.58
C ASP A 1243 -44.44 50.53 -47.46
N GLY A 1244 -43.87 50.05 -46.35
CA GLY A 1244 -42.43 50.02 -46.11
C GLY A 1244 -41.78 51.39 -45.80
N TYR A 1245 -40.53 51.35 -45.33
CA TYR A 1245 -39.75 52.55 -45.00
C TYR A 1245 -39.32 53.36 -46.24
N GLN A 1246 -39.38 54.70 -46.15
CA GLN A 1246 -38.89 55.63 -47.18
C GLN A 1246 -38.32 56.92 -46.57
N THR A 1247 -37.26 57.46 -47.15
CA THR A 1247 -36.51 58.63 -46.62
C THR A 1247 -36.76 59.95 -47.34
N ARG A 1248 -37.36 59.94 -48.55
CA ARG A 1248 -37.64 61.15 -49.35
C ARG A 1248 -39.07 61.12 -49.89
N PHE A 1249 -39.80 62.22 -49.68
CA PHE A 1249 -41.16 62.40 -50.19
C PHE A 1249 -41.26 63.64 -51.08
N ASP A 1250 -42.13 63.56 -52.08
CA ASP A 1250 -42.38 64.63 -53.05
C ASP A 1250 -43.86 64.98 -53.10
N PHE A 1251 -44.22 65.99 -52.31
CA PHE A 1251 -45.56 66.54 -52.18
C PHE A 1251 -45.71 67.87 -52.93
N SER A 1252 -44.87 68.13 -53.94
CA SER A 1252 -44.89 69.36 -54.75
C SER A 1252 -46.22 69.63 -55.46
N ASN A 1253 -47.11 68.63 -55.55
CA ASN A 1253 -48.46 68.74 -56.11
C ASN A 1253 -49.56 69.03 -55.05
N LEU A 1254 -49.27 68.96 -53.75
CA LEU A 1254 -50.23 69.32 -52.70
C LEU A 1254 -50.26 70.85 -52.48
N PRO A 1255 -51.40 71.44 -52.08
CA PRO A 1255 -51.47 72.86 -51.71
C PRO A 1255 -50.57 73.24 -50.52
N ASP A 1256 -50.32 74.53 -50.36
CA ASP A 1256 -49.65 75.06 -49.17
C ASP A 1256 -50.55 74.87 -47.94
N GLY A 1257 -49.98 74.34 -46.86
CA GLY A 1257 -50.76 73.89 -45.71
C GLY A 1257 -49.97 73.08 -44.68
N ILE A 1258 -50.68 72.68 -43.64
CA ILE A 1258 -50.17 71.80 -42.58
C ILE A 1258 -50.60 70.36 -42.89
N TYR A 1259 -49.68 69.43 -42.69
CA TYR A 1259 -49.89 67.99 -42.90
C TYR A 1259 -49.36 67.19 -41.71
N THR A 1260 -49.89 65.99 -41.50
CA THR A 1260 -49.36 65.03 -40.52
C THR A 1260 -48.91 63.76 -41.24
N LEU A 1261 -47.67 63.36 -40.99
CA LEU A 1261 -47.03 62.14 -41.46
C LEU A 1261 -47.13 61.08 -40.36
N HIS A 1262 -47.67 59.91 -40.68
CA HIS A 1262 -47.92 58.81 -39.75
C HIS A 1262 -47.07 57.61 -40.20
N TYR A 1263 -46.15 57.17 -39.34
CA TYR A 1263 -45.39 55.92 -39.52
C TYR A 1263 -46.00 54.86 -38.60
N LYS A 1264 -46.53 53.79 -39.18
CA LYS A 1264 -47.04 52.62 -38.45
C LYS A 1264 -45.97 51.54 -38.43
N LEU A 1265 -45.77 51.00 -37.24
CA LEU A 1265 -44.97 49.82 -36.94
C LEU A 1265 -45.87 48.79 -36.26
N ASP A 1266 -45.44 47.52 -36.24
CA ASP A 1266 -46.18 46.32 -35.76
C ASP A 1266 -47.05 46.51 -34.49
N SER A 1267 -46.69 47.45 -33.60
CA SER A 1267 -47.43 47.75 -32.37
C SER A 1267 -47.60 49.25 -32.02
N LYS A 1268 -47.15 50.19 -32.87
CA LYS A 1268 -47.11 51.64 -32.53
C LYS A 1268 -47.28 52.52 -33.77
N THR A 1269 -47.88 53.69 -33.63
CA THR A 1269 -47.93 54.71 -34.69
C THR A 1269 -47.26 55.99 -34.22
N ILE A 1270 -46.27 56.47 -34.97
CA ILE A 1270 -45.55 57.73 -34.73
C ILE A 1270 -46.15 58.78 -35.66
N ILE A 1271 -46.49 59.95 -35.13
CA ILE A 1271 -47.14 61.03 -35.90
C ILE A 1271 -46.29 62.30 -35.80
N GLN A 1272 -45.87 62.84 -36.95
CA GLN A 1272 -45.09 64.07 -37.02
C GLN A 1272 -45.73 65.09 -37.97
N LYS A 1273 -45.76 66.35 -37.54
CA LYS A 1273 -46.36 67.45 -38.30
C LYS A 1273 -45.32 68.15 -39.19
N PHE A 1274 -45.68 68.44 -40.44
CA PHE A 1274 -44.91 69.29 -41.33
C PHE A 1274 -45.77 70.35 -42.03
N VAL A 1275 -45.11 71.34 -42.61
CA VAL A 1275 -45.73 72.46 -43.34
C VAL A 1275 -45.19 72.47 -44.76
N ILE A 1276 -46.09 72.57 -45.74
CA ILE A 1276 -45.75 72.92 -47.12
C ILE A 1276 -46.02 74.42 -47.30
N ALA A 1277 -45.01 75.17 -47.77
CA ALA A 1277 -45.10 76.58 -48.12
C ALA A 1277 -44.16 76.85 -49.32
N LYS A 1278 -44.69 77.39 -50.41
CA LYS A 1278 -43.99 77.48 -51.73
C LYS A 1278 -43.64 78.91 -52.16
#